data_AF-A0ABD3RCI1-F1
#
_entry.id   AF-A0ABD3RCI1-F1
#
_cell.length_a   1.000
_cell.length_b   1.000
_cell.length_c   1.000
_cell.angle_alpha   90.00
_cell.angle_beta   90.00
_cell.angle_gamma   90.00
#
_symmetry.space_group_name_H-M   'P 1'
#
loop_
_entity.id
_entity.type
_entity.pdbx_description
1 polymer ?
#
loop_
_entity_poly.entity_id
_entity_poly.type
_entity_poly.pdbx_seq_one_letter_code
_entity_poly.pdbx_strand_id
1 'polypeptide(L)'
;MQTAHRCRSSNSSPSSSDSDVTTNLTIGDYEFNGKSVFSKLWDKYSIEGQKKRIILGERLFRSAQHRASDPVRHGRQKRFEELSGVNWTYVLNKDEEAYVDLLKRLTMYVEYQCVNLLHGVPDKYFWEGRIPWGDMPEFASMKDNEGKKLAVMGQVTGMEMLPEPWIKTLTDAGVAYYWNTNTGWHQLSAKGSQRLKTMTIIAPGTKQTLLMSLLLAIALKGRVVTSFRSARTGRLVRRATLTSSASVVLRAKGGGGGGGGGGDRDPKPPKNVYAETILLPKTDFNQRANAIKREPELQGYWSSINLYSKLSKNAASRSAERFVLHDGPPYANGDLHIGHALNKLLKDFINRHQILKGKQVHYVPGWDCHGLPIELKVLQTMKSDERQALTPVTLRERAASFAREAVNRQSASFQRYGVIGDFDNPYLTLLPEYEAAQVRVFGEMYKNGYIYRGRKPVHWSPSSRTALAEAELEYPEGHVSKSIYVALDVVSPSEALGEYVAAPGYDEKLKVAIWTTTPWTIPANLAVAINPDLEYCIVAAHARVLDGKSRLLVGRELVDTLESKFELPEGEKLEVLATFPGSALVGTTYRHPLYERTSSVIAGGDYITTESGTGLVHTAPGHGQEDYLTGLKNGLELLSPVDDEGKFTVEAGSSTVVGDDFVGKSVLGEGNVAVIDALREAGALIRAEDYGHKYPYDWRTKKPTIFRATDQWFASVEGFREDALKAVDTVQWIPDVGKNRINSFIVSRGDWCISRQRSWGVPIPVFYDKETAGTRVLLDEDTLNHVQSIFAEHGSDAWWKMDVVDLLPEKYKGEADKWTKGTDTMDVWFDSGSSWAGVMQERAGKELGLSFPADIYLEGSDQHRGWFQSSLLTSVAANNGQAPFKAVLTHGFVLDEKGFKMSKSLGNVVNPLSIIEGGNNKKEEPAYGADVLRLWVASVDYAGDVRVGSNIIKQTFESYRKLRNTARYLVGNLADYDPSKDAILYEDLPSMDKWMLGTMSQVLNEVDDAYSNYQFSRVSNELLRFATADLSNFYLDVAKDRLYISAVNDPRRRSCQTVIHALLEGFAKAMAPILPHMAEDIWQNLPFKADGDDSSVFEDGYSKELMSYPAFDTEMWNLVRDVRSDVNQVLEVARQDKLVGASLDAAAYIYTSDENVRKVLDLLDGDESLVTPSVKTNGVDELRTALMISQVNIVDSAEQVTSSCDAAYIAKGELSGCLIGVTKAEGTKCGRCWFYDREVGNHDRYGEDLCQRCDEAIHSWEELSGSKFTTAVLEDAPIA
;
A
#
# COMPACT_ATOMS: atom_id res chain seq x y z
N MET A 1 -15.76 51.78 13.25
CA MET A 1 -16.38 50.53 13.72
C MET A 1 -15.28 49.70 14.41
N GLN A 2 -15.21 49.38 15.71
CA GLN A 2 -16.13 49.49 16.87
C GLN A 2 -17.52 48.90 16.58
N THR A 3 -18.10 47.98 17.37
CA THR A 3 -18.17 47.77 18.84
C THR A 3 -18.60 46.31 19.11
N ALA A 4 -18.80 45.77 20.32
CA ALA A 4 -18.17 45.85 21.65
C ALA A 4 -19.03 45.03 22.65
N HIS A 5 -18.46 44.34 23.64
CA HIS A 5 -19.04 43.98 24.96
C HIS A 5 -17.96 43.19 25.73
N ARG A 6 -17.25 43.67 26.76
CA ARG A 6 -17.57 44.26 28.08
C ARG A 6 -18.29 43.32 29.07
N CYS A 7 -17.49 42.77 30.00
CA CYS A 7 -17.41 43.15 31.43
C CYS A 7 -17.77 42.11 32.53
N ARG A 8 -16.88 42.08 33.55
CA ARG A 8 -17.11 41.80 35.00
C ARG A 8 -17.31 40.33 35.42
N SER A 9 -16.92 39.89 36.64
CA SER A 9 -15.96 40.37 37.68
C SER A 9 -15.92 39.39 38.88
N SER A 10 -14.95 39.54 39.80
CA SER A 10 -14.78 38.82 41.10
C SER A 10 -14.35 37.34 40.97
N ASN A 11 -13.49 36.73 41.80
CA ASN A 11 -12.61 37.13 42.93
C ASN A 11 -11.52 36.02 43.09
N SER A 12 -10.39 36.14 43.81
CA SER A 12 -9.71 37.24 44.54
C SER A 12 -8.24 36.83 44.85
N SER A 13 -7.40 37.76 45.31
CA SER A 13 -5.98 37.58 45.74
C SER A 13 -5.83 38.03 47.22
N PRO A 14 -4.70 37.83 47.98
CA PRO A 14 -3.29 37.75 47.54
C PRO A 14 -2.31 36.80 48.32
N SER A 15 -0.99 36.98 48.07
CA SER A 15 0.22 36.30 48.66
C SER A 15 0.47 34.85 48.19
N SER A 16 1.68 34.32 47.92
CA SER A 16 3.08 34.83 47.77
C SER A 16 3.96 33.63 47.30
N SER A 17 5.11 33.72 46.62
CA SER A 17 5.95 34.83 46.08
C SER A 17 6.95 34.30 45.00
N ASP A 18 7.84 35.20 44.53
CA ASP A 18 9.21 34.98 44.02
C ASP A 18 9.55 34.80 42.52
N SER A 19 10.32 35.80 42.05
CA SER A 19 11.33 35.81 40.97
C SER A 19 10.94 35.57 39.50
N ASP A 20 10.42 36.63 38.86
CA ASP A 20 11.16 37.50 37.92
C ASP A 20 12.67 37.17 37.69
N VAL A 21 13.34 37.44 36.55
CA VAL A 21 13.00 37.93 35.21
C VAL A 21 14.28 37.81 34.35
N THR A 22 14.07 37.51 33.07
CA THR A 22 15.00 37.65 31.93
C THR A 22 15.86 38.93 31.91
N THR A 23 17.10 38.85 31.42
CA THR A 23 17.83 40.04 30.93
C THR A 23 18.43 39.84 29.53
N ASN A 24 18.41 40.94 28.75
CA ASN A 24 18.76 41.01 27.34
C ASN A 24 20.27 40.88 27.08
N LEU A 25 20.64 40.50 25.84
CA LEU A 25 21.89 40.92 25.22
C LEU A 25 21.69 41.28 23.74
N THR A 26 22.00 42.53 23.39
CA THR A 26 21.99 43.09 22.03
C THR A 26 23.41 43.18 21.48
N ILE A 27 23.63 42.71 20.25
CA ILE A 27 24.84 42.90 19.42
C ILE A 27 24.33 42.94 17.97
N GLY A 28 24.71 43.82 17.05
CA GLY A 28 25.72 44.89 17.06
C GLY A 28 26.31 45.00 15.65
N ASP A 29 25.96 46.04 14.91
CA ASP A 29 26.32 46.18 13.48
C ASP A 29 27.82 46.39 13.23
N TYR A 30 28.34 45.75 12.18
CA TYR A 30 29.66 46.01 11.61
C TYR A 30 29.59 46.06 10.08
N GLU A 31 29.82 47.25 9.51
CA GLU A 31 30.10 47.44 8.09
C GLU A 31 31.60 47.54 7.82
N PHE A 32 32.05 46.92 6.72
CA PHE A 32 33.25 47.35 5.99
C PHE A 32 33.01 47.16 4.48
N ASN A 33 33.15 48.24 3.71
CA ASN A 33 33.04 48.29 2.24
C ASN A 33 31.74 47.70 1.61
N GLY A 34 30.61 48.35 1.91
CA GLY A 34 29.58 48.60 0.90
C GLY A 34 28.62 47.46 0.51
N LYS A 35 28.39 46.51 1.44
CA LYS A 35 27.18 45.67 1.59
C LYS A 35 27.49 44.57 2.61
N SER A 36 26.66 44.44 3.64
CA SER A 36 26.87 43.48 4.73
C SER A 36 26.98 42.03 4.24
N VAL A 37 27.72 41.20 4.97
CA VAL A 37 27.83 39.76 4.67
C VAL A 37 26.44 39.10 4.73
N PHE A 38 25.58 39.56 5.64
CA PHE A 38 24.19 39.12 5.72
C PHE A 38 23.39 39.48 4.47
N SER A 39 23.51 40.71 3.93
CA SER A 39 22.91 41.10 2.65
C SER A 39 23.41 40.23 1.48
N LYS A 40 24.71 39.92 1.42
CA LYS A 40 25.29 39.07 0.36
C LYS A 40 24.90 37.59 0.48
N LEU A 41 24.67 37.09 1.70
CA LEU A 41 24.12 35.75 1.94
C LEU A 41 22.62 35.70 1.63
N TRP A 42 21.87 36.75 2.00
CA TRP A 42 20.44 36.88 1.70
C TRP A 42 20.19 36.98 0.19
N ASP A 43 20.93 37.79 -0.56
CA ASP A 43 20.87 37.83 -2.04
C ASP A 43 21.34 36.52 -2.71
N LYS A 44 22.06 35.63 -2.00
CA LYS A 44 22.56 34.36 -2.54
C LYS A 44 21.66 33.16 -2.21
N TYR A 45 20.92 33.21 -1.10
CA TYR A 45 20.12 32.10 -0.57
C TYR A 45 18.64 32.42 -0.35
N SER A 46 18.20 33.67 -0.56
CA SER A 46 16.77 33.96 -0.71
C SER A 46 16.21 33.33 -1.98
N ILE A 47 14.91 33.04 -1.94
CA ILE A 47 14.14 32.51 -3.08
C ILE A 47 14.30 33.42 -4.31
N GLU A 48 14.28 34.73 -4.11
CA GLU A 48 14.43 35.71 -5.18
C GLU A 48 15.87 35.79 -5.73
N GLY A 49 16.88 35.59 -4.88
CA GLY A 49 18.28 35.46 -5.26
C GLY A 49 18.56 34.23 -6.13
N GLN A 50 17.95 33.08 -5.78
CA GLN A 50 18.05 31.86 -6.59
C GLN A 50 17.31 31.99 -7.93
N LYS A 51 16.10 32.56 -7.94
CA LYS A 51 15.37 32.90 -9.18
C LYS A 51 16.22 33.80 -10.10
N LYS A 52 16.85 34.86 -9.58
CA LYS A 52 17.75 35.75 -10.34
C LYS A 52 18.97 35.01 -10.92
N ARG A 53 19.52 34.02 -10.21
CA ARG A 53 20.64 33.18 -10.70
C ARG A 53 20.23 32.21 -11.82
N ILE A 54 19.04 31.60 -11.73
CA ILE A 54 18.49 30.74 -12.79
C ILE A 54 18.28 31.57 -14.07
N ILE A 55 17.66 32.75 -13.95
CA ILE A 55 17.46 33.71 -15.05
C ILE A 55 18.80 34.18 -15.65
N LEU A 56 19.83 34.39 -14.83
CA LEU A 56 21.17 34.77 -15.30
C LEU A 56 21.86 33.62 -16.05
N GLY A 57 21.74 32.38 -15.57
CA GLY A 57 22.25 31.19 -16.26
C GLY A 57 21.57 30.97 -17.62
N GLU A 58 20.25 31.15 -17.66
CA GLU A 58 19.48 31.07 -18.90
C GLU A 58 19.86 32.18 -19.90
N ARG A 59 20.06 33.43 -19.43
CA ARG A 59 20.57 34.54 -20.26
C ARG A 59 21.99 34.30 -20.76
N LEU A 60 22.87 33.72 -19.95
CA LEU A 60 24.24 33.37 -20.37
C LEU A 60 24.24 32.25 -21.42
N PHE A 61 23.37 31.24 -21.27
CA PHE A 61 23.19 30.17 -22.24
C PHE A 61 22.63 30.70 -23.58
N ARG A 62 21.57 31.52 -23.55
CA ARG A 62 21.02 32.19 -24.73
C ARG A 62 22.03 33.16 -25.39
N SER A 63 22.88 33.82 -24.61
CA SER A 63 23.95 34.70 -25.13
C SER A 63 25.07 33.92 -25.84
N ALA A 64 25.43 32.72 -25.35
CA ALA A 64 26.35 31.82 -26.03
C ALA A 64 25.75 31.23 -27.33
N GLN A 65 24.42 31.21 -27.46
CA GLN A 65 23.66 30.71 -28.60
C GLN A 65 23.81 31.59 -29.86
N HIS A 66 23.99 32.91 -29.69
CA HIS A 66 24.05 33.89 -30.80
C HIS A 66 25.28 33.77 -31.74
N ARG A 67 26.18 32.79 -31.55
CA ARG A 67 27.42 32.64 -32.33
C ARG A 67 27.64 31.28 -33.00
N ALA A 68 26.67 30.37 -33.04
CA ALA A 68 26.87 29.04 -33.65
C ALA A 68 25.64 28.46 -34.35
N SER A 69 25.78 28.19 -35.66
CA SER A 69 24.77 27.57 -36.53
C SER A 69 25.10 26.09 -36.77
N ASP A 70 24.76 25.20 -35.82
CA ASP A 70 25.05 23.76 -35.88
C ASP A 70 23.84 22.90 -35.44
N PRO A 71 23.31 22.00 -36.30
CA PRO A 71 22.17 21.12 -35.99
C PRO A 71 22.38 20.19 -34.78
N VAL A 72 23.61 19.79 -34.46
CA VAL A 72 23.91 18.84 -33.36
C VAL A 72 23.52 19.42 -31.99
N ARG A 73 23.46 20.76 -31.87
CA ARG A 73 23.04 21.43 -30.63
C ARG A 73 21.52 21.52 -30.47
N HIS A 74 20.74 21.51 -31.55
CA HIS A 74 19.26 21.51 -31.49
C HIS A 74 18.72 20.23 -30.82
N GLY A 75 19.35 19.06 -31.06
CA GLY A 75 18.97 17.82 -30.37
C GLY A 75 19.27 17.82 -28.87
N ARG A 76 20.23 18.64 -28.41
CA ARG A 76 20.55 18.80 -26.98
C ARG A 76 19.60 19.81 -26.30
N GLN A 77 19.16 20.83 -27.05
CA GLN A 77 18.17 21.81 -26.59
C GLN A 77 16.86 21.14 -26.17
N LYS A 78 16.26 20.31 -27.03
CA LYS A 78 14.98 19.65 -26.76
C LYS A 78 14.99 18.81 -25.46
N ARG A 79 16.10 18.10 -25.18
CA ARG A 79 16.28 17.34 -23.94
C ARG A 79 16.49 18.19 -22.70
N PHE A 80 17.07 19.39 -22.83
CA PHE A 80 17.20 20.33 -21.71
C PHE A 80 15.87 21.03 -21.40
N GLU A 81 15.08 21.34 -22.43
CA GLU A 81 13.70 21.85 -22.32
C GLU A 81 12.75 20.81 -21.71
N GLU A 82 12.88 19.53 -22.08
CA GLU A 82 12.16 18.41 -21.44
C GLU A 82 12.53 18.27 -19.94
N LEU A 83 13.82 18.40 -19.59
CA LEU A 83 14.29 18.30 -18.19
C LEU A 83 13.98 19.54 -17.33
N SER A 84 13.94 20.75 -17.92
CA SER A 84 13.55 21.96 -17.19
C SER A 84 12.03 22.06 -17.03
N GLY A 85 11.26 21.59 -18.01
CA GLY A 85 9.80 21.48 -17.94
C GLY A 85 9.30 20.56 -16.83
N VAL A 86 9.90 19.36 -16.69
CA VAL A 86 9.54 18.39 -15.63
C VAL A 86 9.71 18.96 -14.21
N ASN A 87 10.59 19.94 -14.01
CA ASN A 87 10.82 20.55 -12.70
C ASN A 87 9.87 21.72 -12.37
N TRP A 88 9.23 22.34 -13.36
CA TRP A 88 8.24 23.40 -13.09
C TRP A 88 6.91 22.86 -12.59
N THR A 89 6.48 21.68 -13.05
CA THR A 89 5.19 21.08 -12.66
C THR A 89 5.12 20.67 -11.19
N TYR A 90 6.27 20.40 -10.54
CA TYR A 90 6.34 19.98 -9.14
C TYR A 90 6.39 21.16 -8.13
N VAL A 91 6.53 22.39 -8.62
CA VAL A 91 6.85 23.59 -7.80
C VAL A 91 5.60 24.38 -7.36
N LEU A 92 4.40 24.03 -7.83
CA LEU A 92 3.18 24.84 -7.70
C LEU A 92 2.15 24.34 -6.65
N ASN A 93 2.50 23.42 -5.76
CA ASN A 93 1.63 23.03 -4.63
C ASN A 93 2.32 23.26 -3.27
N LYS A 94 1.52 23.70 -2.29
CA LYS A 94 1.95 24.44 -1.09
C LYS A 94 2.56 23.55 0.00
N ASP A 95 3.88 23.63 0.18
CA ASP A 95 4.59 23.34 1.44
C ASP A 95 5.94 24.09 1.44
N GLU A 96 6.19 24.95 2.45
CA GLU A 96 7.31 25.91 2.41
C GLU A 96 8.65 25.35 2.94
N GLU A 97 8.66 24.29 3.76
CA GLU A 97 9.93 23.76 4.31
C GLU A 97 10.63 22.76 3.36
N ALA A 98 9.86 21.96 2.61
CA ALA A 98 10.41 21.08 1.56
C ALA A 98 11.01 21.86 0.36
N TYR A 99 10.56 23.11 0.17
CA TYR A 99 10.89 23.97 -0.96
C TYR A 99 12.38 24.33 -1.06
N VAL A 100 13.03 24.59 0.09
CA VAL A 100 14.40 25.13 0.14
C VAL A 100 15.47 24.09 -0.19
N ASP A 101 15.27 22.83 0.20
CA ASP A 101 16.25 21.76 -0.09
C ASP A 101 16.14 21.27 -1.55
N LEU A 102 14.91 21.20 -2.09
CA LEU A 102 14.66 20.83 -3.48
C LEU A 102 15.28 21.84 -4.46
N LEU A 103 15.12 23.15 -4.22
CA LEU A 103 15.73 24.22 -5.01
C LEU A 103 17.27 24.19 -4.99
N LYS A 104 17.88 23.88 -3.83
CA LYS A 104 19.34 23.70 -3.72
C LYS A 104 19.82 22.51 -4.55
N ARG A 105 19.16 21.36 -4.44
CA ARG A 105 19.50 20.15 -5.22
C ARG A 105 19.32 20.37 -6.72
N LEU A 106 18.26 21.05 -7.14
CA LEU A 106 18.02 21.39 -8.54
C LEU A 106 19.07 22.32 -9.13
N THR A 107 19.44 23.38 -8.38
CA THR A 107 20.51 24.30 -8.81
C THR A 107 21.84 23.55 -9.00
N MET A 108 22.20 22.67 -8.08
CA MET A 108 23.40 21.81 -8.20
C MET A 108 23.33 20.83 -9.37
N TYR A 109 22.15 20.25 -9.65
CA TYR A 109 21.97 19.32 -10.78
C TYR A 109 22.09 20.04 -12.14
N VAL A 110 21.53 21.24 -12.27
CA VAL A 110 21.67 22.05 -13.49
C VAL A 110 23.13 22.49 -13.69
N GLU A 111 23.82 22.94 -12.64
CA GLU A 111 25.27 23.23 -12.71
C GLU A 111 26.07 21.98 -13.15
N TYR A 112 25.78 20.80 -12.59
CA TYR A 112 26.42 19.53 -12.95
C TYR A 112 26.18 19.12 -14.42
N GLN A 113 24.95 19.26 -14.92
CA GLN A 113 24.63 18.94 -16.31
C GLN A 113 25.26 19.93 -17.30
N CYS A 114 25.29 21.23 -16.97
CA CYS A 114 25.98 22.24 -17.78
C CYS A 114 27.49 21.97 -17.89
N VAL A 115 28.14 21.50 -16.83
CA VAL A 115 29.56 21.13 -16.85
C VAL A 115 29.82 19.87 -17.72
N ASN A 116 28.98 18.84 -17.60
CA ASN A 116 29.18 17.58 -18.34
C ASN A 116 28.79 17.67 -19.84
N LEU A 117 27.80 18.49 -20.20
CA LEU A 117 27.43 18.73 -21.61
C LEU A 117 28.52 19.46 -22.42
N LEU A 118 29.48 20.09 -21.75
CA LEU A 118 30.57 20.84 -22.36
C LEU A 118 31.87 20.05 -22.55
N HIS A 119 32.05 18.90 -21.87
CA HIS A 119 33.29 18.12 -21.97
C HIS A 119 33.11 16.59 -21.94
N GLY A 120 33.51 15.91 -23.01
CA GLY A 120 34.30 14.67 -22.86
C GLY A 120 33.76 13.32 -23.34
N VAL A 121 32.59 13.21 -23.98
CA VAL A 121 32.11 11.90 -24.53
C VAL A 121 32.31 11.82 -26.05
N PRO A 122 33.01 10.79 -26.59
CA PRO A 122 33.24 10.65 -28.04
C PRO A 122 31.98 10.29 -28.84
N ASP A 123 31.77 10.97 -29.97
CA ASP A 123 30.54 10.90 -30.78
C ASP A 123 30.20 9.52 -31.37
N LYS A 124 31.16 8.60 -31.46
CA LYS A 124 30.96 7.28 -32.09
C LYS A 124 29.90 6.40 -31.39
N TYR A 125 29.53 6.71 -30.16
CA TYR A 125 28.49 5.99 -29.40
C TYR A 125 27.08 6.57 -29.60
N PHE A 126 26.93 7.61 -30.44
CA PHE A 126 25.64 8.28 -30.70
C PHE A 126 25.10 8.07 -32.11
N TRP A 127 25.80 7.33 -32.98
CA TRP A 127 25.47 7.23 -34.41
C TRP A 127 24.60 6.04 -34.84
N GLU A 128 24.45 4.99 -34.02
CA GLU A 128 23.60 3.83 -34.33
C GLU A 128 22.54 3.62 -33.23
N GLY A 129 21.28 3.87 -33.58
CA GLY A 129 20.22 4.26 -32.64
C GLY A 129 19.59 3.20 -31.72
N ARG A 130 20.22 2.03 -31.49
CA ARG A 130 19.79 1.04 -30.47
C ARG A 130 20.98 0.17 -30.00
N ILE A 131 21.11 -0.05 -28.70
CA ILE A 131 21.94 -1.11 -28.11
C ILE A 131 21.13 -1.82 -27.00
N PRO A 132 20.95 -3.16 -27.05
CA PRO A 132 20.36 -3.93 -25.95
C PRO A 132 21.27 -3.97 -24.72
N TRP A 133 20.68 -4.05 -23.52
CA TRP A 133 21.42 -3.95 -22.23
C TRP A 133 22.49 -5.05 -22.02
N GLY A 134 22.42 -6.17 -22.76
CA GLY A 134 23.39 -7.27 -22.68
C GLY A 134 24.68 -7.07 -23.50
N ASP A 135 24.70 -6.11 -24.42
CA ASP A 135 25.82 -5.92 -25.37
C ASP A 135 26.74 -4.74 -24.98
N MET A 136 26.54 -4.13 -23.81
CA MET A 136 27.54 -3.19 -23.25
C MET A 136 28.77 -3.96 -22.76
N PRO A 137 30.00 -3.58 -23.18
CA PRO A 137 31.20 -4.25 -22.70
C PRO A 137 31.43 -3.96 -21.21
N GLU A 138 31.81 -4.98 -20.44
CA GLU A 138 32.10 -4.85 -19.00
C GLU A 138 33.07 -3.70 -18.72
N PHE A 139 32.80 -2.90 -17.67
CA PHE A 139 33.63 -1.75 -17.28
C PHE A 139 35.12 -2.09 -17.13
N ALA A 140 35.45 -3.30 -16.66
CA ALA A 140 36.82 -3.80 -16.52
C ALA A 140 37.55 -4.05 -17.86
N SER A 141 36.88 -3.92 -19.00
CA SER A 141 37.46 -4.02 -20.34
C SER A 141 37.81 -2.64 -20.96
N MET A 142 37.24 -1.56 -20.43
CA MET A 142 37.41 -0.21 -21.00
C MET A 142 38.82 0.34 -20.81
N LYS A 143 39.23 1.17 -21.77
CA LYS A 143 40.52 1.84 -21.83
C LYS A 143 40.36 3.32 -22.11
N ASP A 144 41.28 4.13 -21.61
CA ASP A 144 41.40 5.54 -21.98
C ASP A 144 41.93 5.72 -23.41
N ASN A 145 41.98 6.99 -23.86
CA ASN A 145 42.43 7.36 -25.20
C ASN A 145 43.93 7.10 -25.45
N GLU A 146 44.70 6.72 -24.43
CA GLU A 146 46.10 6.31 -24.51
C GLU A 146 46.26 4.77 -24.43
N GLY A 147 45.15 4.04 -24.32
CA GLY A 147 45.09 2.58 -24.40
C GLY A 147 45.32 1.84 -23.08
N LYS A 148 45.27 2.53 -21.94
CA LYS A 148 45.46 1.96 -20.59
C LYS A 148 44.13 1.54 -19.99
N LYS A 149 44.07 0.36 -19.34
CA LYS A 149 42.83 -0.13 -18.71
C LYS A 149 42.46 0.68 -17.48
N LEU A 150 41.19 1.03 -17.35
CA LEU A 150 40.62 1.61 -16.13
C LEU A 150 40.51 0.51 -15.04
N ALA A 151 40.90 0.83 -13.81
CA ALA A 151 40.92 -0.10 -12.69
C ALA A 151 39.75 0.17 -11.73
N VAL A 152 39.16 -0.89 -11.19
CA VAL A 152 38.06 -0.83 -10.21
C VAL A 152 38.63 -1.10 -8.81
N MET A 153 38.31 -0.24 -7.84
CA MET A 153 38.44 -0.55 -6.41
C MET A 153 37.09 -0.98 -5.84
N GLY A 154 37.13 -1.89 -4.86
CA GLY A 154 35.99 -2.67 -4.41
C GLY A 154 35.09 -2.03 -3.35
N GLN A 155 34.08 -2.82 -2.95
CA GLN A 155 33.01 -2.46 -2.01
C GLN A 155 33.52 -2.09 -0.61
N VAL A 156 32.93 -1.06 -0.01
CA VAL A 156 32.81 -0.89 1.45
C VAL A 156 31.38 -0.44 1.77
N THR A 157 30.85 -0.93 2.89
CA THR A 157 29.49 -0.70 3.39
C THR A 157 29.41 0.45 4.39
N GLY A 158 28.38 1.30 4.25
CA GLY A 158 27.90 2.20 5.32
C GLY A 158 28.55 3.59 5.37
N MET A 159 27.72 4.60 5.64
CA MET A 159 28.05 6.02 5.88
C MET A 159 28.77 6.78 4.73
N GLU A 160 28.02 7.57 3.96
CA GLU A 160 28.03 9.06 4.01
C GLU A 160 27.30 9.69 2.80
N MET A 161 26.49 10.73 3.06
CA MET A 161 25.94 11.62 2.03
C MET A 161 26.53 13.03 2.19
N LEU A 162 27.69 13.29 1.60
CA LEU A 162 28.09 14.60 1.07
C LEU A 162 29.10 14.38 -0.07
N PRO A 163 28.97 15.06 -1.23
CA PRO A 163 29.99 14.99 -2.27
C PRO A 163 31.34 15.53 -1.75
N GLU A 164 32.45 14.90 -2.14
CA GLU A 164 33.82 15.25 -1.73
C GLU A 164 34.17 16.77 -1.75
N PRO A 165 33.68 17.59 -2.71
CA PRO A 165 33.88 19.05 -2.68
C PRO A 165 33.29 19.76 -1.46
N TRP A 166 32.21 19.25 -0.86
CA TRP A 166 31.58 19.84 0.33
C TRP A 166 32.38 19.55 1.59
N ILE A 167 32.86 18.31 1.75
CA ILE A 167 33.77 17.92 2.83
C ILE A 167 35.01 18.80 2.78
N LYS A 168 35.60 18.98 1.59
CA LYS A 168 36.74 19.88 1.39
C LYS A 168 36.43 21.34 1.77
N THR A 169 35.32 21.90 1.28
CA THR A 169 34.94 23.30 1.56
C THR A 169 34.67 23.57 3.04
N LEU A 170 34.08 22.61 3.77
CA LEU A 170 33.84 22.74 5.22
C LEU A 170 35.11 22.51 6.04
N THR A 171 36.00 21.62 5.60
CA THR A 171 37.32 21.41 6.24
C THR A 171 38.21 22.65 6.07
N ASP A 172 38.22 23.24 4.86
CA ASP A 172 38.97 24.48 4.56
C ASP A 172 38.44 25.71 5.35
N ALA A 173 37.24 25.62 5.95
CA ALA A 173 36.65 26.65 6.81
C ALA A 173 36.91 26.44 8.33
N GLY A 174 37.56 25.34 8.73
CA GLY A 174 38.12 25.18 10.08
C GLY A 174 37.13 24.91 11.24
N VAL A 175 35.90 24.46 10.96
CA VAL A 175 34.88 24.16 11.99
C VAL A 175 34.26 22.78 11.75
N ALA A 176 34.30 21.91 12.77
CA ALA A 176 33.73 20.57 12.72
C ALA A 176 32.29 20.52 13.29
N TYR A 177 31.47 19.63 12.73
CA TYR A 177 30.09 19.37 13.15
C TYR A 177 29.84 17.85 13.18
N TYR A 178 28.81 17.40 13.91
CA TYR A 178 28.31 16.03 13.83
C TYR A 178 26.77 15.98 13.91
N TRP A 179 26.16 14.89 13.43
CA TRP A 179 24.71 14.70 13.40
C TRP A 179 24.24 13.70 14.45
N ASN A 180 23.13 14.00 15.11
CA ASN A 180 22.41 13.09 16.00
C ASN A 180 20.97 12.89 15.47
N THR A 181 20.52 11.63 15.38
CA THR A 181 19.26 11.26 14.73
C THR A 181 18.00 11.81 15.39
N ASN A 182 18.07 12.17 16.68
CA ASN A 182 16.90 12.66 17.44
C ASN A 182 16.95 14.18 17.66
N THR A 183 18.08 14.84 17.40
CA THR A 183 18.28 16.27 17.78
C THR A 183 19.00 17.15 16.75
N GLY A 184 19.50 16.59 15.64
CA GLY A 184 20.04 17.36 14.52
C GLY A 184 21.57 17.57 14.49
N TRP A 185 22.02 18.60 13.77
CA TRP A 185 23.45 18.95 13.60
C TRP A 185 23.96 19.79 14.78
N HIS A 186 25.10 19.39 15.35
CA HIS A 186 25.77 20.07 16.47
C HIS A 186 27.19 20.53 16.11
N GLN A 187 27.60 21.70 16.60
CA GLN A 187 28.90 22.33 16.32
C GLN A 187 29.94 22.02 17.42
N LEU A 188 31.16 21.67 17.02
CA LEU A 188 32.30 21.54 17.95
C LEU A 188 33.02 22.90 18.11
N SER A 189 33.09 23.40 19.35
CA SER A 189 33.73 24.70 19.65
C SER A 189 35.24 24.58 19.90
N ALA A 190 36.00 25.59 19.46
CA ALA A 190 37.47 25.55 19.40
C ALA A 190 38.21 25.73 20.76
N LYS A 191 37.52 25.65 21.90
CA LYS A 191 38.13 25.72 23.25
C LYS A 191 37.84 24.47 24.08
N GLY A 192 38.26 23.32 23.55
CA GLY A 192 38.12 22.01 24.18
C GLY A 192 39.20 21.00 23.77
N SER A 193 40.39 21.46 23.38
CA SER A 193 41.47 20.63 22.80
C SER A 193 42.19 19.66 23.77
N GLN A 194 41.57 19.34 24.91
CA GLN A 194 42.07 18.37 25.89
C GLN A 194 40.93 17.56 26.56
N ARG A 195 40.28 16.68 25.79
CA ARG A 195 39.77 15.36 26.22
C ARG A 195 38.90 14.76 25.10
N LEU A 196 39.55 13.99 24.22
CA LEU A 196 39.00 12.84 23.48
C LEU A 196 40.12 12.26 22.59
N LYS A 197 41.17 11.76 23.24
CA LYS A 197 41.95 10.64 22.69
C LYS A 197 41.26 9.35 23.13
N THR A 198 41.39 8.31 22.30
CA THR A 198 40.99 6.92 22.54
C THR A 198 39.52 6.59 22.27
N MET A 199 39.23 6.16 21.04
CA MET A 199 38.81 4.77 20.79
C MET A 199 39.32 4.32 19.42
N THR A 200 39.65 3.05 19.30
CA THR A 200 40.65 2.54 18.33
C THR A 200 40.16 1.21 17.75
N ILE A 201 40.24 1.02 16.43
CA ILE A 201 40.11 -0.31 15.80
C ILE A 201 41.48 -0.73 15.23
N ILE A 202 42.40 -1.05 16.14
CA ILE A 202 43.58 -1.89 15.93
C ILE A 202 43.80 -2.68 17.23
N ALA A 203 43.81 -4.01 17.11
CA ALA A 203 43.97 -4.99 18.18
C ALA A 203 45.33 -4.88 18.93
N PRO A 204 45.48 -5.50 20.12
CA PRO A 204 46.75 -5.46 20.87
C PRO A 204 47.88 -6.25 20.18
N GLY A 205 48.61 -5.56 19.31
CA GLY A 205 49.96 -5.91 18.86
C GLY A 205 50.04 -7.01 17.79
N THR A 206 50.79 -6.83 16.71
CA THR A 206 52.15 -6.30 16.76
C THR A 206 52.62 -5.68 15.45
N LYS A 207 53.28 -4.53 15.60
CA LYS A 207 54.45 -4.02 14.87
C LYS A 207 54.48 -4.05 13.33
N GLN A 208 54.62 -2.83 12.80
CA GLN A 208 55.71 -2.41 11.90
C GLN A 208 55.98 -3.29 10.65
N THR A 209 55.76 -2.73 9.47
CA THR A 209 56.83 -2.21 8.58
C THR A 209 56.28 -2.11 7.15
N LEU A 210 56.18 -0.87 6.66
CA LEU A 210 56.11 -0.57 5.22
C LEU A 210 57.35 -1.14 4.52
N LEU A 211 57.24 -1.42 3.22
CA LEU A 211 58.37 -1.69 2.31
C LEU A 211 58.95 -3.12 2.33
N MET A 212 58.29 -4.03 1.59
CA MET A 212 58.95 -4.89 0.58
C MET A 212 57.89 -5.69 -0.20
N SER A 213 58.04 -5.72 -1.53
CA SER A 213 57.41 -6.67 -2.45
C SER A 213 55.88 -6.58 -2.68
N LEU A 214 55.32 -5.98 -3.73
CA LEU A 214 55.82 -5.31 -4.94
C LEU A 214 56.98 -5.97 -5.71
N LEU A 215 57.17 -7.29 -5.58
CA LEU A 215 58.25 -8.04 -6.24
C LEU A 215 57.85 -9.47 -6.64
N LEU A 216 56.54 -9.80 -6.67
CA LEU A 216 56.08 -11.11 -7.16
C LEU A 216 54.84 -11.09 -8.08
N ALA A 217 54.42 -9.90 -8.54
CA ALA A 217 53.39 -9.75 -9.59
C ALA A 217 53.89 -9.00 -10.84
N ILE A 218 55.17 -8.64 -10.88
CA ILE A 218 55.92 -8.33 -12.12
C ILE A 218 56.98 -9.42 -12.28
N ALA A 219 56.51 -10.66 -12.44
CA ALA A 219 57.31 -11.80 -12.85
C ALA A 219 56.51 -12.63 -13.87
N LEU A 220 56.48 -12.10 -15.10
CA LEU A 220 56.25 -12.81 -16.35
C LEU A 220 54.82 -13.29 -16.70
N LYS A 221 54.18 -12.53 -17.60
CA LYS A 221 53.36 -13.12 -18.68
C LYS A 221 54.29 -13.96 -19.58
N GLY A 222 53.96 -15.23 -19.85
CA GLY A 222 54.83 -16.08 -20.68
C GLY A 222 54.22 -17.41 -21.17
N ARG A 223 53.46 -17.33 -22.27
CA ARG A 223 53.09 -18.37 -23.25
C ARG A 223 53.64 -19.83 -23.13
N VAL A 224 52.70 -20.79 -23.21
CA VAL A 224 52.58 -21.88 -24.24
C VAL A 224 53.54 -23.12 -24.20
N VAL A 225 52.91 -24.29 -24.01
CA VAL A 225 53.16 -25.64 -24.63
C VAL A 225 54.10 -26.72 -23.99
N THR A 226 53.45 -27.86 -23.72
CA THR A 226 53.88 -29.29 -23.67
C THR A 226 55.01 -29.84 -22.75
N SER A 227 54.54 -30.63 -21.78
CA SER A 227 54.84 -32.07 -21.59
C SER A 227 56.09 -32.55 -20.81
N PHE A 228 55.92 -33.79 -20.31
CA PHE A 228 56.88 -34.76 -19.76
C PHE A 228 57.43 -34.62 -18.33
N ARG A 229 56.93 -35.54 -17.49
CA ARG A 229 57.58 -36.40 -16.46
C ARG A 229 58.76 -35.86 -15.63
N SER A 230 58.68 -36.18 -14.33
CA SER A 230 59.71 -36.88 -13.54
C SER A 230 60.23 -36.16 -12.26
N ALA A 231 59.84 -36.76 -11.12
CA ALA A 231 60.70 -37.06 -9.96
C ALA A 231 61.20 -35.98 -8.96
N ARG A 232 60.88 -36.29 -7.69
CA ARG A 232 61.78 -36.36 -6.51
C ARG A 232 62.11 -35.10 -5.66
N THR A 233 61.49 -35.12 -4.47
CA THR A 233 62.09 -35.07 -3.09
C THR A 233 62.56 -33.76 -2.43
N GLY A 234 62.19 -33.63 -1.14
CA GLY A 234 62.59 -32.60 -0.15
C GLY A 234 61.36 -31.87 0.42
N ARG A 235 60.78 -32.12 1.62
CA ARG A 235 61.32 -32.46 2.97
C ARG A 235 62.32 -31.35 3.43
N LEU A 236 62.20 -30.62 4.55
CA LEU A 236 61.29 -30.54 5.73
C LEU A 236 61.02 -29.00 6.02
N VAL A 237 60.26 -28.47 7.02
CA VAL A 237 59.47 -28.97 8.17
C VAL A 237 58.34 -27.99 8.60
N ARG A 238 57.44 -28.46 9.47
CA ARG A 238 56.41 -27.81 10.35
C ARG A 238 56.50 -26.28 10.66
N ARG A 239 55.33 -25.61 10.68
CA ARG A 239 54.53 -25.37 11.92
C ARG A 239 53.07 -25.03 11.58
N ALA A 240 52.12 -25.48 12.39
CA ALA A 240 50.69 -25.24 12.24
C ALA A 240 50.12 -24.54 13.48
N THR A 241 49.08 -23.73 13.29
CA THR A 241 48.31 -23.09 14.37
C THR A 241 46.84 -23.10 13.99
N LEU A 242 46.05 -23.89 14.73
CA LEU A 242 44.59 -23.93 14.60
C LEU A 242 43.97 -22.84 15.48
N THR A 243 42.89 -22.24 15.00
CA THR A 243 41.95 -21.45 15.83
C THR A 243 40.53 -21.87 15.46
N SER A 244 39.67 -22.10 16.46
CA SER A 244 38.32 -22.64 16.27
C SER A 244 37.33 -22.07 17.29
N SER A 245 36.29 -21.42 16.79
CA SER A 245 35.00 -21.05 17.42
C SER A 245 34.20 -20.34 16.31
N ALA A 246 32.87 -20.49 16.12
CA ALA A 246 31.85 -21.25 16.83
C ALA A 246 30.71 -21.68 15.86
N SER A 247 29.60 -22.20 16.41
CA SER A 247 28.27 -22.30 15.77
C SER A 247 28.07 -23.35 14.66
N VAL A 248 28.12 -24.64 15.02
CA VAL A 248 27.63 -25.72 14.15
C VAL A 248 26.11 -25.81 14.20
N VAL A 249 25.44 -25.22 13.20
CA VAL A 249 24.05 -25.57 12.86
C VAL A 249 24.04 -27.02 12.35
N LEU A 250 23.44 -27.93 13.12
CA LEU A 250 23.22 -29.33 12.71
C LEU A 250 22.22 -29.41 11.55
N ARG A 251 22.73 -29.27 10.32
CA ARG A 251 21.99 -29.58 9.10
C ARG A 251 21.67 -31.08 9.05
N ALA A 252 20.43 -31.44 9.33
CA ALA A 252 19.87 -32.72 8.89
C ALA A 252 19.95 -32.78 7.34
N LYS A 253 20.65 -33.78 6.80
CA LYS A 253 20.75 -34.01 5.34
C LYS A 253 19.51 -34.75 4.84
N GLY A 254 18.58 -34.03 4.23
CA GLY A 254 17.63 -34.63 3.29
C GLY A 254 18.35 -35.13 2.03
N GLY A 255 17.97 -36.30 1.53
CA GLY A 255 18.59 -36.92 0.35
C GLY A 255 18.14 -36.31 -0.98
N GLY A 256 19.02 -36.33 -1.97
CA GLY A 256 18.77 -35.88 -3.36
C GLY A 256 20.04 -36.03 -4.19
N GLY A 257 20.06 -36.97 -5.13
CA GLY A 257 21.28 -37.58 -5.68
C GLY A 257 22.14 -36.76 -6.65
N GLY A 258 23.33 -37.31 -6.92
CA GLY A 258 24.09 -37.09 -8.17
C GLY A 258 25.37 -36.24 -8.04
N GLY A 259 26.53 -36.85 -8.29
CA GLY A 259 27.80 -36.14 -8.51
C GLY A 259 28.99 -36.69 -7.73
N GLY A 260 29.78 -37.58 -8.35
CA GLY A 260 30.98 -38.14 -7.73
C GLY A 260 32.19 -37.19 -7.82
N GLY A 261 32.91 -37.04 -6.71
CA GLY A 261 34.18 -36.32 -6.63
C GLY A 261 34.89 -36.68 -5.32
N GLY A 262 35.97 -37.44 -5.40
CA GLY A 262 36.74 -37.87 -4.23
C GLY A 262 37.69 -36.76 -3.75
N GLY A 263 37.53 -36.36 -2.49
CA GLY A 263 38.48 -35.53 -1.76
C GLY A 263 38.48 -35.97 -0.30
N ASP A 264 39.65 -35.99 0.34
CA ASP A 264 39.81 -36.44 1.72
C ASP A 264 38.87 -35.67 2.65
N ARG A 265 38.22 -36.41 3.54
CA ARG A 265 37.39 -35.85 4.61
C ARG A 265 38.24 -35.76 5.86
N ASP A 266 38.29 -34.58 6.47
CA ASP A 266 38.77 -34.46 7.85
C ASP A 266 38.05 -35.49 8.74
N PRO A 267 38.75 -36.09 9.72
CA PRO A 267 38.12 -37.03 10.64
C PRO A 267 36.96 -36.33 11.34
N LYS A 268 35.78 -36.97 11.32
CA LYS A 268 34.63 -36.47 12.09
C LYS A 268 35.05 -36.33 13.56
N PRO A 269 34.63 -35.27 14.27
CA PRO A 269 34.81 -35.22 15.72
C PRO A 269 34.17 -36.46 16.35
N PRO A 270 34.76 -37.00 17.43
CA PRO A 270 34.23 -38.17 18.10
C PRO A 270 32.76 -37.94 18.50
N LYS A 271 31.94 -38.97 18.30
CA LYS A 271 30.51 -38.94 18.67
C LYS A 271 30.44 -38.79 20.20
N ASN A 272 29.69 -37.81 20.71
CA ASN A 272 29.46 -37.71 22.16
C ASN A 272 28.80 -39.02 22.64
N VAL A 273 29.45 -39.73 23.57
CA VAL A 273 29.00 -41.03 24.08
C VAL A 273 27.62 -40.93 24.75
N TYR A 274 27.30 -39.79 25.35
CA TYR A 274 26.02 -39.55 26.04
C TYR A 274 24.86 -39.21 25.11
N ALA A 275 25.10 -38.99 23.80
CA ALA A 275 24.11 -38.43 22.88
C ALA A 275 22.80 -39.25 22.74
N GLU A 276 22.83 -40.56 23.01
CA GLU A 276 21.67 -41.44 22.91
C GLU A 276 20.78 -41.43 24.18
N THR A 277 21.31 -40.89 25.29
CA THR A 277 20.60 -40.73 26.57
C THR A 277 19.97 -39.33 26.75
N ILE A 278 20.05 -38.47 25.71
CA ILE A 278 19.53 -37.10 25.73
C ILE A 278 18.17 -37.05 25.01
N LEU A 279 17.18 -36.43 25.65
CA LEU A 279 15.80 -36.35 25.16
C LEU A 279 15.63 -35.22 24.13
N LEU A 280 16.28 -35.37 22.97
CA LEU A 280 16.23 -34.39 21.88
C LEU A 280 14.84 -34.32 21.21
N PRO A 281 14.42 -33.15 20.68
CA PRO A 281 13.09 -32.96 20.09
C PRO A 281 12.83 -33.85 18.85
N LYS A 282 11.67 -34.49 18.81
CA LYS A 282 11.21 -35.40 17.74
C LYS A 282 9.86 -34.93 17.20
N THR A 283 9.75 -34.69 15.89
CA THR A 283 8.49 -34.33 15.24
C THR A 283 8.60 -34.43 13.72
N ASP A 284 7.52 -34.87 13.08
CA ASP A 284 7.34 -34.86 11.63
C ASP A 284 7.00 -33.45 11.09
N PHE A 285 6.72 -32.48 11.97
CA PHE A 285 6.57 -31.07 11.63
C PHE A 285 7.89 -30.53 11.08
N ASN A 286 7.94 -30.41 9.76
CA ASN A 286 9.16 -30.13 9.02
C ASN A 286 9.66 -28.69 9.25
N GLN A 287 10.98 -28.50 9.39
CA GLN A 287 11.57 -27.16 9.58
C GLN A 287 11.30 -26.21 8.39
N ARG A 288 11.24 -26.77 7.17
CA ARG A 288 10.77 -26.06 5.98
C ARG A 288 9.32 -26.46 5.75
N ALA A 289 8.44 -25.49 5.55
CA ALA A 289 7.03 -25.74 5.28
C ALA A 289 6.77 -26.51 3.98
N ASN A 290 7.69 -26.45 3.00
CA ASN A 290 7.51 -27.03 1.66
C ASN A 290 6.16 -26.60 1.04
N ALA A 291 5.82 -25.31 1.19
CA ALA A 291 4.49 -24.73 0.99
C ALA A 291 3.81 -25.10 -0.35
N ILE A 292 4.59 -25.21 -1.44
CA ILE A 292 4.09 -25.68 -2.76
C ILE A 292 3.32 -27.00 -2.66
N LYS A 293 3.74 -27.92 -1.80
CA LYS A 293 3.12 -29.23 -1.60
C LYS A 293 2.19 -29.24 -0.38
N ARG A 294 2.64 -28.69 0.75
CA ARG A 294 1.94 -28.82 2.03
C ARG A 294 0.69 -27.94 2.12
N GLU A 295 0.68 -26.73 1.55
CA GLU A 295 -0.53 -25.89 1.59
C GLU A 295 -1.68 -26.51 0.76
N PRO A 296 -1.48 -27.01 -0.48
CA PRO A 296 -2.54 -27.73 -1.19
C PRO A 296 -3.01 -29.02 -0.50
N GLU A 297 -2.15 -29.74 0.22
CA GLU A 297 -2.57 -30.90 1.03
C GLU A 297 -3.54 -30.49 2.16
N LEU A 298 -3.24 -29.39 2.85
CA LEU A 298 -4.08 -28.85 3.93
C LEU A 298 -5.40 -28.27 3.38
N GLN A 299 -5.35 -27.57 2.24
CA GLN A 299 -6.54 -27.09 1.53
C GLN A 299 -7.43 -28.25 1.04
N GLY A 300 -6.82 -29.32 0.55
CA GLY A 300 -7.51 -30.57 0.19
C GLY A 300 -8.16 -31.24 1.39
N TYR A 301 -7.48 -31.27 2.55
CA TYR A 301 -8.05 -31.75 3.81
C TYR A 301 -9.27 -30.92 4.23
N TRP A 302 -9.16 -29.58 4.30
CA TRP A 302 -10.28 -28.70 4.63
C TRP A 302 -11.50 -28.90 3.72
N SER A 303 -11.26 -29.14 2.43
CA SER A 303 -12.31 -29.46 1.46
C SER A 303 -12.94 -30.83 1.73
N SER A 304 -12.13 -31.85 2.03
CA SER A 304 -12.62 -33.21 2.31
C SER A 304 -13.54 -33.30 3.55
N ILE A 305 -13.28 -32.49 4.58
CA ILE A 305 -14.13 -32.38 5.78
C ILE A 305 -15.22 -31.32 5.66
N ASN A 306 -15.35 -30.64 4.52
CA ASN A 306 -16.26 -29.51 4.27
C ASN A 306 -16.17 -28.43 5.36
N LEU A 307 -14.95 -28.05 5.76
CA LEU A 307 -14.66 -27.30 6.99
C LEU A 307 -15.55 -26.07 7.18
N TYR A 308 -15.71 -25.21 6.17
CA TYR A 308 -16.54 -24.02 6.26
C TYR A 308 -18.02 -24.33 6.60
N SER A 309 -18.61 -25.35 5.97
CA SER A 309 -19.97 -25.81 6.28
C SER A 309 -20.05 -26.44 7.68
N LYS A 310 -19.04 -27.23 8.07
CA LYS A 310 -18.91 -27.86 9.41
C LYS A 310 -18.90 -26.78 10.50
N LEU A 311 -18.07 -25.75 10.36
CA LEU A 311 -17.96 -24.63 11.29
C LEU A 311 -19.26 -23.84 11.43
N SER A 312 -19.92 -23.50 10.32
CA SER A 312 -21.20 -22.77 10.37
C SER A 312 -22.31 -23.59 11.05
N LYS A 313 -22.39 -24.91 10.77
CA LYS A 313 -23.33 -25.84 11.45
C LYS A 313 -23.03 -26.01 12.94
N ASN A 314 -21.75 -26.07 13.33
CA ASN A 314 -21.32 -26.15 14.73
C ASN A 314 -21.59 -24.84 15.49
N ALA A 315 -21.56 -23.69 14.83
CA ALA A 315 -22.01 -22.42 15.42
C ALA A 315 -23.55 -22.36 15.54
N ALA A 316 -24.29 -22.78 14.50
CA ALA A 316 -25.74 -22.81 14.49
C ALA A 316 -26.34 -23.70 15.58
N SER A 317 -25.80 -24.91 15.79
CA SER A 317 -26.26 -25.84 16.84
C SER A 317 -26.07 -25.30 18.26
N ARG A 318 -25.13 -24.37 18.46
CA ARG A 318 -24.91 -23.64 19.71
C ARG A 318 -25.74 -22.35 19.83
N SER A 319 -26.60 -22.06 18.86
CA SER A 319 -27.36 -20.79 18.75
C SER A 319 -26.45 -19.55 18.80
N ALA A 320 -25.28 -19.62 18.16
CA ALA A 320 -24.31 -18.54 18.15
C ALA A 320 -24.82 -17.28 17.42
N GLU A 321 -24.30 -16.12 17.83
CA GLU A 321 -24.50 -14.85 17.12
C GLU A 321 -24.00 -14.96 15.68
N ARG A 322 -24.75 -14.42 14.72
CA ARG A 322 -24.33 -14.36 13.31
C ARG A 322 -23.36 -13.20 13.09
N PHE A 323 -22.48 -13.38 12.12
CA PHE A 323 -21.63 -12.32 11.60
C PHE A 323 -21.56 -12.40 10.08
N VAL A 324 -21.85 -11.31 9.39
CA VAL A 324 -21.86 -11.24 7.93
C VAL A 324 -21.00 -10.08 7.44
N LEU A 325 -19.83 -10.44 6.91
CA LEU A 325 -19.04 -9.56 6.04
C LEU A 325 -19.61 -9.71 4.63
N HIS A 326 -20.21 -8.64 4.10
CA HIS A 326 -20.66 -8.65 2.70
C HIS A 326 -19.49 -8.31 1.79
N ASP A 327 -19.30 -9.13 0.77
CA ASP A 327 -18.18 -9.04 -0.14
C ASP A 327 -18.48 -8.06 -1.27
N GLY A 328 -17.67 -7.02 -1.46
CA GLY A 328 -17.74 -6.20 -2.66
C GLY A 328 -17.28 -7.02 -3.88
N PRO A 329 -18.05 -7.01 -4.98
CA PRO A 329 -17.85 -7.96 -6.06
C PRO A 329 -16.68 -7.54 -6.98
N PRO A 330 -15.53 -8.25 -7.02
CA PRO A 330 -14.51 -8.03 -8.03
C PRO A 330 -15.05 -8.23 -9.45
N TYR A 331 -14.46 -7.50 -10.40
CA TYR A 331 -14.86 -7.56 -11.80
C TYR A 331 -14.39 -8.85 -12.47
N ALA A 332 -15.31 -9.57 -13.12
CA ALA A 332 -15.04 -10.82 -13.83
C ALA A 332 -14.37 -10.62 -15.20
N ASN A 333 -13.23 -9.91 -15.27
CA ASN A 333 -12.60 -9.48 -16.54
C ASN A 333 -11.13 -9.90 -16.78
N GLY A 334 -10.42 -10.42 -15.78
CA GLY A 334 -8.99 -10.70 -15.89
C GLY A 334 -8.36 -11.27 -14.62
N ASP A 335 -7.06 -11.52 -14.65
CA ASP A 335 -6.34 -12.13 -13.52
C ASP A 335 -6.20 -11.18 -12.33
N LEU A 336 -6.17 -11.75 -11.13
CA LEU A 336 -6.02 -10.99 -9.89
C LEU A 336 -4.63 -10.38 -9.75
N HIS A 337 -4.57 -9.25 -9.04
CA HIS A 337 -3.33 -8.54 -8.71
C HIS A 337 -3.19 -8.38 -7.18
N ILE A 338 -2.03 -7.98 -6.71
CA ILE A 338 -1.72 -7.88 -5.27
C ILE A 338 -2.72 -7.03 -4.44
N GLY A 339 -3.33 -5.99 -5.00
CA GLY A 339 -4.45 -5.28 -4.36
C GLY A 339 -5.70 -6.14 -4.05
N HIS A 340 -6.02 -7.13 -4.90
CA HIS A 340 -7.09 -8.09 -4.62
C HIS A 340 -6.69 -9.07 -3.49
N ALA A 341 -5.40 -9.42 -3.40
CA ALA A 341 -4.89 -10.24 -2.31
C ALA A 341 -4.93 -9.49 -0.97
N LEU A 342 -4.52 -8.21 -0.94
CA LEU A 342 -4.70 -7.33 0.24
C LEU A 342 -6.17 -7.34 0.70
N ASN A 343 -7.08 -6.97 -0.18
CA ASN A 343 -8.51 -6.92 0.10
C ASN A 343 -9.08 -8.23 0.69
N LYS A 344 -8.89 -9.35 -0.03
CA LYS A 344 -9.49 -10.63 0.35
C LYS A 344 -8.85 -11.26 1.58
N LEU A 345 -7.56 -11.03 1.82
CA LEU A 345 -6.89 -11.56 3.00
C LEU A 345 -7.30 -10.80 4.26
N LEU A 346 -7.49 -9.48 4.19
CA LEU A 346 -8.10 -8.71 5.29
C LEU A 346 -9.51 -9.23 5.64
N LYS A 347 -10.36 -9.50 4.64
CA LYS A 347 -11.70 -10.10 4.84
C LYS A 347 -11.60 -11.48 5.51
N ASP A 348 -10.69 -12.34 5.04
CA ASP A 348 -10.49 -13.69 5.59
C ASP A 348 -9.93 -13.67 7.03
N PHE A 349 -9.08 -12.71 7.39
CA PHE A 349 -8.60 -12.53 8.77
C PHE A 349 -9.77 -12.22 9.72
N ILE A 350 -10.66 -11.30 9.32
CA ILE A 350 -11.86 -10.95 10.10
C ILE A 350 -12.76 -12.17 10.26
N ASN A 351 -13.09 -12.84 9.15
CA ASN A 351 -13.97 -14.02 9.17
C ASN A 351 -13.41 -15.14 10.04
N ARG A 352 -12.10 -15.45 9.95
CA ARG A 352 -11.45 -16.47 10.77
C ARG A 352 -11.38 -16.08 12.25
N HIS A 353 -11.14 -14.82 12.58
CA HIS A 353 -11.21 -14.34 13.97
C HIS A 353 -12.62 -14.52 14.53
N GLN A 354 -13.67 -14.10 13.82
CA GLN A 354 -15.05 -14.26 14.28
C GLN A 354 -15.48 -15.74 14.42
N ILE A 355 -14.97 -16.64 13.56
CA ILE A 355 -15.11 -18.10 13.73
C ILE A 355 -14.48 -18.56 15.06
N LEU A 356 -13.25 -18.15 15.37
CA LEU A 356 -12.57 -18.53 16.63
C LEU A 356 -13.21 -17.91 17.88
N LYS A 357 -13.89 -16.76 17.74
CA LYS A 357 -14.77 -16.18 18.77
C LYS A 357 -16.10 -16.94 18.93
N GLY A 358 -16.35 -17.95 18.09
CA GLY A 358 -17.52 -18.83 18.15
C GLY A 358 -18.76 -18.33 17.40
N LYS A 359 -18.66 -17.25 16.60
CA LYS A 359 -19.79 -16.72 15.83
C LYS A 359 -20.14 -17.59 14.62
N GLN A 360 -21.41 -17.56 14.22
CA GLN A 360 -21.85 -18.14 12.94
C GLN A 360 -21.50 -17.16 11.82
N VAL A 361 -20.31 -17.32 11.24
CA VAL A 361 -19.85 -16.49 10.12
C VAL A 361 -20.48 -16.96 8.80
N HIS A 362 -21.02 -16.02 8.04
CA HIS A 362 -21.42 -16.22 6.65
C HIS A 362 -20.66 -15.25 5.75
N TYR A 363 -19.89 -15.80 4.82
CA TYR A 363 -19.13 -15.05 3.83
C TYR A 363 -19.35 -15.69 2.45
N VAL A 364 -20.05 -14.95 1.58
CA VAL A 364 -20.41 -15.36 0.23
C VAL A 364 -19.62 -14.50 -0.75
N PRO A 365 -18.61 -15.04 -1.45
CA PRO A 365 -17.87 -14.30 -2.46
C PRO A 365 -18.76 -13.85 -3.63
N GLY A 366 -18.50 -12.63 -4.11
CA GLY A 366 -19.25 -11.97 -5.19
C GLY A 366 -18.45 -11.74 -6.46
N TRP A 367 -19.14 -11.54 -7.59
CA TRP A 367 -18.52 -11.09 -8.84
C TRP A 367 -19.43 -10.15 -9.65
N ASP A 368 -18.85 -9.05 -10.13
CA ASP A 368 -19.48 -8.16 -11.09
C ASP A 368 -19.20 -8.66 -12.49
N CYS A 369 -20.26 -9.11 -13.15
CA CYS A 369 -20.24 -9.86 -14.39
C CYS A 369 -20.74 -9.06 -15.59
N HIS A 370 -21.24 -7.84 -15.42
CA HIS A 370 -21.85 -7.06 -16.51
C HIS A 370 -20.88 -6.04 -17.15
N GLY A 371 -21.40 -5.20 -18.03
CA GLY A 371 -20.77 -3.96 -18.46
C GLY A 371 -19.56 -4.03 -19.38
N LEU A 372 -19.04 -2.84 -19.66
CA LEU A 372 -18.14 -2.55 -20.76
C LEU A 372 -16.75 -3.25 -20.73
N PRO A 373 -16.11 -3.64 -19.61
CA PRO A 373 -14.82 -4.34 -19.68
C PRO A 373 -14.96 -5.72 -20.30
N ILE A 374 -16.07 -6.41 -20.01
CA ILE A 374 -16.33 -7.77 -20.48
C ILE A 374 -16.69 -7.73 -21.96
N GLU A 375 -17.57 -6.81 -22.40
CA GLU A 375 -17.83 -6.60 -23.83
C GLU A 375 -16.54 -6.30 -24.61
N LEU A 376 -15.69 -5.38 -24.12
CA LEU A 376 -14.43 -5.06 -24.79
C LEU A 376 -13.46 -6.24 -24.81
N LYS A 377 -13.41 -7.07 -23.77
CA LYS A 377 -12.58 -8.28 -23.74
C LYS A 377 -13.03 -9.31 -24.77
N VAL A 378 -14.34 -9.55 -24.87
CA VAL A 378 -14.93 -10.40 -25.90
C VAL A 378 -14.62 -9.83 -27.29
N LEU A 379 -14.86 -8.54 -27.54
CA LEU A 379 -14.60 -7.91 -28.84
C LEU A 379 -13.10 -7.94 -29.21
N GLN A 380 -12.19 -7.85 -28.25
CA GLN A 380 -10.74 -7.95 -28.46
C GLN A 380 -10.27 -9.34 -28.91
N THR A 381 -10.96 -10.42 -28.50
CA THR A 381 -10.62 -11.79 -28.95
C THR A 381 -11.22 -12.14 -30.32
N MET A 382 -12.11 -11.30 -30.86
CA MET A 382 -12.86 -11.57 -32.09
C MET A 382 -12.22 -11.00 -33.36
N LYS A 383 -12.29 -11.80 -34.44
CA LYS A 383 -11.95 -11.37 -35.80
C LYS A 383 -12.90 -10.27 -36.30
N SER A 384 -12.48 -9.51 -37.31
CA SER A 384 -13.25 -8.38 -37.83
C SER A 384 -14.63 -8.80 -38.33
N ASP A 385 -14.69 -9.89 -39.11
CA ASP A 385 -15.92 -10.35 -39.75
C ASP A 385 -16.94 -10.87 -38.72
N GLU A 386 -16.46 -11.56 -37.67
CA GLU A 386 -17.32 -11.98 -36.56
C GLU A 386 -17.87 -10.78 -35.76
N ARG A 387 -17.13 -9.67 -35.67
CA ARG A 387 -17.60 -8.44 -35.02
C ARG A 387 -18.66 -7.72 -35.85
N GLN A 388 -18.61 -7.81 -37.18
CA GLN A 388 -19.64 -7.24 -38.06
C GLN A 388 -20.96 -8.03 -38.05
N ALA A 389 -20.90 -9.34 -37.80
CA ALA A 389 -22.08 -10.23 -37.71
C ALA A 389 -22.66 -10.35 -36.29
N LEU A 390 -22.18 -9.54 -35.33
CA LEU A 390 -22.55 -9.67 -33.91
C LEU A 390 -23.94 -9.07 -33.63
N THR A 391 -24.82 -9.88 -33.03
CA THR A 391 -26.14 -9.42 -32.54
C THR A 391 -26.07 -9.16 -31.04
N PRO A 392 -26.99 -8.35 -30.45
CA PRO A 392 -27.06 -8.16 -29.00
C PRO A 392 -27.11 -9.48 -28.22
N VAL A 393 -27.94 -10.43 -28.66
CA VAL A 393 -28.06 -11.76 -28.04
C VAL A 393 -26.73 -12.51 -28.07
N THR A 394 -26.07 -12.61 -29.24
CA THR A 394 -24.80 -13.34 -29.36
C THR A 394 -23.62 -12.64 -28.65
N LEU A 395 -23.67 -11.32 -28.48
CA LEU A 395 -22.74 -10.59 -27.61
C LEU A 395 -22.94 -10.97 -26.14
N ARG A 396 -24.18 -10.93 -25.66
CA ARG A 396 -24.53 -11.27 -24.26
C ARG A 396 -24.14 -12.69 -23.91
N GLU A 397 -24.42 -13.66 -24.78
CA GLU A 397 -24.04 -15.07 -24.57
C GLU A 397 -22.52 -15.26 -24.49
N ARG A 398 -21.74 -14.60 -25.36
CA ARG A 398 -20.26 -14.63 -25.29
C ARG A 398 -19.73 -13.92 -24.03
N ALA A 399 -20.35 -12.82 -23.63
CA ALA A 399 -20.00 -12.06 -22.43
C ALA A 399 -20.27 -12.85 -21.14
N ALA A 400 -21.43 -13.51 -21.04
CA ALA A 400 -21.77 -14.42 -19.94
C ALA A 400 -20.77 -15.58 -19.82
N SER A 401 -20.38 -16.20 -20.95
CA SER A 401 -19.37 -17.27 -20.97
C SER A 401 -18.02 -16.77 -20.46
N PHE A 402 -17.54 -15.63 -20.99
CA PHE A 402 -16.27 -15.04 -20.57
C PHE A 402 -16.25 -14.64 -19.09
N ALA A 403 -17.35 -14.07 -18.58
CA ALA A 403 -17.51 -13.74 -17.17
C ALA A 403 -17.40 -14.99 -16.29
N ARG A 404 -18.15 -16.06 -16.60
CA ARG A 404 -18.10 -17.34 -15.85
C ARG A 404 -16.71 -17.98 -15.86
N GLU A 405 -15.99 -17.93 -16.99
CA GLU A 405 -14.60 -18.39 -17.04
C GLU A 405 -13.65 -17.55 -16.17
N ALA A 406 -13.84 -16.23 -16.13
CA ALA A 406 -13.06 -15.33 -15.28
C ALA A 406 -13.36 -15.57 -13.79
N VAL A 407 -14.63 -15.73 -13.41
CA VAL A 407 -15.07 -16.13 -12.07
C VAL A 407 -14.34 -17.40 -11.63
N ASN A 408 -14.33 -18.45 -12.45
CA ASN A 408 -13.66 -19.71 -12.11
C ASN A 408 -12.15 -19.54 -11.85
N ARG A 409 -11.44 -18.76 -12.68
CA ARG A 409 -9.99 -18.49 -12.49
C ARG A 409 -9.71 -17.64 -11.25
N GLN A 410 -10.54 -16.62 -11.00
CA GLN A 410 -10.40 -15.74 -9.83
C GLN A 410 -10.76 -16.48 -8.53
N SER A 411 -11.82 -17.29 -8.52
CA SER A 411 -12.24 -18.14 -7.40
C SER A 411 -11.13 -19.12 -7.01
N ALA A 412 -10.59 -19.87 -7.96
CA ALA A 412 -9.47 -20.79 -7.72
C ALA A 412 -8.24 -20.06 -7.15
N SER A 413 -7.97 -18.83 -7.60
CA SER A 413 -6.88 -18.01 -7.08
C SER A 413 -7.12 -17.56 -5.64
N PHE A 414 -8.34 -17.10 -5.29
CA PHE A 414 -8.67 -16.73 -3.91
C PHE A 414 -8.61 -17.93 -2.95
N GLN A 415 -9.12 -19.09 -3.37
CA GLN A 415 -8.98 -20.34 -2.61
C GLN A 415 -7.50 -20.71 -2.42
N ARG A 416 -6.66 -20.57 -3.45
CA ARG A 416 -5.21 -20.81 -3.32
C ARG A 416 -4.51 -19.87 -2.33
N TYR A 417 -5.03 -18.65 -2.12
CA TYR A 417 -4.55 -17.73 -1.07
C TYR A 417 -4.95 -18.19 0.35
N GLY A 418 -5.68 -19.31 0.49
CA GLY A 418 -6.17 -19.85 1.75
C GLY A 418 -7.44 -19.14 2.27
N VAL A 419 -8.18 -18.45 1.41
CA VAL A 419 -9.47 -17.84 1.79
C VAL A 419 -10.53 -18.94 1.92
N ILE A 420 -11.33 -18.91 2.99
CA ILE A 420 -12.51 -19.77 3.16
C ILE A 420 -13.81 -18.97 3.05
N GLY A 421 -14.85 -19.59 2.50
CA GLY A 421 -16.15 -18.98 2.25
C GLY A 421 -17.02 -19.87 1.37
N ASP A 422 -18.22 -19.42 1.04
CA ASP A 422 -19.17 -20.15 0.18
C ASP A 422 -18.81 -19.98 -1.31
N PHE A 423 -17.68 -20.56 -1.73
CA PHE A 423 -17.22 -20.55 -3.11
C PHE A 423 -18.04 -21.46 -4.04
N ASP A 424 -18.86 -22.36 -3.48
CA ASP A 424 -19.76 -23.24 -4.23
C ASP A 424 -21.07 -22.54 -4.61
N ASN A 425 -21.57 -21.62 -3.77
CA ASN A 425 -22.80 -20.85 -4.02
C ASN A 425 -22.53 -19.32 -4.06
N PRO A 426 -21.57 -18.85 -4.86
CA PRO A 426 -21.23 -17.43 -4.95
C PRO A 426 -22.41 -16.61 -5.49
N TYR A 427 -22.34 -15.29 -5.35
CA TYR A 427 -23.29 -14.41 -6.04
C TYR A 427 -22.63 -13.79 -7.27
N LEU A 428 -23.35 -13.76 -8.39
CA LEU A 428 -22.91 -13.12 -9.64
C LEU A 428 -24.00 -12.13 -10.06
N THR A 429 -23.63 -10.95 -10.55
CA THR A 429 -24.64 -9.95 -11.01
C THR A 429 -25.50 -10.43 -12.19
N LEU A 430 -25.04 -11.47 -12.91
CA LEU A 430 -25.76 -12.13 -14.02
C LEU A 430 -26.72 -13.26 -13.60
N LEU A 431 -26.98 -13.47 -12.30
CA LEU A 431 -27.92 -14.49 -11.84
C LEU A 431 -29.37 -13.97 -11.95
N PRO A 432 -30.34 -14.76 -12.46
CA PRO A 432 -31.74 -14.34 -12.63
C PRO A 432 -32.36 -13.70 -11.37
N GLU A 433 -32.10 -14.29 -10.19
CA GLU A 433 -32.60 -13.78 -8.91
C GLU A 433 -31.95 -12.44 -8.50
N TYR A 434 -30.70 -12.20 -8.92
CA TYR A 434 -30.00 -10.94 -8.68
C TYR A 434 -30.54 -9.84 -9.60
N GLU A 435 -30.68 -10.14 -10.90
CA GLU A 435 -31.20 -9.20 -11.90
C GLU A 435 -32.64 -8.78 -11.58
N ALA A 436 -33.47 -9.72 -11.11
CA ALA A 436 -34.82 -9.42 -10.63
C ALA A 436 -34.81 -8.54 -9.37
N ALA A 437 -33.92 -8.79 -8.41
CA ALA A 437 -33.78 -7.93 -7.23
C ALA A 437 -33.27 -6.52 -7.58
N GLN A 438 -32.40 -6.40 -8.58
CA GLN A 438 -31.96 -5.11 -9.11
C GLN A 438 -33.11 -4.34 -9.77
N VAL A 439 -33.94 -5.01 -10.59
CA VAL A 439 -35.16 -4.42 -11.16
C VAL A 439 -36.14 -3.97 -10.08
N ARG A 440 -36.26 -4.71 -8.97
CA ARG A 440 -37.06 -4.29 -7.80
C ARG A 440 -36.53 -3.00 -7.17
N VAL A 441 -35.21 -2.88 -6.96
CA VAL A 441 -34.58 -1.65 -6.43
C VAL A 441 -34.83 -0.46 -7.36
N PHE A 442 -34.70 -0.66 -8.68
CA PHE A 442 -35.08 0.34 -9.67
C PHE A 442 -36.57 0.72 -9.57
N GLY A 443 -37.46 -0.26 -9.43
CA GLY A 443 -38.90 -0.05 -9.31
C GLY A 443 -39.30 0.77 -8.09
N GLU A 444 -38.75 0.47 -6.91
CA GLU A 444 -39.00 1.25 -5.68
C GLU A 444 -38.45 2.68 -5.79
N MET A 445 -37.24 2.85 -6.33
CA MET A 445 -36.70 4.20 -6.57
C MET A 445 -37.51 5.00 -7.60
N TYR A 446 -38.08 4.35 -8.62
CA TYR A 446 -38.99 4.98 -9.57
C TYR A 446 -40.32 5.37 -8.92
N LYS A 447 -40.91 4.48 -8.12
CA LYS A 447 -42.15 4.70 -7.35
C LYS A 447 -42.03 5.86 -6.36
N ASN A 448 -40.86 6.02 -5.74
CA ASN A 448 -40.53 7.14 -4.85
C ASN A 448 -40.19 8.45 -5.60
N GLY A 449 -40.25 8.47 -6.95
CA GLY A 449 -39.98 9.66 -7.76
C GLY A 449 -38.50 10.00 -7.93
N TYR A 450 -37.59 9.13 -7.51
CA TYR A 450 -36.14 9.36 -7.60
C TYR A 450 -35.56 8.97 -8.96
N ILE A 451 -36.22 8.10 -9.72
CA ILE A 451 -35.81 7.78 -11.10
C ILE A 451 -36.69 8.52 -12.10
N TYR A 452 -36.06 9.19 -13.05
CA TYR A 452 -36.74 9.90 -14.12
C TYR A 452 -35.93 9.86 -15.42
N ARG A 453 -36.57 10.17 -16.55
CA ARG A 453 -35.92 10.35 -17.85
C ARG A 453 -35.83 11.83 -18.17
N GLY A 454 -34.67 12.28 -18.64
CA GLY A 454 -34.45 13.68 -18.99
C GLY A 454 -33.42 13.85 -20.09
N ARG A 455 -33.46 15.00 -20.78
CA ARG A 455 -32.46 15.40 -21.76
C ARG A 455 -31.45 16.31 -21.07
N LYS A 456 -30.22 15.84 -20.86
CA LYS A 456 -29.15 16.61 -20.19
C LYS A 456 -27.81 16.37 -20.89
N PRO A 457 -26.86 17.32 -20.86
CA PRO A 457 -25.48 17.04 -21.25
C PRO A 457 -24.90 15.95 -20.37
N VAL A 458 -24.36 14.92 -21.00
CA VAL A 458 -23.58 13.87 -20.35
C VAL A 458 -22.20 13.80 -20.99
N HIS A 459 -21.23 13.27 -20.26
CA HIS A 459 -19.99 12.82 -20.90
C HIS A 459 -20.33 11.70 -21.88
N TRP A 460 -20.12 11.96 -23.15
CA TRP A 460 -20.33 11.05 -24.26
C TRP A 460 -18.99 10.61 -24.82
N SER A 461 -18.82 9.32 -25.07
CA SER A 461 -17.67 8.79 -25.81
C SER A 461 -18.09 8.52 -27.26
N PRO A 462 -17.70 9.34 -28.26
CA PRO A 462 -18.00 9.07 -29.66
C PRO A 462 -17.41 7.74 -30.15
N SER A 463 -16.28 7.32 -29.57
CA SER A 463 -15.62 6.05 -29.86
C SER A 463 -16.32 4.81 -29.30
N SER A 464 -17.01 4.96 -28.16
CA SER A 464 -17.77 3.88 -27.52
C SER A 464 -19.29 3.98 -27.72
N ARG A 465 -19.76 5.08 -28.33
CA ARG A 465 -21.18 5.43 -28.57
C ARG A 465 -22.07 5.22 -27.33
N THR A 466 -21.64 5.75 -26.19
CA THR A 466 -22.35 5.63 -24.91
C THR A 466 -22.05 6.84 -24.03
N ALA A 467 -23.00 7.15 -23.15
CA ALA A 467 -22.73 7.95 -21.96
C ALA A 467 -21.69 7.26 -21.06
N LEU A 468 -20.90 8.06 -20.35
CA LEU A 468 -19.92 7.67 -19.34
C LEU A 468 -20.20 8.42 -18.03
N ALA A 469 -20.00 7.77 -16.88
CA ALA A 469 -19.95 8.46 -15.59
C ALA A 469 -18.57 9.11 -15.36
N GLU A 470 -18.47 10.06 -14.42
CA GLU A 470 -17.19 10.70 -14.02
C GLU A 470 -16.12 9.67 -13.61
N ALA A 471 -16.52 8.57 -12.97
CA ALA A 471 -15.64 7.47 -12.59
C ALA A 471 -15.11 6.65 -13.80
N GLU A 472 -15.63 6.91 -15.00
CA GLU A 472 -15.23 6.29 -16.28
C GLU A 472 -14.40 7.25 -17.16
N LEU A 473 -13.85 8.31 -16.57
CA LEU A 473 -13.00 9.28 -17.27
C LEU A 473 -11.55 9.22 -16.78
N GLU A 474 -10.62 9.44 -17.71
CA GLU A 474 -9.21 9.68 -17.41
C GLU A 474 -8.76 11.02 -17.97
N TYR A 475 -7.83 11.67 -17.29
CA TYR A 475 -7.33 13.00 -17.66
C TYR A 475 -5.82 12.92 -17.96
N PRO A 476 -5.42 12.43 -19.16
CA PRO A 476 -4.02 12.30 -19.52
C PRO A 476 -3.34 13.68 -19.63
N GLU A 477 -2.04 13.73 -19.31
CA GLU A 477 -1.24 14.92 -19.52
C GLU A 477 -0.90 15.11 -21.00
N GLY A 478 -0.79 16.36 -21.45
CA GLY A 478 -0.39 16.70 -22.82
C GLY A 478 -1.50 16.64 -23.87
N HIS A 479 -2.78 16.63 -23.49
CA HIS A 479 -3.85 16.90 -24.47
C HIS A 479 -3.75 18.35 -24.97
N VAL A 480 -3.87 18.54 -26.28
CA VAL A 480 -3.85 19.85 -26.94
C VAL A 480 -5.17 20.06 -27.67
N SER A 481 -5.89 21.11 -27.29
CA SER A 481 -7.09 21.58 -28.00
C SER A 481 -6.77 22.84 -28.84
N LYS A 482 -7.60 23.15 -29.83
CA LYS A 482 -7.55 24.44 -30.52
C LYS A 482 -8.33 25.47 -29.70
N SER A 483 -7.62 26.44 -29.14
CA SER A 483 -8.19 27.59 -28.43
C SER A 483 -8.48 28.72 -29.42
N ILE A 484 -9.66 29.33 -29.36
CA ILE A 484 -10.04 30.47 -30.19
C ILE A 484 -10.58 31.65 -29.37
N TYR A 485 -10.34 32.84 -29.91
CA TYR A 485 -10.94 34.09 -29.48
C TYR A 485 -11.83 34.61 -30.63
N VAL A 486 -13.08 34.97 -30.33
CA VAL A 486 -14.09 35.32 -31.34
C VAL A 486 -14.79 36.62 -30.94
N ALA A 487 -15.00 37.50 -31.92
CA ALA A 487 -15.72 38.75 -31.74
C ALA A 487 -17.16 38.65 -32.29
N LEU A 488 -18.15 38.99 -31.47
CA LEU A 488 -19.58 38.92 -31.80
C LEU A 488 -20.15 40.35 -31.89
N ASP A 489 -20.77 40.74 -33.01
CA ASP A 489 -21.27 42.10 -33.19
C ASP A 489 -22.45 42.43 -32.26
N VAL A 490 -22.33 43.47 -31.44
CA VAL A 490 -23.44 43.96 -30.60
C VAL A 490 -24.51 44.56 -31.52
N VAL A 491 -25.74 44.09 -31.35
CA VAL A 491 -26.93 44.57 -32.07
C VAL A 491 -27.59 45.71 -31.30
N SER A 492 -27.69 45.59 -29.98
CA SER A 492 -28.19 46.63 -29.10
C SER A 492 -27.56 46.46 -27.71
N PRO A 493 -26.88 47.49 -27.15
CA PRO A 493 -26.42 47.47 -25.76
C PRO A 493 -27.63 47.46 -24.80
N SER A 494 -27.44 46.95 -23.59
CA SER A 494 -28.41 47.19 -22.51
C SER A 494 -28.54 48.69 -22.21
N GLU A 495 -29.62 49.08 -21.54
CA GLU A 495 -29.83 50.46 -21.07
C GLU A 495 -28.66 50.94 -20.19
N ALA A 496 -28.23 50.11 -19.23
CA ALA A 496 -27.11 50.41 -18.34
C ALA A 496 -25.75 50.48 -19.06
N LEU A 497 -25.51 49.63 -20.07
CA LEU A 497 -24.28 49.70 -20.87
C LEU A 497 -24.28 50.95 -21.76
N GLY A 498 -25.44 51.41 -22.23
CA GLY A 498 -25.60 52.56 -23.11
C GLY A 498 -24.92 53.84 -22.60
N GLU A 499 -24.89 54.04 -21.27
CA GLU A 499 -24.21 55.17 -20.61
C GLU A 499 -22.69 55.20 -20.88
N TYR A 500 -22.08 54.03 -21.12
CA TYR A 500 -20.64 53.85 -21.31
C TYR A 500 -20.20 53.73 -22.78
N VAL A 501 -21.13 53.58 -23.72
CA VAL A 501 -20.82 53.36 -25.14
C VAL A 501 -20.49 54.65 -25.90
N ALA A 502 -20.73 55.84 -25.33
CA ALA A 502 -20.47 57.13 -25.96
C ALA A 502 -18.98 57.56 -25.84
N ALA A 503 -18.11 57.04 -26.71
CA ALA A 503 -16.69 57.42 -26.79
C ALA A 503 -16.37 58.17 -28.11
N PRO A 504 -16.04 59.47 -28.08
CA PRO A 504 -15.71 60.22 -29.30
C PRO A 504 -14.42 59.75 -29.98
N GLY A 505 -14.48 59.42 -31.27
CA GLY A 505 -13.30 59.14 -32.10
C GLY A 505 -13.15 57.68 -32.60
N TYR A 506 -13.98 56.76 -32.11
CA TYR A 506 -13.99 55.34 -32.50
C TYR A 506 -15.25 54.97 -33.29
N ASP A 507 -15.22 53.86 -34.05
CA ASP A 507 -16.36 53.41 -34.87
C ASP A 507 -17.54 52.95 -33.98
N GLU A 508 -18.77 53.08 -34.48
CA GLU A 508 -19.99 52.75 -33.73
C GLU A 508 -20.04 51.28 -33.31
N LYS A 509 -19.34 50.40 -34.04
CA LYS A 509 -19.35 48.95 -33.87
C LYS A 509 -18.65 48.48 -32.59
N LEU A 510 -19.47 48.11 -31.62
CA LEU A 510 -19.09 47.39 -30.41
C LEU A 510 -19.21 45.88 -30.63
N LYS A 511 -18.26 45.09 -30.12
CA LYS A 511 -18.25 43.62 -30.23
C LYS A 511 -17.98 42.97 -28.86
N VAL A 512 -18.62 41.83 -28.61
CA VAL A 512 -18.38 40.95 -27.46
C VAL A 512 -17.19 40.04 -27.78
N ALA A 513 -16.10 40.06 -27.00
CA ALA A 513 -14.99 39.14 -27.20
C ALA A 513 -15.16 37.90 -26.31
N ILE A 514 -15.35 36.73 -26.90
CA ILE A 514 -15.45 35.43 -26.21
C ILE A 514 -14.19 34.59 -26.42
N TRP A 515 -13.99 33.60 -25.54
CA TRP A 515 -12.95 32.59 -25.65
C TRP A 515 -13.52 31.17 -25.50
N THR A 516 -12.97 30.20 -26.22
CA THR A 516 -13.27 28.77 -26.02
C THR A 516 -12.13 27.86 -26.47
N THR A 517 -11.99 26.71 -25.80
CA THR A 517 -11.12 25.58 -26.22
C THR A 517 -11.85 24.56 -27.10
N THR A 518 -13.14 24.78 -27.38
CA THR A 518 -13.98 23.88 -28.18
C THR A 518 -14.64 24.60 -29.36
N PRO A 519 -13.89 24.95 -30.43
CA PRO A 519 -14.44 25.63 -31.61
C PRO A 519 -15.73 25.01 -32.14
N TRP A 520 -15.80 23.68 -32.14
CA TRP A 520 -16.97 22.92 -32.58
C TRP A 520 -18.29 23.20 -31.81
N THR A 521 -18.25 23.84 -30.64
CA THR A 521 -19.47 24.21 -29.88
C THR A 521 -20.04 25.57 -30.29
N ILE A 522 -19.31 26.40 -31.05
CA ILE A 522 -19.78 27.72 -31.51
C ILE A 522 -21.12 27.65 -32.28
N PRO A 523 -21.38 26.69 -33.20
CA PRO A 523 -22.70 26.50 -33.80
C PRO A 523 -23.89 26.44 -32.80
N ALA A 524 -23.65 25.91 -31.61
CA ALA A 524 -24.65 25.75 -30.55
C ALA A 524 -24.72 26.93 -29.56
N ASN A 525 -23.95 28.01 -29.77
CA ASN A 525 -23.94 29.18 -28.89
C ASN A 525 -25.28 29.94 -28.92
N LEU A 526 -25.99 29.96 -27.79
CA LEU A 526 -27.29 30.65 -27.63
C LEU A 526 -27.22 31.91 -26.76
N ALA A 527 -26.21 32.06 -25.92
CA ALA A 527 -26.00 33.24 -25.08
C ALA A 527 -24.51 33.46 -24.78
N VAL A 528 -24.18 34.57 -24.14
CA VAL A 528 -22.87 34.80 -23.50
C VAL A 528 -23.12 35.04 -22.02
N ALA A 529 -22.56 34.20 -21.17
CA ALA A 529 -22.62 34.36 -19.73
C ALA A 529 -21.48 35.28 -19.23
N ILE A 530 -21.80 36.12 -18.26
CA ILE A 530 -20.85 36.95 -17.50
C ILE A 530 -21.06 36.76 -15.99
N ASN A 531 -20.07 37.13 -15.18
CA ASN A 531 -20.24 37.26 -13.74
C ASN A 531 -20.70 38.69 -13.41
N PRO A 532 -21.89 38.90 -12.83
CA PRO A 532 -22.39 40.25 -12.56
C PRO A 532 -21.51 41.09 -11.63
N ASP A 533 -20.74 40.44 -10.74
CA ASP A 533 -19.94 41.08 -9.70
C ASP A 533 -18.50 41.41 -10.15
N LEU A 534 -18.06 40.90 -11.31
CA LEU A 534 -16.77 41.26 -11.89
C LEU A 534 -16.81 42.60 -12.62
N GLU A 535 -15.65 43.25 -12.74
CA GLU A 535 -15.50 44.49 -13.50
C GLU A 535 -15.12 44.19 -14.97
N TYR A 536 -15.78 44.88 -15.90
CA TYR A 536 -15.60 44.76 -17.34
C TYR A 536 -15.28 46.11 -17.96
N CYS A 537 -14.70 46.11 -19.16
CA CYS A 537 -14.39 47.33 -19.89
C CYS A 537 -14.63 47.24 -21.39
N ILE A 538 -14.79 48.41 -22.00
CA ILE A 538 -14.67 48.61 -23.44
C ILE A 538 -13.22 48.97 -23.74
N VAL A 539 -12.57 48.25 -24.65
CA VAL A 539 -11.25 48.60 -25.20
C VAL A 539 -11.32 48.94 -26.69
N ALA A 540 -10.44 49.82 -27.15
CA ALA A 540 -10.21 50.01 -28.58
C ALA A 540 -9.59 48.73 -29.18
N ALA A 541 -10.17 48.18 -30.26
CA ALA A 541 -9.60 47.01 -30.92
C ALA A 541 -8.32 47.40 -31.65
N HIS A 542 -7.20 46.75 -31.33
CA HIS A 542 -5.95 47.03 -32.02
C HIS A 542 -5.97 46.53 -33.48
N ALA A 543 -5.17 47.13 -34.36
CA ALA A 543 -5.10 46.77 -35.78
C ALA A 543 -4.51 45.37 -36.07
N ARG A 544 -3.96 44.70 -35.05
CA ARG A 544 -3.59 43.26 -35.11
C ARG A 544 -4.70 42.31 -34.66
N VAL A 545 -5.76 42.83 -34.03
CA VAL A 545 -6.83 42.06 -33.38
C VAL A 545 -8.05 41.99 -34.30
N LEU A 546 -8.43 43.13 -34.89
CA LEU A 546 -9.49 43.26 -35.91
C LEU A 546 -9.10 44.37 -36.91
N ASP A 547 -9.98 45.35 -37.14
CA ASP A 547 -9.85 46.43 -38.14
C ASP A 547 -9.14 47.70 -37.63
N GLY A 548 -8.73 47.74 -36.36
CA GLY A 548 -8.15 48.93 -35.73
C GLY A 548 -9.15 50.06 -35.43
N LYS A 549 -10.45 49.81 -35.53
CA LYS A 549 -11.53 50.83 -35.43
C LYS A 549 -12.72 50.39 -34.57
N SER A 550 -12.99 49.09 -34.55
CA SER A 550 -13.98 48.42 -33.71
C SER A 550 -13.64 48.56 -32.21
N ARG A 551 -14.62 48.27 -31.35
CA ARG A 551 -14.46 48.28 -29.89
C ARG A 551 -14.80 46.91 -29.31
N LEU A 552 -14.04 46.42 -28.32
CA LEU A 552 -14.23 45.10 -27.71
C LEU A 552 -14.68 45.21 -26.25
N LEU A 553 -15.65 44.38 -25.86
CA LEU A 553 -16.00 44.11 -24.46
C LEU A 553 -15.15 42.96 -23.92
N VAL A 554 -14.43 43.21 -22.82
CA VAL A 554 -13.53 42.25 -22.14
C VAL A 554 -13.61 42.43 -20.62
N GLY A 555 -13.24 41.41 -19.85
CA GLY A 555 -13.05 41.52 -18.39
C GLY A 555 -11.88 42.44 -18.07
N ARG A 556 -12.04 43.35 -17.09
CA ARG A 556 -11.09 44.44 -16.84
C ARG A 556 -9.70 43.95 -16.42
N GLU A 557 -9.63 42.92 -15.58
CA GLU A 557 -8.35 42.33 -15.13
C GLU A 557 -7.63 41.54 -16.24
N LEU A 558 -8.38 41.05 -17.23
CA LEU A 558 -7.83 40.26 -18.33
C LEU A 558 -7.18 41.11 -19.43
N VAL A 559 -7.31 42.45 -19.40
CA VAL A 559 -6.75 43.34 -20.43
C VAL A 559 -5.27 43.07 -20.68
N ASP A 560 -4.40 43.11 -19.66
CA ASP A 560 -2.95 42.89 -19.82
C ASP A 560 -2.60 41.46 -20.31
N THR A 561 -3.45 40.48 -19.98
CA THR A 561 -3.33 39.09 -20.47
C THR A 561 -3.69 39.01 -21.95
N LEU A 562 -4.75 39.69 -22.37
CA LEU A 562 -5.13 39.87 -23.77
C LEU A 562 -4.08 40.70 -24.54
N GLU A 563 -3.45 41.66 -23.87
CA GLU A 563 -2.15 42.30 -24.14
C GLU A 563 -1.17 41.37 -24.85
N SER A 564 -0.78 40.36 -24.07
CA SER A 564 0.19 39.33 -24.42
C SER A 564 -0.38 38.30 -25.39
N LYS A 565 -1.64 37.88 -25.20
CA LYS A 565 -2.32 36.88 -26.03
C LYS A 565 -2.60 37.36 -27.45
N PHE A 566 -2.75 38.65 -27.68
CA PHE A 566 -2.93 39.20 -29.03
C PHE A 566 -1.60 39.59 -29.71
N GLU A 567 -0.46 39.33 -29.06
CA GLU A 567 0.88 39.63 -29.58
C GLU A 567 0.99 41.08 -30.08
N LEU A 568 0.55 42.03 -29.25
CA LEU A 568 0.74 43.44 -29.55
C LEU A 568 2.24 43.79 -29.59
N PRO A 569 2.68 44.72 -30.45
CA PRO A 569 4.04 45.22 -30.47
C PRO A 569 4.50 45.77 -29.12
N GLU A 570 5.80 45.67 -28.85
CA GLU A 570 6.37 46.11 -27.58
C GLU A 570 6.15 47.63 -27.37
N GLY A 571 5.32 47.97 -26.37
CA GLY A 571 4.94 49.34 -26.04
C GLY A 571 3.55 49.77 -26.56
N GLU A 572 2.91 48.97 -27.41
CA GLU A 572 1.50 49.16 -27.81
C GLU A 572 0.56 48.46 -26.81
N LYS A 573 -0.60 49.06 -26.57
CA LYS A 573 -1.54 48.65 -25.51
C LYS A 573 -3.00 48.70 -25.99
N LEU A 574 -3.87 47.93 -25.33
CA LEU A 574 -5.32 48.05 -25.50
C LEU A 574 -5.82 49.27 -24.70
N GLU A 575 -6.20 50.35 -25.39
CA GLU A 575 -6.75 51.54 -24.74
C GLU A 575 -8.11 51.22 -24.09
N VAL A 576 -8.19 51.35 -22.77
CA VAL A 576 -9.44 51.21 -22.00
C VAL A 576 -10.25 52.50 -22.14
N LEU A 577 -11.39 52.42 -22.83
CA LEU A 577 -12.26 53.55 -23.14
C LEU A 577 -13.31 53.81 -22.04
N ALA A 578 -13.84 52.75 -21.43
CA ALA A 578 -14.79 52.82 -20.33
C ALA A 578 -14.75 51.53 -19.49
N THR A 579 -15.13 51.61 -18.22
CA THR A 579 -15.13 50.49 -17.26
C THR A 579 -16.43 50.52 -16.43
N PHE A 580 -17.01 49.35 -16.16
CA PHE A 580 -18.34 49.19 -15.53
C PHE A 580 -18.49 47.78 -14.90
N PRO A 581 -19.43 47.59 -13.95
CA PRO A 581 -19.73 46.27 -13.38
C PRO A 581 -20.38 45.34 -14.42
N GLY A 582 -20.17 44.03 -14.29
CA GLY A 582 -20.73 43.00 -15.17
C GLY A 582 -22.26 43.01 -15.22
N SER A 583 -22.92 43.43 -14.14
CA SER A 583 -24.37 43.66 -14.09
C SER A 583 -24.87 44.62 -15.17
N ALA A 584 -24.04 45.58 -15.63
CA ALA A 584 -24.39 46.48 -16.72
C ALA A 584 -24.45 45.78 -18.09
N LEU A 585 -23.73 44.67 -18.28
CA LEU A 585 -23.74 43.93 -19.56
C LEU A 585 -25.03 43.14 -19.80
N VAL A 586 -25.72 42.71 -18.73
CA VAL A 586 -26.89 41.83 -18.81
C VAL A 586 -28.00 42.47 -19.67
N GLY A 587 -28.54 41.70 -20.60
CA GLY A 587 -29.54 42.16 -21.57
C GLY A 587 -28.97 42.77 -22.85
N THR A 588 -27.65 43.00 -22.95
CA THR A 588 -26.99 43.37 -24.22
C THR A 588 -27.22 42.27 -25.25
N THR A 589 -27.60 42.62 -26.47
CA THR A 589 -27.84 41.67 -27.56
C THR A 589 -26.72 41.70 -28.59
N TYR A 590 -26.36 40.55 -29.14
CA TYR A 590 -25.34 40.39 -30.17
C TYR A 590 -25.82 39.47 -31.29
N ARG A 591 -25.20 39.59 -32.46
CA ARG A 591 -25.42 38.74 -33.63
C ARG A 591 -24.45 37.57 -33.60
N HIS A 592 -24.96 36.37 -33.87
CA HIS A 592 -24.15 35.18 -34.01
C HIS A 592 -23.28 35.24 -35.29
N PRO A 593 -21.99 34.89 -35.25
CA PRO A 593 -21.07 35.15 -36.37
C PRO A 593 -21.32 34.28 -37.61
N LEU A 594 -21.94 33.10 -37.45
CA LEU A 594 -22.15 32.12 -38.54
C LEU A 594 -23.63 31.90 -38.92
N TYR A 595 -24.57 32.55 -38.21
CA TYR A 595 -26.01 32.31 -38.34
C TYR A 595 -26.77 33.62 -38.19
N GLU A 596 -27.93 33.77 -38.84
CA GLU A 596 -28.85 34.90 -38.65
C GLU A 596 -29.63 34.80 -37.31
N ARG A 597 -28.91 34.58 -36.21
CA ARG A 597 -29.42 34.46 -34.84
C ARG A 597 -28.96 35.66 -34.01
N THR A 598 -29.90 36.29 -33.30
CA THR A 598 -29.59 37.29 -32.27
C THR A 598 -29.71 36.61 -30.90
N SER A 599 -28.73 36.85 -30.04
CA SER A 599 -28.61 36.25 -28.71
C SER A 599 -28.29 37.33 -27.67
N SER A 600 -28.45 37.01 -26.38
CA SER A 600 -28.24 37.96 -25.28
C SER A 600 -27.03 37.61 -24.41
N VAL A 601 -26.45 38.64 -23.81
CA VAL A 601 -25.55 38.53 -22.66
C VAL A 601 -26.40 38.34 -21.40
N ILE A 602 -26.10 37.30 -20.61
CA ILE A 602 -26.89 36.85 -19.47
C ILE A 602 -26.04 36.76 -18.21
N ALA A 603 -26.68 36.82 -17.04
CA ALA A 603 -26.04 36.53 -15.77
C ALA A 603 -25.76 35.03 -15.64
N GLY A 604 -24.47 34.66 -15.59
CA GLY A 604 -23.99 33.33 -15.25
C GLY A 604 -23.81 33.17 -13.74
N GLY A 605 -22.61 32.78 -13.32
CA GLY A 605 -22.24 32.57 -11.92
C GLY A 605 -20.74 32.76 -11.66
N ASP A 606 -20.32 32.32 -10.48
CA ASP A 606 -18.96 32.36 -9.94
C ASP A 606 -17.97 31.44 -10.66
N TYR A 607 -18.46 30.46 -11.45
CA TYR A 607 -17.65 29.67 -12.38
C TYR A 607 -16.96 30.51 -13.48
N ILE A 608 -17.36 31.79 -13.65
CA ILE A 608 -16.74 32.75 -14.56
C ILE A 608 -15.76 33.63 -13.77
N THR A 609 -14.47 33.45 -14.04
CA THR A 609 -13.35 34.10 -13.32
C THR A 609 -12.47 34.93 -14.25
N THR A 610 -11.51 35.66 -13.68
CA THR A 610 -10.48 36.44 -14.40
C THR A 610 -9.16 35.70 -14.60
N GLU A 611 -9.10 34.39 -14.36
CA GLU A 611 -7.86 33.60 -14.49
C GLU A 611 -7.48 33.28 -15.95
N SER A 612 -8.45 33.22 -16.87
CA SER A 612 -8.21 32.88 -18.27
C SER A 612 -9.32 33.36 -19.22
N GLY A 613 -9.03 33.33 -20.53
CA GLY A 613 -9.98 33.74 -21.57
C GLY A 613 -10.20 35.24 -21.64
N THR A 614 -11.47 35.67 -21.81
CA THR A 614 -11.87 37.07 -21.91
C THR A 614 -12.76 37.56 -20.76
N GLY A 615 -13.20 36.65 -19.87
CA GLY A 615 -14.22 36.94 -18.85
C GLY A 615 -15.66 36.93 -19.37
N LEU A 616 -15.86 36.71 -20.68
CA LEU A 616 -17.17 36.54 -21.31
C LEU A 616 -17.23 35.14 -21.92
N VAL A 617 -18.06 34.28 -21.34
CA VAL A 617 -18.10 32.85 -21.66
C VAL A 617 -19.25 32.57 -22.60
N HIS A 618 -18.93 32.09 -23.80
CA HIS A 618 -19.94 31.64 -24.76
C HIS A 618 -20.73 30.48 -24.15
N THR A 619 -22.05 30.41 -24.38
CA THR A 619 -22.93 29.45 -23.69
C THR A 619 -23.69 28.59 -24.69
N ALA A 620 -23.41 27.29 -24.67
CA ALA A 620 -24.01 26.25 -25.51
C ALA A 620 -24.63 25.15 -24.61
N PRO A 621 -25.91 25.30 -24.18
CA PRO A 621 -26.53 24.45 -23.16
C PRO A 621 -26.48 22.93 -23.43
N GLY A 622 -26.36 22.50 -24.68
CA GLY A 622 -26.21 21.09 -25.04
C GLY A 622 -24.82 20.49 -24.84
N HIS A 623 -23.81 21.29 -24.47
CA HIS A 623 -22.39 20.90 -24.52
C HIS A 623 -21.58 21.31 -23.27
N GLY A 624 -22.22 21.68 -22.17
CA GLY A 624 -21.57 21.93 -20.89
C GLY A 624 -22.55 21.83 -19.72
N GLN A 625 -22.07 21.41 -18.55
CA GLN A 625 -22.92 21.28 -17.36
C GLN A 625 -23.32 22.65 -16.79
N GLU A 626 -22.37 23.58 -16.67
CA GLU A 626 -22.67 24.96 -16.25
C GLU A 626 -23.51 25.69 -17.32
N ASP A 627 -23.20 25.48 -18.60
CA ASP A 627 -23.99 26.00 -19.72
C ASP A 627 -25.45 25.52 -19.68
N TYR A 628 -25.69 24.26 -19.28
CA TYR A 628 -27.02 23.72 -19.09
C TYR A 628 -27.75 24.35 -17.90
N LEU A 629 -27.08 24.51 -16.76
CA LEU A 629 -27.68 25.12 -15.56
C LEU A 629 -28.01 26.61 -15.80
N THR A 630 -27.06 27.36 -16.36
CA THR A 630 -27.24 28.76 -16.76
C THR A 630 -28.28 28.89 -17.87
N GLY A 631 -28.29 27.98 -18.85
CA GLY A 631 -29.29 27.94 -19.92
C GLY A 631 -30.71 27.70 -19.39
N LEU A 632 -30.87 26.68 -18.54
CA LEU A 632 -32.15 26.34 -17.91
C LEU A 632 -32.70 27.51 -17.07
N LYS A 633 -31.84 28.15 -16.26
CA LYS A 633 -32.19 29.33 -15.45
C LYS A 633 -32.67 30.53 -16.28
N ASN A 634 -32.14 30.67 -17.51
CA ASN A 634 -32.45 31.77 -18.42
C ASN A 634 -33.42 31.37 -19.56
N GLY A 635 -34.01 30.17 -19.52
CA GLY A 635 -34.98 29.70 -20.52
C GLY A 635 -34.41 29.46 -21.93
N LEU A 636 -33.12 29.14 -22.05
CA LEU A 636 -32.48 28.83 -23.33
C LEU A 636 -32.86 27.42 -23.83
N GLU A 637 -32.93 27.25 -25.14
CA GLU A 637 -33.14 25.95 -25.79
C GLU A 637 -31.95 24.99 -25.58
N LEU A 638 -32.24 23.69 -25.48
CA LEU A 638 -31.20 22.65 -25.33
C LEU A 638 -30.64 22.22 -26.70
N LEU A 639 -30.03 23.15 -27.43
CA LEU A 639 -29.45 22.92 -28.74
C LEU A 639 -28.16 22.06 -28.64
N SER A 640 -28.12 20.94 -29.35
CA SER A 640 -26.98 20.01 -29.38
C SER A 640 -26.85 19.33 -30.75
N PRO A 641 -26.30 20.02 -31.77
CA PRO A 641 -26.38 19.62 -33.18
C PRO A 641 -25.29 18.59 -33.54
N VAL A 642 -25.16 17.54 -32.71
CA VAL A 642 -24.12 16.50 -32.80
C VAL A 642 -24.77 15.13 -32.62
N ASP A 643 -24.37 14.16 -33.44
CA ASP A 643 -24.86 12.78 -33.41
C ASP A 643 -24.09 11.86 -32.45
N ASP A 644 -24.49 10.59 -32.40
CA ASP A 644 -23.89 9.55 -31.55
C ASP A 644 -22.43 9.22 -31.94
N GLU A 645 -22.03 9.50 -33.18
CA GLU A 645 -20.66 9.33 -33.67
C GLU A 645 -19.75 10.55 -33.39
N GLY A 646 -20.30 11.61 -32.78
CA GLY A 646 -19.58 12.86 -32.57
C GLY A 646 -19.34 13.61 -33.89
N LYS A 647 -20.33 13.58 -34.79
CA LYS A 647 -20.36 14.37 -36.03
C LYS A 647 -21.49 15.40 -35.97
N PHE A 648 -21.34 16.49 -36.70
CA PHE A 648 -22.40 17.50 -36.80
C PHE A 648 -23.64 16.97 -37.55
N THR A 649 -24.83 17.30 -37.03
CA THR A 649 -26.12 17.01 -37.67
C THR A 649 -26.52 18.11 -38.65
N VAL A 650 -27.64 17.93 -39.36
CA VAL A 650 -28.24 18.97 -40.23
C VAL A 650 -28.61 20.25 -39.49
N GLU A 651 -28.81 20.20 -38.16
CA GLU A 651 -29.08 21.38 -37.32
C GLU A 651 -27.88 22.34 -37.28
N ALA A 652 -26.66 21.84 -37.49
CA ALA A 652 -25.47 22.67 -37.68
C ALA A 652 -25.29 23.17 -39.13
N GLY A 653 -26.06 22.65 -40.10
CA GLY A 653 -25.97 23.04 -41.53
C GLY A 653 -27.00 24.08 -41.98
N SER A 654 -28.06 24.31 -41.19
CA SER A 654 -29.24 25.09 -41.59
C SER A 654 -29.05 26.63 -41.62
N SER A 655 -27.88 27.12 -42.01
CA SER A 655 -27.56 28.56 -42.13
C SER A 655 -27.63 29.04 -43.58
N THR A 656 -28.18 30.24 -43.79
CA THR A 656 -28.17 30.97 -45.07
C THR A 656 -26.79 31.50 -45.46
N VAL A 657 -25.82 31.52 -44.52
CA VAL A 657 -24.53 32.21 -44.66
C VAL A 657 -23.37 31.24 -44.88
N VAL A 658 -23.44 30.02 -44.34
CA VAL A 658 -22.40 28.98 -44.43
C VAL A 658 -23.10 27.67 -44.80
N GLY A 659 -23.17 27.35 -46.10
CA GLY A 659 -23.95 26.22 -46.59
C GLY A 659 -23.27 24.87 -46.34
N ASP A 660 -24.02 23.90 -45.79
CA ASP A 660 -23.78 22.45 -45.66
C ASP A 660 -22.43 21.91 -45.13
N ASP A 661 -21.40 22.73 -45.03
CA ASP A 661 -20.00 22.32 -44.90
C ASP A 661 -19.61 21.79 -43.50
N PHE A 662 -20.52 21.78 -42.53
CA PHE A 662 -20.27 21.17 -41.23
C PHE A 662 -20.81 19.73 -41.14
N VAL A 663 -21.89 19.42 -41.87
CA VAL A 663 -22.68 18.19 -41.68
C VAL A 663 -21.83 16.95 -41.90
N GLY A 664 -21.87 16.00 -40.95
CA GLY A 664 -21.11 14.75 -41.02
C GLY A 664 -19.61 14.85 -40.66
N LYS A 665 -19.03 16.06 -40.52
CA LYS A 665 -17.64 16.23 -40.06
C LYS A 665 -17.53 15.95 -38.55
N SER A 666 -16.48 15.26 -38.13
CA SER A 666 -16.28 14.92 -36.71
C SER A 666 -15.85 16.13 -35.88
N VAL A 667 -16.55 16.39 -34.77
CA VAL A 667 -16.36 17.58 -33.92
C VAL A 667 -15.00 17.62 -33.23
N LEU A 668 -14.37 16.45 -33.00
CA LEU A 668 -13.03 16.35 -32.41
C LEU A 668 -11.89 16.44 -33.46
N GLY A 669 -12.22 16.60 -34.74
CA GLY A 669 -11.26 16.67 -35.84
C GLY A 669 -11.63 17.76 -36.85
N GLU A 670 -12.05 17.32 -38.05
CA GLU A 670 -12.40 18.18 -39.19
C GLU A 670 -13.43 19.27 -38.86
N GLY A 671 -14.36 19.01 -37.94
CA GLY A 671 -15.37 19.98 -37.49
C GLY A 671 -14.78 21.20 -36.79
N ASN A 672 -13.71 21.04 -36.00
CA ASN A 672 -13.01 22.19 -35.41
C ASN A 672 -12.37 23.07 -36.49
N VAL A 673 -11.74 22.45 -37.49
CA VAL A 673 -11.09 23.16 -38.60
C VAL A 673 -12.13 23.94 -39.40
N ALA A 674 -13.23 23.30 -39.79
CA ALA A 674 -14.31 23.93 -40.55
C ALA A 674 -14.92 25.14 -39.81
N VAL A 675 -15.18 25.04 -38.50
CA VAL A 675 -15.71 26.18 -37.73
C VAL A 675 -14.68 27.32 -37.60
N ILE A 676 -13.39 27.00 -37.41
CA ILE A 676 -12.32 28.02 -37.36
C ILE A 676 -12.23 28.78 -38.69
N ASP A 677 -12.30 28.06 -39.81
CA ASP A 677 -12.19 28.64 -41.14
C ASP A 677 -13.42 29.50 -41.48
N ALA A 678 -14.63 29.03 -41.18
CA ALA A 678 -15.86 29.82 -41.32
C ALA A 678 -15.87 31.10 -40.46
N LEU A 679 -15.34 31.04 -39.22
CA LEU A 679 -15.18 32.23 -38.37
C LEU A 679 -14.14 33.22 -38.92
N ARG A 680 -13.13 32.74 -39.64
CA ARG A 680 -12.14 33.59 -40.32
C ARG A 680 -12.74 34.26 -41.55
N GLU A 681 -13.52 33.53 -42.34
CA GLU A 681 -14.24 34.07 -43.51
C GLU A 681 -15.30 35.10 -43.12
N ALA A 682 -16.01 34.87 -41.99
CA ALA A 682 -16.93 35.83 -41.40
C ALA A 682 -16.24 37.06 -40.75
N GLY A 683 -14.91 37.11 -40.69
CA GLY A 683 -14.16 38.20 -40.03
C GLY A 683 -14.37 38.28 -38.51
N ALA A 684 -14.84 37.20 -37.89
CA ALA A 684 -15.15 37.13 -36.46
C ALA A 684 -14.02 36.50 -35.62
N LEU A 685 -13.13 35.71 -36.23
CA LEU A 685 -11.98 35.10 -35.55
C LEU A 685 -10.91 36.15 -35.22
N ILE A 686 -10.67 36.40 -33.92
CA ILE A 686 -9.57 37.25 -33.44
C ILE A 686 -8.25 36.49 -33.48
N ARG A 687 -8.23 35.27 -32.91
CA ARG A 687 -7.02 34.44 -32.78
C ARG A 687 -7.40 32.96 -32.69
N ALA A 688 -6.54 32.09 -33.21
CA ALA A 688 -6.56 30.65 -32.96
C ALA A 688 -5.16 30.19 -32.53
N GLU A 689 -5.06 29.39 -31.48
CA GLU A 689 -3.80 28.87 -30.94
C GLU A 689 -3.93 27.43 -30.41
N ASP A 690 -2.80 26.73 -30.26
CA ASP A 690 -2.76 25.43 -29.59
C ASP A 690 -2.72 25.62 -28.06
N TYR A 691 -3.58 24.91 -27.35
CA TYR A 691 -3.76 25.05 -25.90
C TYR A 691 -3.64 23.68 -25.21
N GLY A 692 -2.55 23.51 -24.45
CA GLY A 692 -2.27 22.30 -23.68
C GLY A 692 -2.95 22.34 -22.31
N HIS A 693 -3.81 21.36 -22.02
CA HIS A 693 -4.55 21.27 -20.75
C HIS A 693 -4.98 19.83 -20.43
N LYS A 694 -5.63 19.63 -19.28
CA LYS A 694 -6.23 18.34 -18.92
C LYS A 694 -7.62 18.24 -19.55
N TYR A 695 -7.89 17.13 -20.24
CA TYR A 695 -9.15 16.92 -20.95
C TYR A 695 -9.69 15.51 -20.67
N PRO A 696 -11.01 15.30 -20.56
CA PRO A 696 -11.59 14.00 -20.25
C PRO A 696 -11.52 13.03 -21.44
N TYR A 697 -10.89 11.88 -21.21
CA TYR A 697 -10.77 10.76 -22.14
C TYR A 697 -11.57 9.57 -21.62
N ASP A 698 -12.13 8.79 -22.55
CA ASP A 698 -12.70 7.47 -22.28
C ASP A 698 -11.59 6.57 -21.73
N TRP A 699 -11.74 6.14 -20.47
CA TRP A 699 -10.73 5.38 -19.74
C TRP A 699 -10.33 4.04 -20.39
N ARG A 700 -11.10 3.56 -21.36
CA ARG A 700 -10.89 2.26 -22.02
C ARG A 700 -10.37 2.41 -23.43
N THR A 701 -11.01 3.27 -24.23
CA THR A 701 -10.59 3.51 -25.62
C THR A 701 -9.43 4.49 -25.73
N LYS A 702 -9.12 5.23 -24.65
CA LYS A 702 -8.07 6.25 -24.57
C LYS A 702 -8.21 7.31 -25.66
N LYS A 703 -9.46 7.70 -25.96
CA LYS A 703 -9.83 8.77 -26.89
C LYS A 703 -10.59 9.89 -26.17
N PRO A 704 -10.54 11.14 -26.66
CA PRO A 704 -11.25 12.25 -26.04
C PRO A 704 -12.77 12.03 -26.02
N THR A 705 -13.43 12.50 -24.97
CA THR A 705 -14.89 12.54 -24.85
C THR A 705 -15.45 13.90 -25.29
N ILE A 706 -16.76 14.04 -25.35
CA ILE A 706 -17.45 15.34 -25.51
C ILE A 706 -18.59 15.42 -24.50
N PHE A 707 -19.05 16.63 -24.17
CA PHE A 707 -20.37 16.81 -23.58
C PHE A 707 -21.43 16.88 -24.68
N ARG A 708 -22.52 16.14 -24.53
CA ARG A 708 -23.64 16.13 -25.48
C ARG A 708 -24.96 15.90 -24.76
N ALA A 709 -25.98 16.68 -25.11
CA ALA A 709 -27.33 16.49 -24.58
C ALA A 709 -28.01 15.27 -25.19
N THR A 710 -28.30 14.27 -24.36
CA THR A 710 -28.96 13.03 -24.76
C THR A 710 -30.11 12.69 -23.80
N ASP A 711 -31.13 12.00 -24.30
CA ASP A 711 -32.20 11.48 -23.45
C ASP A 711 -31.68 10.27 -22.67
N GLN A 712 -31.57 10.41 -21.35
CA GLN A 712 -31.01 9.39 -20.46
C GLN A 712 -31.90 9.20 -19.24
N TRP A 713 -31.73 8.07 -18.56
CA TRP A 713 -32.33 7.78 -17.27
C TRP A 713 -31.40 8.21 -16.14
N PHE A 714 -31.96 8.91 -15.17
CA PHE A 714 -31.25 9.48 -14.03
C PHE A 714 -31.86 9.02 -12.71
N ALA A 715 -31.01 8.74 -11.73
CA ALA A 715 -31.40 8.65 -10.32
C ALA A 715 -31.00 9.96 -9.62
N SER A 716 -32.00 10.73 -9.16
CA SER A 716 -31.76 11.98 -8.44
C SER A 716 -31.52 11.74 -6.95
N VAL A 717 -30.41 12.25 -6.44
CA VAL A 717 -30.07 12.18 -5.01
C VAL A 717 -30.79 13.28 -4.21
N GLU A 718 -31.30 14.32 -4.86
CA GLU A 718 -31.86 15.50 -4.19
C GLU A 718 -33.00 15.16 -3.22
N GLY A 719 -33.93 14.28 -3.63
CA GLY A 719 -35.10 13.89 -2.85
C GLY A 719 -34.84 12.97 -1.64
N PHE A 720 -33.60 12.51 -1.44
CA PHE A 720 -33.21 11.67 -0.27
C PHE A 720 -31.82 11.98 0.29
N ARG A 721 -31.19 13.10 -0.13
CA ARG A 721 -29.81 13.47 0.26
C ARG A 721 -29.65 13.56 1.78
N GLU A 722 -30.61 14.16 2.47
CA GLU A 722 -30.57 14.29 3.93
C GLU A 722 -30.65 12.94 4.64
N ASP A 723 -31.47 12.01 4.14
CA ASP A 723 -31.60 10.69 4.74
C ASP A 723 -30.37 9.82 4.45
N ALA A 724 -29.71 10.02 3.30
CA ALA A 724 -28.40 9.43 3.05
C ALA A 724 -27.33 9.93 4.03
N LEU A 725 -27.32 11.22 4.36
CA LEU A 725 -26.39 11.79 5.34
C LEU A 725 -26.70 11.30 6.78
N LYS A 726 -27.98 11.23 7.17
CA LYS A 726 -28.41 10.60 8.44
C LYS A 726 -28.00 9.13 8.52
N ALA A 727 -28.11 8.39 7.41
CA ALA A 727 -27.68 7.00 7.34
C ALA A 727 -26.16 6.85 7.54
N VAL A 728 -25.34 7.75 6.95
CA VAL A 728 -23.88 7.80 7.20
C VAL A 728 -23.55 8.00 8.69
N ASP A 729 -24.36 8.78 9.42
CA ASP A 729 -24.17 8.99 10.86
C ASP A 729 -24.40 7.73 11.72
N THR A 730 -25.17 6.76 11.23
CA THR A 730 -25.42 5.48 11.93
C THR A 730 -24.33 4.42 11.72
N VAL A 731 -23.38 4.67 10.80
CA VAL A 731 -22.35 3.72 10.38
C VAL A 731 -21.03 4.00 11.10
N GLN A 732 -20.35 2.94 11.55
CA GLN A 732 -18.97 3.02 12.03
C GLN A 732 -17.99 3.07 10.83
N TRP A 733 -17.21 4.15 10.71
CA TRP A 733 -16.22 4.32 9.64
C TRP A 733 -14.82 4.05 10.15
N ILE A 734 -14.09 3.15 9.49
CA ILE A 734 -12.78 2.68 9.92
C ILE A 734 -11.78 2.89 8.77
N PRO A 735 -10.87 3.88 8.84
CA PRO A 735 -10.77 4.94 9.86
C PRO A 735 -11.85 6.04 9.73
N ASP A 736 -12.06 6.82 10.80
CA ASP A 736 -13.11 7.85 10.91
C ASP A 736 -13.13 8.86 9.75
N VAL A 737 -11.96 9.15 9.15
CA VAL A 737 -11.82 10.07 8.01
C VAL A 737 -12.62 9.63 6.77
N GLY A 738 -12.98 8.34 6.68
CA GLY A 738 -13.89 7.82 5.64
C GLY A 738 -15.28 8.50 5.68
N LYS A 739 -15.78 8.84 6.88
CA LYS A 739 -17.06 9.53 7.07
C LYS A 739 -17.08 10.91 6.39
N ASN A 740 -16.01 11.69 6.56
CA ASN A 740 -15.89 13.00 5.93
C ASN A 740 -15.77 12.87 4.40
N ARG A 741 -15.03 11.86 3.92
CA ARG A 741 -14.90 11.56 2.49
C ARG A 741 -16.25 11.22 1.86
N ILE A 742 -17.02 10.27 2.42
CA ILE A 742 -18.33 9.89 1.85
C ILE A 742 -19.33 11.05 1.90
N ASN A 743 -19.38 11.81 3.00
CA ASN A 743 -20.26 12.97 3.14
C ASN A 743 -19.99 14.03 2.06
N SER A 744 -18.71 14.38 1.83
CA SER A 744 -18.35 15.33 0.77
C SER A 744 -18.84 14.89 -0.62
N PHE A 745 -18.75 13.60 -0.93
CA PHE A 745 -19.20 13.05 -2.21
C PHE A 745 -20.71 12.89 -2.31
N ILE A 746 -21.47 12.84 -1.21
CA ILE A 746 -22.94 12.85 -1.21
C ILE A 746 -23.46 14.28 -1.37
N VAL A 747 -22.88 15.24 -0.67
CA VAL A 747 -23.26 16.66 -0.73
C VAL A 747 -23.07 17.22 -2.13
N SER A 748 -21.92 16.94 -2.78
CA SER A 748 -21.63 17.43 -4.14
C SER A 748 -22.28 16.60 -5.27
N ARG A 749 -23.10 15.58 -4.96
CA ARG A 749 -23.68 14.70 -5.98
C ARG A 749 -24.95 15.32 -6.57
N GLY A 750 -24.87 15.65 -7.86
CA GLY A 750 -26.04 15.86 -8.72
C GLY A 750 -26.67 14.53 -9.14
N ASP A 751 -27.42 14.55 -10.24
CA ASP A 751 -28.10 13.36 -10.74
C ASP A 751 -27.13 12.29 -11.27
N TRP A 752 -27.38 11.03 -10.91
CA TRP A 752 -26.62 9.90 -11.41
C TRP A 752 -27.23 9.39 -12.71
N CYS A 753 -26.52 9.54 -13.84
CA CYS A 753 -26.89 8.91 -15.10
C CYS A 753 -26.77 7.37 -14.97
N ILE A 754 -27.90 6.68 -14.93
CA ILE A 754 -27.99 5.23 -14.72
C ILE A 754 -28.16 4.44 -16.02
N SER A 755 -28.48 5.06 -17.15
CA SER A 755 -28.54 4.38 -18.45
C SER A 755 -27.18 4.29 -19.14
N ARG A 756 -27.01 3.24 -19.95
CA ARG A 756 -25.88 3.00 -20.85
C ARG A 756 -26.38 2.37 -22.15
N GLN A 757 -25.86 2.83 -23.29
CA GLN A 757 -26.29 2.39 -24.62
C GLN A 757 -25.58 1.08 -25.05
N ARG A 758 -25.67 0.04 -24.21
CA ARG A 758 -24.94 -1.24 -24.35
C ARG A 758 -25.91 -2.42 -24.36
N SER A 759 -25.40 -3.64 -24.60
CA SER A 759 -26.23 -4.86 -24.59
C SER A 759 -25.94 -5.77 -23.40
N TRP A 760 -24.74 -5.70 -22.82
CA TRP A 760 -24.33 -6.52 -21.68
C TRP A 760 -24.49 -5.77 -20.35
N GLY A 761 -25.62 -6.05 -19.71
CA GLY A 761 -26.05 -5.49 -18.42
C GLY A 761 -27.54 -5.75 -18.23
N VAL A 762 -28.07 -5.38 -17.07
CA VAL A 762 -29.52 -5.47 -16.80
C VAL A 762 -30.25 -4.37 -17.58
N PRO A 763 -31.20 -4.68 -18.47
CA PRO A 763 -31.97 -3.68 -19.22
C PRO A 763 -32.81 -2.80 -18.31
N ILE A 764 -32.99 -1.53 -18.70
CA ILE A 764 -33.99 -0.66 -18.09
C ILE A 764 -35.37 -1.12 -18.61
N PRO A 765 -36.30 -1.56 -17.73
CA PRO A 765 -37.51 -2.30 -18.11
C PRO A 765 -38.64 -1.36 -18.59
N VAL A 766 -38.37 -0.56 -19.63
CA VAL A 766 -39.27 0.48 -20.13
C VAL A 766 -39.70 0.24 -21.59
N PHE A 767 -40.94 0.62 -21.89
CA PHE A 767 -41.48 0.60 -23.25
C PHE A 767 -41.68 2.04 -23.76
N TYR A 768 -41.28 2.28 -25.01
CA TYR A 768 -41.39 3.56 -25.70
C TYR A 768 -42.55 3.53 -26.70
N ASP A 769 -43.35 4.60 -26.71
CA ASP A 769 -44.47 4.77 -27.64
C ASP A 769 -43.98 5.15 -29.05
N LYS A 770 -44.35 4.35 -30.05
CA LYS A 770 -43.98 4.58 -31.46
C LYS A 770 -44.59 5.87 -32.02
N GLU A 771 -45.79 6.26 -31.61
CA GLU A 771 -46.50 7.44 -32.16
C GLU A 771 -45.83 8.76 -31.74
N THR A 772 -45.26 8.80 -30.53
CA THR A 772 -44.60 10.00 -29.97
C THR A 772 -43.08 9.99 -30.15
N ALA A 773 -42.56 9.16 -31.06
CA ALA A 773 -41.12 8.91 -31.26
C ALA A 773 -40.38 8.57 -29.95
N GLY A 774 -41.05 7.86 -29.03
CA GLY A 774 -40.53 7.47 -27.72
C GLY A 774 -40.52 8.59 -26.67
N THR A 775 -41.18 9.73 -26.90
CA THR A 775 -41.32 10.79 -25.87
C THR A 775 -42.24 10.34 -24.73
N ARG A 776 -43.33 9.65 -25.04
CA ARG A 776 -44.16 8.96 -24.04
C ARG A 776 -43.57 7.57 -23.75
N VAL A 777 -43.50 7.24 -22.46
CA VAL A 777 -43.06 5.94 -21.95
C VAL A 777 -44.21 5.21 -21.27
N LEU A 778 -44.16 3.88 -21.29
CA LEU A 778 -44.92 3.01 -20.41
C LEU A 778 -43.93 2.36 -19.42
N LEU A 779 -44.05 2.79 -18.16
CA LEU A 779 -43.33 2.30 -17.00
C LEU A 779 -44.23 2.52 -15.78
N ASP A 780 -44.78 1.45 -15.23
CA ASP A 780 -45.70 1.46 -14.09
C ASP A 780 -45.51 0.21 -13.22
N GLU A 781 -46.22 0.12 -12.10
CA GLU A 781 -46.12 -1.00 -11.16
C GLU A 781 -46.53 -2.34 -11.79
N ASP A 782 -47.50 -2.36 -12.72
CA ASP A 782 -47.90 -3.58 -13.44
C ASP A 782 -46.77 -4.09 -14.35
N THR A 783 -46.15 -3.20 -15.14
CA THR A 783 -45.05 -3.55 -16.05
C THR A 783 -43.76 -3.89 -15.31
N LEU A 784 -43.39 -3.13 -14.26
CA LEU A 784 -42.22 -3.41 -13.42
C LEU A 784 -42.29 -4.80 -12.77
N ASN A 785 -43.42 -5.11 -12.10
CA ASN A 785 -43.61 -6.40 -11.44
C ASN A 785 -43.61 -7.56 -12.46
N HIS A 786 -44.19 -7.36 -13.64
CA HIS A 786 -44.21 -8.39 -14.67
C HIS A 786 -42.80 -8.67 -15.24
N VAL A 787 -42.06 -7.63 -15.62
CA VAL A 787 -40.69 -7.79 -16.13
C VAL A 787 -39.75 -8.35 -15.06
N GLN A 788 -39.92 -7.95 -13.79
CA GLN A 788 -39.21 -8.57 -12.66
C GLN A 788 -39.48 -10.09 -12.58
N SER A 789 -40.74 -10.53 -12.74
CA SER A 789 -41.07 -11.96 -12.73
C SER A 789 -40.44 -12.73 -13.89
N ILE A 790 -40.41 -12.13 -15.08
CA ILE A 790 -39.74 -12.69 -16.27
C ILE A 790 -38.23 -12.82 -16.03
N PHE A 791 -37.59 -11.80 -15.43
CA PHE A 791 -36.15 -11.84 -15.15
C PHE A 791 -35.83 -12.87 -14.07
N ALA A 792 -36.70 -13.08 -13.08
CA ALA A 792 -36.51 -14.11 -12.06
C ALA A 792 -36.57 -15.55 -12.63
N GLU A 793 -37.40 -15.79 -13.65
CA GLU A 793 -37.55 -17.12 -14.27
C GLU A 793 -36.54 -17.38 -15.42
N HIS A 794 -36.20 -16.35 -16.20
CA HIS A 794 -35.48 -16.50 -17.47
C HIS A 794 -34.19 -15.68 -17.57
N GLY A 795 -33.89 -14.83 -16.59
CA GLY A 795 -32.81 -13.84 -16.64
C GLY A 795 -33.10 -12.68 -17.60
N SER A 796 -32.25 -11.66 -17.56
CA SER A 796 -32.42 -10.44 -18.38
C SER A 796 -32.22 -10.66 -19.88
N ASP A 797 -31.72 -11.82 -20.29
CA ASP A 797 -31.69 -12.29 -21.67
C ASP A 797 -33.08 -12.38 -22.31
N ALA A 798 -34.12 -12.63 -21.49
CA ALA A 798 -35.51 -12.65 -21.93
C ALA A 798 -35.94 -11.31 -22.57
N TRP A 799 -35.47 -10.17 -22.03
CA TRP A 799 -35.73 -8.85 -22.60
C TRP A 799 -35.27 -8.73 -24.05
N TRP A 800 -34.17 -9.39 -24.41
CA TRP A 800 -33.64 -9.35 -25.77
C TRP A 800 -34.31 -10.39 -26.67
N LYS A 801 -34.61 -11.58 -26.13
CA LYS A 801 -35.10 -12.76 -26.86
C LYS A 801 -36.63 -12.78 -27.08
N MET A 802 -37.43 -12.22 -26.19
CA MET A 802 -38.91 -12.23 -26.27
C MET A 802 -39.47 -11.09 -27.11
N ASP A 803 -40.66 -11.31 -27.67
CA ASP A 803 -41.44 -10.29 -28.36
C ASP A 803 -42.10 -9.32 -27.37
N VAL A 804 -42.43 -8.11 -27.83
CA VAL A 804 -43.00 -7.05 -26.98
C VAL A 804 -44.33 -7.47 -26.34
N VAL A 805 -45.13 -8.30 -27.02
CA VAL A 805 -46.41 -8.82 -26.48
C VAL A 805 -46.22 -9.76 -25.29
N ASP A 806 -45.10 -10.47 -25.21
CA ASP A 806 -44.80 -11.41 -24.11
C ASP A 806 -44.12 -10.71 -22.92
N LEU A 807 -43.49 -9.54 -23.16
CA LEU A 807 -42.90 -8.69 -22.12
C LEU A 807 -43.93 -7.75 -21.46
N LEU A 808 -45.12 -7.60 -22.04
CA LEU A 808 -46.19 -6.75 -21.53
C LEU A 808 -47.18 -7.54 -20.65
N PRO A 809 -47.59 -7.02 -19.48
CA PRO A 809 -48.62 -7.66 -18.67
C PRO A 809 -49.95 -7.65 -19.42
N GLU A 810 -50.84 -8.58 -19.06
CA GLU A 810 -52.09 -8.88 -19.80
C GLU A 810 -52.91 -7.64 -20.19
N LYS A 811 -52.98 -6.66 -19.29
CA LYS A 811 -53.60 -5.33 -19.46
C LYS A 811 -53.16 -4.56 -20.71
N TYR A 812 -51.89 -4.71 -21.12
CA TYR A 812 -51.28 -3.95 -22.21
C TYR A 812 -50.98 -4.79 -23.47
N LYS A 813 -51.18 -6.11 -23.45
CA LYS A 813 -50.91 -6.98 -24.61
C LYS A 813 -51.67 -6.58 -25.88
N GLY A 814 -52.93 -6.17 -25.73
CA GLY A 814 -53.76 -5.64 -26.83
C GLY A 814 -53.25 -4.33 -27.44
N GLU A 815 -52.23 -3.70 -26.84
CA GLU A 815 -51.59 -2.48 -27.34
C GLU A 815 -50.13 -2.71 -27.77
N ALA A 816 -49.63 -3.96 -27.83
CA ALA A 816 -48.23 -4.28 -28.12
C ALA A 816 -47.69 -3.63 -29.41
N ASP A 817 -48.53 -3.47 -30.44
CA ASP A 817 -48.17 -2.79 -31.69
C ASP A 817 -47.81 -1.31 -31.50
N LYS A 818 -48.26 -0.64 -30.44
CA LYS A 818 -47.90 0.75 -30.13
C LYS A 818 -46.52 0.90 -29.48
N TRP A 819 -46.01 -0.18 -28.88
CA TRP A 819 -44.86 -0.16 -27.99
C TRP A 819 -43.59 -0.74 -28.63
N THR A 820 -42.44 -0.17 -28.26
CA THR A 820 -41.10 -0.69 -28.56
C THR A 820 -40.34 -0.82 -27.24
N LYS A 821 -39.77 -1.98 -26.94
CA LYS A 821 -38.93 -2.18 -25.75
C LYS A 821 -37.65 -1.33 -25.82
N GLY A 822 -37.24 -0.76 -24.69
CA GLY A 822 -36.00 -0.01 -24.58
C GLY A 822 -34.74 -0.87 -24.77
N THR A 823 -33.64 -0.23 -25.19
CA THR A 823 -32.35 -0.91 -25.46
C THR A 823 -31.23 -0.51 -24.51
N ASP A 824 -31.47 0.43 -23.58
CA ASP A 824 -30.48 0.84 -22.59
C ASP A 824 -30.36 -0.20 -21.46
N THR A 825 -29.13 -0.43 -20.99
CA THR A 825 -28.86 -1.17 -19.76
C THR A 825 -28.55 -0.21 -18.61
N MET A 826 -28.66 -0.71 -17.38
CA MET A 826 -28.24 0.00 -16.18
C MET A 826 -26.72 0.13 -16.09
N ASP A 827 -26.26 1.11 -15.31
CA ASP A 827 -24.88 1.30 -14.90
C ASP A 827 -24.43 0.17 -13.95
N VAL A 828 -23.21 -0.35 -14.12
CA VAL A 828 -22.66 -1.41 -13.25
C VAL A 828 -22.47 -0.99 -11.80
N TRP A 829 -22.43 0.32 -11.53
CA TRP A 829 -22.51 0.82 -10.16
C TRP A 829 -23.91 0.65 -9.54
N PHE A 830 -24.96 0.55 -10.36
CA PHE A 830 -26.31 0.18 -9.93
C PHE A 830 -26.41 -1.33 -9.71
N ASP A 831 -25.83 -2.14 -10.62
CA ASP A 831 -25.70 -3.60 -10.44
C ASP A 831 -25.06 -3.91 -9.08
N SER A 832 -23.78 -3.56 -8.91
CA SER A 832 -23.04 -3.79 -7.67
C SER A 832 -23.66 -3.08 -6.45
N GLY A 833 -24.20 -1.88 -6.63
CA GLY A 833 -24.92 -1.12 -5.60
C GLY A 833 -26.15 -1.85 -5.06
N SER A 834 -26.88 -2.57 -5.93
CA SER A 834 -28.07 -3.35 -5.53
C SER A 834 -27.75 -4.69 -4.83
N SER A 835 -26.47 -5.03 -4.62
CA SER A 835 -26.05 -6.29 -3.98
C SER A 835 -26.61 -6.52 -2.57
N TRP A 836 -26.95 -5.48 -1.82
CA TRP A 836 -27.63 -5.62 -0.52
C TRP A 836 -29.05 -6.19 -0.69
N ALA A 837 -29.74 -5.88 -1.79
CA ALA A 837 -31.03 -6.46 -2.10
C ALA A 837 -30.85 -7.88 -2.67
N GLY A 838 -30.10 -8.01 -3.78
CA GLY A 838 -29.92 -9.27 -4.52
C GLY A 838 -29.13 -10.36 -3.82
N VAL A 839 -28.45 -10.05 -2.71
CA VAL A 839 -27.72 -11.02 -1.89
C VAL A 839 -28.22 -11.02 -0.45
N MET A 840 -28.07 -9.90 0.27
CA MET A 840 -28.30 -9.88 1.72
C MET A 840 -29.77 -10.09 2.06
N GLN A 841 -30.69 -9.35 1.43
CA GLN A 841 -32.14 -9.55 1.64
C GLN A 841 -32.66 -10.84 1.00
N GLU A 842 -32.33 -11.10 -0.28
CA GLU A 842 -32.77 -12.32 -0.99
C GLU A 842 -32.36 -13.63 -0.31
N ARG A 843 -31.27 -13.63 0.46
CA ARG A 843 -30.78 -14.81 1.19
C ARG A 843 -31.06 -14.75 2.71
N ALA A 844 -31.69 -13.69 3.23
CA ALA A 844 -31.94 -13.54 4.68
C ALA A 844 -32.97 -14.53 5.25
N GLY A 845 -33.91 -15.00 4.43
CA GLY A 845 -34.92 -15.99 4.80
C GLY A 845 -34.67 -17.41 4.30
N LYS A 846 -33.53 -17.66 3.62
CA LYS A 846 -33.16 -18.98 3.07
C LYS A 846 -32.30 -19.75 4.07
N GLU A 847 -32.06 -21.04 3.82
CA GLU A 847 -31.40 -21.98 4.76
C GLU A 847 -29.98 -21.53 5.22
N LEU A 848 -29.32 -20.66 4.44
CA LEU A 848 -28.02 -20.03 4.75
C LEU A 848 -28.11 -18.75 5.59
N GLY A 849 -29.28 -18.13 5.76
CA GLY A 849 -29.56 -17.08 6.75
C GLY A 849 -28.59 -15.89 6.81
N LEU A 850 -28.43 -15.13 5.72
CA LEU A 850 -27.75 -13.82 5.80
C LEU A 850 -28.55 -12.82 6.65
N SER A 851 -27.93 -11.70 7.06
CA SER A 851 -28.61 -10.64 7.81
C SER A 851 -28.41 -9.28 7.16
N PHE A 852 -29.51 -8.58 6.91
CA PHE A 852 -29.50 -7.18 6.48
C PHE A 852 -29.84 -6.28 7.69
N PRO A 853 -29.08 -5.19 7.95
CA PRO A 853 -27.84 -4.79 7.28
C PRO A 853 -26.66 -5.71 7.62
N ALA A 854 -25.67 -5.76 6.72
CA ALA A 854 -24.41 -6.48 6.94
C ALA A 854 -23.66 -5.91 8.15
N ASP A 855 -22.87 -6.73 8.85
CA ASP A 855 -22.07 -6.24 9.96
C ASP A 855 -20.95 -5.33 9.48
N ILE A 856 -20.28 -5.70 8.38
CA ILE A 856 -19.19 -4.92 7.83
C ILE A 856 -19.09 -5.03 6.30
N TYR A 857 -18.78 -3.91 5.65
CA TYR A 857 -18.25 -3.84 4.29
C TYR A 857 -16.74 -3.53 4.38
N LEU A 858 -15.92 -4.10 3.49
CA LEU A 858 -14.47 -3.88 3.48
C LEU A 858 -13.93 -3.74 2.06
N GLU A 859 -13.45 -2.56 1.67
CA GLU A 859 -12.87 -2.33 0.33
C GLU A 859 -11.75 -1.26 0.31
N GLY A 860 -11.19 -1.02 -0.88
CA GLY A 860 -10.23 0.04 -1.14
C GLY A 860 -10.82 1.45 -1.06
N SER A 861 -9.96 2.44 -0.80
CA SER A 861 -10.36 3.83 -0.56
C SER A 861 -11.07 4.54 -1.73
N ASP A 862 -10.97 3.99 -2.94
CA ASP A 862 -11.72 4.37 -4.15
C ASP A 862 -13.22 4.06 -4.06
N GLN A 863 -13.62 3.04 -3.29
CA GLN A 863 -15.03 2.62 -3.21
C GLN A 863 -15.94 3.63 -2.49
N HIS A 864 -15.36 4.67 -1.88
CA HIS A 864 -16.10 5.87 -1.44
C HIS A 864 -16.79 6.63 -2.60
N ARG A 865 -16.34 6.46 -3.85
CA ARG A 865 -17.03 6.97 -5.06
C ARG A 865 -17.69 5.86 -5.88
N GLY A 866 -17.43 4.61 -5.53
CA GLY A 866 -17.95 3.41 -6.16
C GLY A 866 -18.95 2.70 -5.26
N TRP A 867 -18.60 1.47 -4.87
CA TRP A 867 -19.51 0.51 -4.26
C TRP A 867 -20.10 0.92 -2.91
N PHE A 868 -19.34 1.59 -2.03
CA PHE A 868 -19.88 2.07 -0.76
C PHE A 868 -20.97 3.11 -1.00
N GLN A 869 -20.73 4.04 -1.93
CA GLN A 869 -21.67 5.11 -2.24
C GLN A 869 -22.90 4.59 -2.98
N SER A 870 -22.73 3.74 -3.99
CA SER A 870 -23.88 3.20 -4.74
C SER A 870 -24.73 2.26 -3.89
N SER A 871 -24.12 1.43 -3.03
CA SER A 871 -24.86 0.59 -2.07
C SER A 871 -25.65 1.44 -1.08
N LEU A 872 -25.02 2.45 -0.48
CA LEU A 872 -25.69 3.35 0.45
C LEU A 872 -26.85 4.10 -0.20
N LEU A 873 -26.63 4.74 -1.36
CA LEU A 873 -27.66 5.54 -2.02
C LEU A 873 -28.85 4.69 -2.49
N THR A 874 -28.62 3.51 -3.06
CA THR A 874 -29.71 2.60 -3.48
C THR A 874 -30.48 2.05 -2.28
N SER A 875 -29.79 1.66 -1.20
CA SER A 875 -30.42 1.17 0.04
C SER A 875 -31.28 2.25 0.70
N VAL A 876 -30.75 3.47 0.86
CA VAL A 876 -31.50 4.59 1.44
C VAL A 876 -32.74 4.93 0.62
N ALA A 877 -32.61 4.99 -0.72
CA ALA A 877 -33.68 5.38 -1.63
C ALA A 877 -34.78 4.31 -1.83
N ALA A 878 -34.44 3.03 -1.75
CA ALA A 878 -35.36 1.91 -1.97
C ALA A 878 -35.84 1.24 -0.67
N ASN A 879 -35.19 1.48 0.47
CA ASN A 879 -35.45 0.77 1.73
C ASN A 879 -35.47 1.70 2.95
N ASN A 880 -36.38 2.69 2.90
CA ASN A 880 -36.78 3.53 4.03
C ASN A 880 -35.62 4.21 4.79
N GLY A 881 -34.60 4.69 4.07
CA GLY A 881 -33.47 5.41 4.65
C GLY A 881 -32.42 4.53 5.37
N GLN A 882 -32.52 3.20 5.30
CA GLN A 882 -31.60 2.31 6.02
C GLN A 882 -30.27 2.13 5.26
N ALA A 883 -29.13 2.27 5.95
CA ALA A 883 -27.82 1.89 5.43
C ALA A 883 -27.69 0.36 5.27
N PRO A 884 -26.98 -0.15 4.24
CA PRO A 884 -26.88 -1.60 4.01
C PRO A 884 -25.81 -2.30 4.87
N PHE A 885 -25.03 -1.53 5.64
CA PHE A 885 -23.94 -1.97 6.50
C PHE A 885 -23.97 -1.25 7.85
N LYS A 886 -23.47 -1.91 8.90
CA LYS A 886 -23.25 -1.30 10.24
C LYS A 886 -21.86 -0.65 10.35
N ALA A 887 -20.85 -1.23 9.71
CA ALA A 887 -19.49 -0.70 9.67
C ALA A 887 -18.89 -0.73 8.24
N VAL A 888 -17.97 0.19 7.96
CA VAL A 888 -17.17 0.23 6.73
C VAL A 888 -15.69 0.30 7.09
N LEU A 889 -14.91 -0.69 6.67
CA LEU A 889 -13.46 -0.70 6.79
C LEU A 889 -12.81 -0.40 5.45
N THR A 890 -11.86 0.52 5.46
CA THR A 890 -11.18 1.01 4.25
C THR A 890 -9.70 0.69 4.29
N HIS A 891 -9.16 0.18 3.19
CA HIS A 891 -7.71 0.08 2.98
C HIS A 891 -7.21 1.01 1.87
N GLY A 892 -5.92 1.38 1.93
CA GLY A 892 -5.22 2.10 0.88
C GLY A 892 -4.88 1.21 -0.33
N PHE A 893 -4.14 1.79 -1.27
CA PHE A 893 -3.64 1.09 -2.45
C PHE A 893 -2.33 0.34 -2.17
N VAL A 894 -2.05 -0.67 -2.99
CA VAL A 894 -0.72 -1.29 -3.03
C VAL A 894 0.14 -0.55 -4.05
N LEU A 895 1.33 -0.15 -3.63
CA LEU A 895 2.39 0.48 -4.42
C LEU A 895 3.59 -0.46 -4.54
N ASP A 896 4.48 -0.19 -5.50
CA ASP A 896 5.74 -0.92 -5.58
C ASP A 896 6.71 -0.58 -4.43
N GLU A 897 7.85 -1.27 -4.37
CA GLU A 897 8.87 -1.10 -3.32
C GLU A 897 9.38 0.35 -3.20
N LYS A 898 9.30 1.13 -4.27
CA LYS A 898 9.72 2.54 -4.35
C LYS A 898 8.58 3.53 -4.08
N GLY A 899 7.34 3.05 -3.95
CA GLY A 899 6.15 3.88 -3.74
C GLY A 899 5.49 4.37 -5.04
N PHE A 900 5.80 3.78 -6.21
CA PHE A 900 5.08 4.11 -7.43
C PHE A 900 3.83 3.25 -7.61
N LYS A 901 2.80 3.82 -8.26
CA LYS A 901 1.61 3.07 -8.69
C LYS A 901 2.03 1.96 -9.66
N MET A 902 1.57 0.73 -9.41
CA MET A 902 1.89 -0.40 -10.28
C MET A 902 1.18 -0.30 -11.63
N SER A 903 1.90 -0.58 -12.72
CA SER A 903 1.31 -0.67 -14.06
C SER A 903 2.08 -1.65 -14.96
N LYS A 904 1.37 -2.29 -15.90
CA LYS A 904 1.97 -3.26 -16.82
C LYS A 904 3.04 -2.63 -17.74
N SER A 905 2.93 -1.34 -18.04
CA SER A 905 3.90 -0.59 -18.86
C SER A 905 5.19 -0.25 -18.11
N LEU A 906 5.14 -0.08 -16.78
CA LEU A 906 6.32 0.11 -15.93
C LEU A 906 6.99 -1.22 -15.53
N GLY A 907 6.33 -2.36 -15.76
CA GLY A 907 6.86 -3.69 -15.43
C GLY A 907 6.96 -3.98 -13.93
N ASN A 908 6.41 -3.12 -13.06
CA ASN A 908 6.51 -3.19 -11.60
C ASN A 908 5.33 -3.94 -10.93
N VAL A 909 4.51 -4.67 -11.70
CA VAL A 909 3.34 -5.39 -11.18
C VAL A 909 3.74 -6.68 -10.48
N VAL A 910 3.36 -6.85 -9.22
CA VAL A 910 3.52 -8.10 -8.48
C VAL A 910 2.28 -8.98 -8.60
N ASN A 911 2.47 -10.22 -9.05
CA ASN A 911 1.42 -11.25 -9.11
C ASN A 911 1.39 -12.03 -7.78
N PRO A 912 0.25 -12.15 -7.08
CA PRO A 912 0.14 -12.97 -5.87
C PRO A 912 0.62 -14.42 -6.06
N LEU A 913 0.33 -15.04 -7.21
CA LEU A 913 0.70 -16.42 -7.48
C LEU A 913 2.22 -16.59 -7.65
N SER A 914 2.98 -15.59 -8.11
CA SER A 914 4.44 -15.71 -8.20
C SER A 914 5.12 -15.65 -6.82
N ILE A 915 4.49 -15.03 -5.81
CA ILE A 915 4.93 -15.14 -4.41
C ILE A 915 4.65 -16.57 -3.89
N ILE A 916 3.47 -17.11 -4.18
CA ILE A 916 3.00 -18.38 -3.63
C ILE A 916 3.74 -19.59 -4.27
N GLU A 917 3.81 -19.65 -5.59
CA GLU A 917 4.27 -20.82 -6.37
C GLU A 917 5.70 -20.65 -6.95
N GLY A 918 6.24 -19.44 -6.80
CA GLY A 918 7.49 -18.98 -7.39
C GLY A 918 7.28 -18.43 -8.81
N GLY A 919 8.13 -17.49 -9.20
CA GLY A 919 8.13 -16.95 -10.55
C GLY A 919 8.86 -17.82 -11.57
N ASN A 920 9.03 -17.29 -12.79
CA ASN A 920 9.71 -18.00 -13.88
C ASN A 920 11.17 -18.32 -13.53
N ASN A 921 11.85 -17.43 -12.78
CA ASN A 921 13.18 -17.67 -12.24
C ASN A 921 13.12 -17.97 -10.74
N LYS A 922 12.95 -19.24 -10.37
CA LYS A 922 12.81 -19.70 -8.97
C LYS A 922 14.05 -19.45 -8.08
N LYS A 923 15.15 -18.90 -8.61
CA LYS A 923 16.29 -18.41 -7.81
C LYS A 923 16.11 -16.97 -7.32
N GLU A 924 15.42 -16.14 -8.10
CA GLU A 924 15.14 -14.73 -7.82
C GLU A 924 13.75 -14.58 -7.17
N GLU A 925 12.78 -15.34 -7.68
CA GLU A 925 11.39 -15.40 -7.20
C GLU A 925 11.08 -16.84 -6.71
N PRO A 926 11.62 -17.26 -5.54
CA PRO A 926 11.31 -18.58 -4.99
C PRO A 926 9.85 -18.64 -4.52
N ALA A 927 9.30 -19.86 -4.45
CA ALA A 927 7.98 -20.09 -3.88
C ALA A 927 8.02 -19.90 -2.36
N TYR A 928 7.33 -18.87 -1.87
CA TYR A 928 7.25 -18.55 -0.45
C TYR A 928 6.03 -19.21 0.23
N GLY A 929 4.93 -19.41 -0.50
CA GLY A 929 3.66 -19.92 0.03
C GLY A 929 2.62 -18.82 0.30
N ALA A 930 1.36 -19.23 0.42
CA ALA A 930 0.23 -18.37 0.77
C ALA A 930 0.40 -17.74 2.15
N ASP A 931 0.88 -18.48 3.15
CA ASP A 931 1.06 -17.92 4.50
C ASP A 931 2.07 -16.75 4.55
N VAL A 932 3.06 -16.71 3.64
CA VAL A 932 4.00 -15.58 3.57
C VAL A 932 3.35 -14.36 2.92
N LEU A 933 2.53 -14.55 1.89
CA LEU A 933 1.71 -13.48 1.33
C LEU A 933 0.74 -12.91 2.38
N ARG A 934 0.13 -13.79 3.19
CA ARG A 934 -0.76 -13.41 4.29
C ARG A 934 -0.03 -12.68 5.41
N LEU A 935 1.16 -13.14 5.80
CA LEU A 935 1.97 -12.45 6.80
C LEU A 935 2.38 -11.04 6.33
N TRP A 936 2.64 -10.85 5.03
CA TRP A 936 2.88 -9.51 4.48
C TRP A 936 1.64 -8.62 4.64
N VAL A 937 0.45 -9.09 4.21
CA VAL A 937 -0.82 -8.35 4.39
C VAL A 937 -1.10 -8.01 5.84
N ALA A 938 -0.83 -8.93 6.77
CA ALA A 938 -0.98 -8.65 8.19
C ALA A 938 0.03 -7.61 8.69
N SER A 939 1.30 -7.67 8.26
CA SER A 939 2.37 -6.82 8.77
C SER A 939 2.29 -5.33 8.40
N VAL A 940 1.49 -4.97 7.39
CA VAL A 940 1.39 -3.58 6.90
C VAL A 940 0.25 -2.83 7.57
N ASP A 941 0.44 -1.53 7.78
CA ASP A 941 -0.67 -0.62 8.10
C ASP A 941 -1.48 -0.36 6.82
N TYR A 942 -2.54 -1.14 6.65
CA TYR A 942 -3.40 -1.09 5.46
C TYR A 942 -4.27 0.18 5.38
N ALA A 943 -4.37 0.99 6.44
CA ALA A 943 -5.21 2.20 6.41
C ALA A 943 -4.64 3.26 5.46
N GLY A 944 -3.31 3.26 5.28
CA GLY A 944 -2.60 4.02 4.25
C GLY A 944 -2.22 3.17 3.02
N ASP A 945 -1.53 3.79 2.07
CA ASP A 945 -0.97 3.07 0.92
C ASP A 945 0.23 2.20 1.34
N VAL A 946 0.19 0.91 0.98
CA VAL A 946 1.17 -0.10 1.42
C VAL A 946 2.12 -0.50 0.29
N ARG A 947 3.35 -0.90 0.63
CA ARG A 947 4.38 -1.27 -0.36
C ARG A 947 4.60 -2.77 -0.44
N VAL A 948 4.86 -3.26 -1.65
CA VAL A 948 5.25 -4.65 -1.92
C VAL A 948 6.47 -4.71 -2.84
N GLY A 949 7.34 -5.68 -2.60
CA GLY A 949 8.59 -5.85 -3.36
C GLY A 949 9.35 -7.09 -2.92
N SER A 950 10.35 -7.50 -3.70
CA SER A 950 11.07 -8.76 -3.47
C SER A 950 11.83 -8.78 -2.15
N ASN A 951 12.38 -7.63 -1.72
CA ASN A 951 13.06 -7.53 -0.42
C ASN A 951 12.07 -7.60 0.75
N ILE A 952 10.89 -6.97 0.61
CA ILE A 952 9.83 -6.99 1.62
C ILE A 952 9.34 -8.42 1.82
N ILE A 953 8.97 -9.13 0.74
CA ILE A 953 8.53 -10.53 0.82
C ILE A 953 9.62 -11.45 1.40
N LYS A 954 10.90 -11.22 1.05
CA LYS A 954 12.03 -11.95 1.63
C LYS A 954 12.18 -11.72 3.14
N GLN A 955 11.98 -10.48 3.62
CA GLN A 955 11.99 -10.18 5.06
C GLN A 955 10.78 -10.82 5.78
N THR A 956 9.60 -10.77 5.17
CA THR A 956 8.38 -11.46 5.65
C THR A 956 8.63 -12.97 5.77
N PHE A 957 9.31 -13.59 4.81
CA PHE A 957 9.68 -15.01 4.88
C PHE A 957 10.61 -15.35 6.04
N GLU A 958 11.59 -14.50 6.37
CA GLU A 958 12.43 -14.75 7.55
C GLU A 958 11.64 -14.61 8.86
N SER A 959 10.64 -13.73 8.93
CA SER A 959 9.70 -13.66 10.06
C SER A 959 8.84 -14.93 10.16
N TYR A 960 8.26 -15.39 9.05
CA TYR A 960 7.54 -16.67 8.96
C TYR A 960 8.41 -17.85 9.43
N ARG A 961 9.70 -17.87 9.03
CA ARG A 961 10.66 -18.91 9.44
C ARG A 961 10.93 -18.89 10.95
N LYS A 962 10.99 -17.71 11.59
CA LYS A 962 11.13 -17.61 13.05
C LYS A 962 9.93 -18.26 13.75
N LEU A 963 8.71 -17.85 13.40
CA LEU A 963 7.46 -18.41 13.94
C LEU A 963 7.41 -19.95 13.77
N ARG A 964 7.71 -20.46 12.57
CA ARG A 964 7.73 -21.90 12.31
C ARG A 964 8.81 -22.66 13.07
N ASN A 965 10.00 -22.08 13.26
CA ASN A 965 11.05 -22.72 14.06
C ASN A 965 10.67 -22.80 15.55
N THR A 966 10.05 -21.75 16.10
CA THR A 966 9.53 -21.75 17.48
C THR A 966 8.42 -22.81 17.62
N ALA A 967 7.42 -22.82 16.74
CA ALA A 967 6.38 -23.85 16.75
C ALA A 967 6.96 -25.27 16.64
N ARG A 968 7.94 -25.50 15.74
CA ARG A 968 8.62 -26.80 15.63
C ARG A 968 9.31 -27.23 16.92
N TYR A 969 9.91 -26.28 17.65
CA TYR A 969 10.54 -26.56 18.93
C TYR A 969 9.51 -27.01 19.96
N LEU A 970 8.38 -26.32 20.04
CA LEU A 970 7.28 -26.67 20.94
C LEU A 970 6.74 -28.08 20.62
N VAL A 971 6.29 -28.34 19.38
CA VAL A 971 5.77 -29.66 18.95
C VAL A 971 6.80 -30.76 19.23
N GLY A 972 8.07 -30.53 18.87
CA GLY A 972 9.12 -31.53 18.99
C GLY A 972 9.43 -31.97 20.43
N ASN A 973 9.11 -31.14 21.43
CA ASN A 973 9.33 -31.45 22.84
C ASN A 973 8.13 -32.14 23.52
N LEU A 974 7.06 -32.43 22.77
CA LEU A 974 5.85 -33.11 23.27
C LEU A 974 5.71 -34.56 22.78
N ALA A 975 6.70 -35.08 22.05
CA ALA A 975 6.63 -36.40 21.38
C ALA A 975 6.36 -37.61 22.30
N ASP A 976 6.61 -37.46 23.59
CA ASP A 976 6.41 -38.45 24.65
C ASP A 976 5.53 -37.90 25.80
N TYR A 977 4.71 -36.89 25.51
CA TYR A 977 3.80 -36.24 26.44
C TYR A 977 2.34 -36.57 26.11
N ASP A 978 1.61 -37.04 27.11
CA ASP A 978 0.16 -37.25 27.05
C ASP A 978 -0.53 -36.35 28.09
N PRO A 979 -1.28 -35.30 27.69
CA PRO A 979 -1.90 -34.37 28.63
C PRO A 979 -2.90 -35.04 29.57
N SER A 980 -3.44 -36.22 29.24
CA SER A 980 -4.33 -36.97 30.13
C SER A 980 -3.61 -37.69 31.28
N LYS A 981 -2.28 -37.80 31.23
CA LYS A 981 -1.44 -38.53 32.20
C LYS A 981 -0.32 -37.69 32.82
N ASP A 982 0.31 -36.85 32.00
CA ASP A 982 1.56 -36.15 32.29
C ASP A 982 1.36 -34.68 32.69
N ALA A 983 0.12 -34.16 32.61
CA ALA A 983 -0.18 -32.77 32.96
C ALA A 983 -0.03 -32.50 34.46
N ILE A 984 0.68 -31.43 34.80
CA ILE A 984 0.84 -30.94 36.18
C ILE A 984 -0.17 -29.82 36.45
N LEU A 985 -0.80 -29.84 37.63
CA LEU A 985 -1.75 -28.80 38.04
C LEU A 985 -1.06 -27.44 38.15
N TYR A 986 -1.78 -26.37 37.82
CA TYR A 986 -1.22 -25.01 37.87
C TYR A 986 -0.62 -24.66 39.24
N GLU A 987 -1.23 -25.10 40.33
CA GLU A 987 -0.74 -24.85 41.70
C GLU A 987 0.64 -25.48 41.97
N ASP A 988 0.93 -26.64 41.38
CA ASP A 988 2.18 -27.39 41.52
C ASP A 988 3.30 -26.93 40.56
N LEU A 989 3.01 -26.02 39.63
CA LEU A 989 4.02 -25.50 38.70
C LEU A 989 5.05 -24.59 39.40
N PRO A 990 6.34 -24.61 38.98
CA PRO A 990 7.35 -23.63 39.35
C PRO A 990 6.95 -22.18 39.02
N SER A 991 7.56 -21.19 39.68
CA SER A 991 7.26 -19.77 39.45
C SER A 991 7.54 -19.34 38.01
N MET A 992 8.65 -19.80 37.40
CA MET A 992 8.98 -19.51 36.00
C MET A 992 7.93 -20.04 35.03
N ASP A 993 7.39 -21.24 35.33
CA ASP A 993 6.37 -21.91 34.51
C ASP A 993 5.01 -21.18 34.66
N LYS A 994 4.63 -20.75 35.88
CA LYS A 994 3.45 -19.90 36.14
C LYS A 994 3.55 -18.53 35.47
N TRP A 995 4.71 -17.88 35.55
CA TRP A 995 4.99 -16.60 34.91
C TRP A 995 4.86 -16.67 33.39
N MET A 996 5.36 -17.75 32.77
CA MET A 996 5.25 -17.94 31.32
C MET A 996 3.80 -18.14 30.86
N LEU A 997 2.99 -18.87 31.64
CA LEU A 997 1.54 -18.99 31.38
C LEU A 997 0.81 -17.65 31.52
N GLY A 998 1.14 -16.84 32.54
CA GLY A 998 0.60 -15.49 32.69
C GLY A 998 1.02 -14.54 31.56
N THR A 999 2.27 -14.64 31.11
CA THR A 999 2.80 -13.85 29.97
C THR A 999 2.11 -14.24 28.67
N MET A 1000 1.93 -15.54 28.41
CA MET A 1000 1.15 -16.05 27.26
C MET A 1000 -0.30 -15.53 27.32
N SER A 1001 -0.96 -15.61 28.48
CA SER A 1001 -2.32 -15.11 28.68
C SER A 1001 -2.44 -13.63 28.30
N GLN A 1002 -1.50 -12.78 28.73
CA GLN A 1002 -1.45 -11.37 28.32
C GLN A 1002 -1.31 -11.22 26.80
N VAL A 1003 -0.37 -11.94 26.17
CA VAL A 1003 -0.15 -11.90 24.71
C VAL A 1003 -1.39 -12.36 23.93
N LEU A 1004 -2.10 -13.39 24.39
CA LEU A 1004 -3.34 -13.85 23.75
C LEU A 1004 -4.46 -12.80 23.84
N ASN A 1005 -4.58 -12.11 24.98
CA ASN A 1005 -5.53 -11.01 25.15
C ASN A 1005 -5.16 -9.78 24.28
N GLU A 1006 -3.88 -9.42 24.19
CA GLU A 1006 -3.40 -8.35 23.30
C GLU A 1006 -3.64 -8.66 21.81
N VAL A 1007 -3.49 -9.92 21.41
CA VAL A 1007 -3.78 -10.38 20.04
C VAL A 1007 -5.28 -10.35 19.74
N ASP A 1008 -6.14 -10.78 20.67
CA ASP A 1008 -7.60 -10.73 20.49
C ASP A 1008 -8.13 -9.28 20.45
N ASP A 1009 -7.60 -8.38 21.29
CA ASP A 1009 -7.84 -6.93 21.22
C ASP A 1009 -7.42 -6.35 19.87
N ALA A 1010 -6.22 -6.68 19.41
CA ALA A 1010 -5.71 -6.21 18.13
C ALA A 1010 -6.54 -6.73 16.93
N TYR A 1011 -6.98 -7.99 16.92
CA TYR A 1011 -7.93 -8.47 15.90
C TYR A 1011 -9.29 -7.77 15.98
N SER A 1012 -9.83 -7.59 17.19
CA SER A 1012 -11.14 -6.97 17.42
C SER A 1012 -11.19 -5.50 16.99
N ASN A 1013 -10.05 -4.80 17.05
CA ASN A 1013 -9.87 -3.44 16.55
C ASN A 1013 -9.28 -3.39 15.11
N TYR A 1014 -9.21 -4.53 14.41
CA TYR A 1014 -8.69 -4.66 13.04
C TYR A 1014 -7.21 -4.23 12.86
N GLN A 1015 -6.40 -4.27 13.92
CA GLN A 1015 -4.98 -3.92 13.96
C GLN A 1015 -4.07 -5.11 13.64
N PHE A 1016 -4.20 -5.71 12.45
CA PHE A 1016 -3.47 -6.94 12.08
C PHE A 1016 -1.93 -6.82 12.15
N SER A 1017 -1.39 -5.61 11.95
CA SER A 1017 0.05 -5.34 12.07
C SER A 1017 0.53 -5.51 13.50
N ARG A 1018 -0.23 -5.02 14.48
CA ARG A 1018 0.00 -5.25 15.92
C ARG A 1018 -0.03 -6.75 16.25
N VAL A 1019 -1.01 -7.52 15.73
CA VAL A 1019 -1.02 -8.99 15.90
C VAL A 1019 0.27 -9.64 15.39
N SER A 1020 0.68 -9.31 14.16
CA SER A 1020 1.86 -9.94 13.54
C SER A 1020 3.17 -9.61 14.26
N ASN A 1021 3.29 -8.37 14.76
CA ASN A 1021 4.43 -7.91 15.55
C ASN A 1021 4.45 -8.58 16.94
N GLU A 1022 3.29 -8.71 17.57
CA GLU A 1022 3.16 -9.28 18.91
C GLU A 1022 3.49 -10.78 18.94
N LEU A 1023 2.95 -11.55 17.98
CA LEU A 1023 3.32 -12.95 17.79
C LEU A 1023 4.83 -13.13 17.54
N LEU A 1024 5.46 -12.23 16.78
CA LEU A 1024 6.90 -12.28 16.50
C LEU A 1024 7.75 -11.85 17.71
N ARG A 1025 7.30 -10.86 18.49
CA ARG A 1025 7.91 -10.44 19.76
C ARG A 1025 7.93 -11.62 20.72
N PHE A 1026 6.76 -12.20 21.03
CA PHE A 1026 6.61 -13.31 21.96
C PHE A 1026 7.46 -14.53 21.54
N ALA A 1027 7.40 -14.91 20.26
CA ALA A 1027 8.18 -16.02 19.72
C ALA A 1027 9.70 -15.84 19.81
N THR A 1028 10.20 -14.60 19.86
CA THR A 1028 11.63 -14.30 19.88
C THR A 1028 12.14 -13.88 21.27
N ALA A 1029 11.57 -12.85 21.87
CA ALA A 1029 12.05 -12.25 23.12
C ALA A 1029 11.75 -13.09 24.36
N ASP A 1030 10.54 -13.63 24.45
CA ASP A 1030 10.05 -14.34 25.65
C ASP A 1030 10.30 -15.86 25.53
N LEU A 1031 9.94 -16.43 24.37
CA LEU A 1031 10.16 -17.84 24.09
C LEU A 1031 11.62 -18.14 23.68
N SER A 1032 12.06 -17.77 22.47
CA SER A 1032 13.33 -18.27 21.92
C SER A 1032 14.58 -17.78 22.67
N ASN A 1033 14.60 -16.54 23.14
CA ASN A 1033 15.77 -15.94 23.78
C ASN A 1033 15.86 -16.24 25.29
N PHE A 1034 14.73 -16.57 25.94
CA PHE A 1034 14.68 -16.78 27.38
C PHE A 1034 14.13 -18.17 27.72
N TYR A 1035 12.80 -18.35 27.71
CA TYR A 1035 12.15 -19.53 28.30
C TYR A 1035 12.55 -20.85 27.63
N LEU A 1036 12.54 -20.91 26.30
CA LEU A 1036 12.92 -22.11 25.55
C LEU A 1036 14.43 -22.40 25.59
N ASP A 1037 15.25 -21.43 25.95
CA ASP A 1037 16.69 -21.63 26.14
C ASP A 1037 16.97 -22.28 27.51
N VAL A 1038 16.35 -21.74 28.57
CA VAL A 1038 16.38 -22.31 29.94
C VAL A 1038 15.76 -23.71 29.97
N ALA A 1039 14.63 -23.89 29.25
CA ALA A 1039 13.92 -25.16 29.19
C ALA A 1039 14.76 -26.32 28.64
N LYS A 1040 15.84 -26.08 27.88
CA LYS A 1040 16.69 -27.15 27.32
C LYS A 1040 17.28 -28.06 28.40
N ASP A 1041 17.68 -27.50 29.54
CA ASP A 1041 18.19 -28.29 30.67
C ASP A 1041 17.11 -29.29 31.13
N ARG A 1042 15.91 -28.80 31.43
CA ARG A 1042 14.79 -29.63 31.92
C ARG A 1042 14.23 -30.58 30.86
N LEU A 1043 14.14 -30.16 29.60
CA LEU A 1043 13.55 -30.97 28.53
C LEU A 1043 14.47 -32.09 28.05
N TYR A 1044 15.79 -31.83 27.96
CA TYR A 1044 16.76 -32.73 27.35
C TYR A 1044 17.54 -33.59 28.34
N ILE A 1045 17.81 -33.07 29.54
CA ILE A 1045 18.75 -33.68 30.51
C ILE A 1045 18.01 -34.47 31.58
N SER A 1046 16.85 -34.01 32.05
CA SER A 1046 16.04 -34.74 33.04
C SER A 1046 15.66 -36.15 32.58
N ALA A 1047 15.31 -37.01 33.54
CA ALA A 1047 14.68 -38.30 33.24
C ALA A 1047 13.33 -38.11 32.54
N VAL A 1048 12.87 -39.11 31.79
CA VAL A 1048 11.64 -39.05 30.97
C VAL A 1048 10.43 -38.58 31.78
N ASN A 1049 10.26 -39.13 32.99
CA ASN A 1049 9.15 -38.87 33.91
C ASN A 1049 9.53 -37.94 35.08
N ASP A 1050 10.62 -37.19 34.98
CA ASP A 1050 11.01 -36.18 35.99
C ASP A 1050 9.92 -35.09 36.09
N PRO A 1051 9.39 -34.77 37.28
CA PRO A 1051 8.44 -33.67 37.46
C PRO A 1051 8.92 -32.33 36.88
N ARG A 1052 10.23 -32.02 36.94
CA ARG A 1052 10.83 -30.80 36.36
C ARG A 1052 10.67 -30.74 34.84
N ARG A 1053 10.62 -31.91 34.19
CA ARG A 1053 10.39 -32.06 32.74
C ARG A 1053 8.90 -32.02 32.41
N ARG A 1054 8.06 -32.72 33.18
CA ARG A 1054 6.60 -32.75 32.97
C ARG A 1054 5.93 -31.39 33.25
N SER A 1055 6.45 -30.59 34.19
CA SER A 1055 6.00 -29.19 34.39
C SER A 1055 6.26 -28.36 33.13
N CYS A 1056 7.48 -28.47 32.58
CA CYS A 1056 7.86 -27.76 31.37
C CYS A 1056 7.03 -28.22 30.16
N GLN A 1057 6.83 -29.54 29.98
CA GLN A 1057 5.99 -30.05 28.88
C GLN A 1057 4.53 -29.59 29.00
N THR A 1058 4.00 -29.46 30.22
CA THR A 1058 2.65 -28.91 30.46
C THR A 1058 2.54 -27.45 29.99
N VAL A 1059 3.55 -26.62 30.27
CA VAL A 1059 3.59 -25.23 29.76
C VAL A 1059 3.84 -25.20 28.24
N ILE A 1060 4.73 -26.03 27.71
CA ILE A 1060 5.01 -26.12 26.26
C ILE A 1060 3.75 -26.56 25.47
N HIS A 1061 2.92 -27.42 26.05
CA HIS A 1061 1.60 -27.79 25.51
C HIS A 1061 0.66 -26.58 25.41
N ALA A 1062 0.42 -25.89 26.53
CA ALA A 1062 -0.42 -24.69 26.58
C ALA A 1062 0.09 -23.58 25.63
N LEU A 1063 1.42 -23.36 25.60
CA LEU A 1063 2.08 -22.44 24.68
C LEU A 1063 1.82 -22.80 23.21
N LEU A 1064 1.90 -24.08 22.85
CA LEU A 1064 1.68 -24.53 21.48
C LEU A 1064 0.24 -24.31 21.02
N GLU A 1065 -0.72 -24.69 21.86
CA GLU A 1065 -2.15 -24.54 21.59
C GLU A 1065 -2.53 -23.05 21.42
N GLY A 1066 -2.15 -22.21 22.40
CA GLY A 1066 -2.41 -20.78 22.36
C GLY A 1066 -1.76 -20.09 21.16
N PHE A 1067 -0.49 -20.43 20.87
CA PHE A 1067 0.25 -19.85 19.75
C PHE A 1067 -0.33 -20.25 18.38
N ALA A 1068 -0.76 -21.51 18.22
CA ALA A 1068 -1.45 -21.97 17.01
C ALA A 1068 -2.79 -21.25 16.80
N LYS A 1069 -3.62 -21.15 17.85
CA LYS A 1069 -4.93 -20.45 17.81
C LYS A 1069 -4.77 -18.95 17.52
N ALA A 1070 -3.79 -18.28 18.13
CA ALA A 1070 -3.52 -16.86 17.92
C ALA A 1070 -3.09 -16.53 16.49
N MET A 1071 -2.28 -17.39 15.86
CA MET A 1071 -1.84 -17.16 14.48
C MET A 1071 -2.86 -17.63 13.42
N ALA A 1072 -3.80 -18.52 13.75
CA ALA A 1072 -4.67 -19.20 12.79
C ALA A 1072 -5.46 -18.29 11.81
N PRO A 1073 -5.93 -17.08 12.19
CA PRO A 1073 -6.55 -16.17 11.22
C PRO A 1073 -5.58 -15.67 10.14
N ILE A 1074 -4.32 -15.37 10.49
CA ILE A 1074 -3.31 -14.85 9.56
C ILE A 1074 -2.56 -15.99 8.84
N LEU A 1075 -2.16 -17.05 9.57
CA LEU A 1075 -1.34 -18.17 9.11
C LEU A 1075 -2.11 -19.50 9.20
N PRO A 1076 -3.22 -19.67 8.45
CA PRO A 1076 -4.11 -20.82 8.62
C PRO A 1076 -3.43 -22.13 8.24
N HIS A 1077 -2.49 -22.14 7.28
CA HIS A 1077 -1.79 -23.36 6.91
C HIS A 1077 -0.76 -23.76 7.96
N MET A 1078 -0.01 -22.80 8.55
CA MET A 1078 0.90 -23.10 9.66
C MET A 1078 0.15 -23.62 10.89
N ALA A 1079 -0.98 -23.00 11.24
CA ALA A 1079 -1.79 -23.42 12.39
C ALA A 1079 -2.37 -24.83 12.21
N GLU A 1080 -2.91 -25.15 11.03
CA GLU A 1080 -3.41 -26.50 10.72
C GLU A 1080 -2.26 -27.53 10.63
N ASP A 1081 -1.10 -27.15 10.07
CA ASP A 1081 0.07 -28.03 10.00
C ASP A 1081 0.64 -28.33 11.40
N ILE A 1082 0.55 -27.38 12.35
CA ILE A 1082 0.84 -27.63 13.77
C ILE A 1082 -0.17 -28.63 14.33
N TRP A 1083 -1.47 -28.39 14.12
CA TRP A 1083 -2.56 -29.20 14.67
C TRP A 1083 -2.48 -30.66 14.22
N GLN A 1084 -2.25 -30.90 12.93
CA GLN A 1084 -2.06 -32.24 12.35
C GLN A 1084 -0.76 -32.95 12.78
N ASN A 1085 0.16 -32.25 13.47
CA ASN A 1085 1.40 -32.82 13.99
C ASN A 1085 1.43 -32.85 15.53
N LEU A 1086 0.28 -32.67 16.20
CA LEU A 1086 0.17 -32.88 17.65
C LEU A 1086 0.39 -34.39 17.96
N PRO A 1087 1.26 -34.74 18.92
CA PRO A 1087 1.58 -36.13 19.23
C PRO A 1087 0.52 -36.82 20.11
N PHE A 1088 -0.38 -36.05 20.71
CA PHE A 1088 -1.56 -36.49 21.45
C PHE A 1088 -2.82 -36.13 20.64
N LYS A 1089 -3.89 -36.90 20.84
CA LYS A 1089 -5.16 -36.65 20.16
C LYS A 1089 -5.85 -35.45 20.79
N ALA A 1090 -6.14 -34.42 19.99
CA ALA A 1090 -7.30 -33.56 20.23
C ALA A 1090 -8.59 -34.40 20.11
N ASP A 1091 -9.73 -33.91 20.59
CA ASP A 1091 -10.99 -34.67 20.61
C ASP A 1091 -11.46 -35.08 19.20
N GLY A 1092 -11.10 -36.30 18.81
CA GLY A 1092 -11.32 -36.87 17.47
C GLY A 1092 -10.10 -36.76 16.55
N ASP A 1093 -9.81 -37.86 15.84
CA ASP A 1093 -8.67 -37.99 14.91
C ASP A 1093 -8.74 -37.06 13.68
N ASP A 1094 -9.89 -36.41 13.44
CA ASP A 1094 -10.19 -35.54 12.28
C ASP A 1094 -10.58 -34.09 12.71
N SER A 1095 -9.97 -33.57 13.77
CA SER A 1095 -10.23 -32.19 14.25
C SER A 1095 -9.32 -31.15 13.58
N SER A 1096 -9.90 -30.00 13.21
CA SER A 1096 -9.16 -28.82 12.73
C SER A 1096 -9.00 -27.76 13.82
N VAL A 1097 -7.90 -26.99 13.79
CA VAL A 1097 -7.65 -25.86 14.71
C VAL A 1097 -8.79 -24.83 14.75
N PHE A 1098 -9.59 -24.72 13.68
CA PHE A 1098 -10.72 -23.79 13.60
C PHE A 1098 -11.96 -24.26 14.36
N GLU A 1099 -12.05 -25.54 14.74
CA GLU A 1099 -13.22 -26.09 15.44
C GLU A 1099 -13.18 -25.82 16.95
N ASP A 1100 -11.98 -25.68 17.50
CA ASP A 1100 -11.72 -25.60 18.94
C ASP A 1100 -11.82 -24.17 19.51
N GLY A 1101 -11.74 -23.16 18.64
CA GLY A 1101 -11.90 -21.74 19.00
C GLY A 1101 -10.83 -21.19 19.94
N TYR A 1102 -11.02 -19.97 20.44
CA TYR A 1102 -10.14 -19.42 21.49
C TYR A 1102 -10.41 -20.07 22.85
N SER A 1103 -9.36 -20.64 23.46
CA SER A 1103 -9.45 -21.18 24.81
C SER A 1103 -9.51 -20.05 25.84
N LYS A 1104 -10.65 -19.94 26.53
CA LYS A 1104 -10.83 -19.00 27.64
C LYS A 1104 -9.86 -19.30 28.79
N GLU A 1105 -9.49 -20.56 28.99
CA GLU A 1105 -8.60 -21.00 30.06
C GLU A 1105 -7.18 -20.48 29.82
N LEU A 1106 -6.65 -20.63 28.60
CA LEU A 1106 -5.34 -20.08 28.22
C LEU A 1106 -5.28 -18.56 28.34
N MET A 1107 -6.40 -17.87 28.11
CA MET A 1107 -6.54 -16.41 28.24
C MET A 1107 -6.84 -15.93 29.67
N SER A 1108 -6.95 -16.85 30.64
CA SER A 1108 -7.33 -16.55 32.04
C SER A 1108 -6.22 -16.83 33.06
N TYR A 1109 -5.03 -17.29 32.65
CA TYR A 1109 -3.91 -17.43 33.59
C TYR A 1109 -3.54 -16.05 34.17
N PRO A 1110 -3.38 -15.94 35.50
CA PRO A 1110 -3.05 -14.68 36.14
C PRO A 1110 -1.60 -14.27 35.87
N ALA A 1111 -1.33 -12.97 35.94
CA ALA A 1111 0.05 -12.49 36.07
C ALA A 1111 0.67 -13.05 37.35
N PHE A 1112 1.86 -13.63 37.24
CA PHE A 1112 2.55 -14.31 38.35
C PHE A 1112 4.02 -13.87 38.36
N ASP A 1113 4.51 -13.38 39.50
CA ASP A 1113 5.89 -12.94 39.75
C ASP A 1113 6.53 -12.09 38.63
N THR A 1114 5.74 -11.28 37.92
CA THR A 1114 6.17 -10.57 36.69
C THR A 1114 7.34 -9.62 36.93
N GLU A 1115 7.33 -8.86 38.03
CA GLU A 1115 8.43 -7.96 38.40
C GLU A 1115 9.72 -8.74 38.72
N MET A 1116 9.59 -9.88 39.41
CA MET A 1116 10.71 -10.76 39.76
C MET A 1116 11.37 -11.33 38.50
N TRP A 1117 10.58 -11.90 37.58
CA TRP A 1117 11.12 -12.50 36.36
C TRP A 1117 11.63 -11.47 35.35
N ASN A 1118 11.08 -10.26 35.32
CA ASN A 1118 11.66 -9.16 34.55
C ASN A 1118 13.05 -8.78 35.10
N LEU A 1119 13.20 -8.61 36.41
CA LEU A 1119 14.50 -8.36 37.04
C LEU A 1119 15.51 -9.49 36.75
N VAL A 1120 15.09 -10.76 36.78
CA VAL A 1120 15.96 -11.90 36.42
C VAL A 1120 16.39 -11.83 34.94
N ARG A 1121 15.52 -11.38 34.03
CA ARG A 1121 15.87 -11.16 32.61
C ARG A 1121 16.84 -9.99 32.42
N ASP A 1122 16.72 -8.93 33.22
CA ASP A 1122 17.63 -7.79 33.22
C ASP A 1122 19.02 -8.21 33.70
N VAL A 1123 19.10 -8.91 34.86
CA VAL A 1123 20.34 -9.51 35.37
C VAL A 1123 20.95 -10.47 34.34
N ARG A 1124 20.13 -11.30 33.68
CA ARG A 1124 20.60 -12.18 32.60
C ARG A 1124 21.20 -11.42 31.43
N SER A 1125 20.62 -10.29 31.06
CA SER A 1125 21.07 -9.49 29.93
C SER A 1125 22.41 -8.82 30.25
N ASP A 1126 22.55 -8.24 31.44
CA ASP A 1126 23.81 -7.67 31.93
C ASP A 1126 24.90 -8.75 32.08
N VAL A 1127 24.58 -9.93 32.65
CA VAL A 1127 25.52 -11.07 32.74
C VAL A 1127 25.96 -11.55 31.35
N ASN A 1128 25.06 -11.63 30.38
CA ASN A 1128 25.40 -11.98 29.00
C ASN A 1128 26.35 -10.96 28.33
N GLN A 1129 26.23 -9.67 28.65
CA GLN A 1129 27.13 -8.64 28.16
C GLN A 1129 28.56 -8.85 28.67
N VAL A 1130 28.73 -9.15 29.97
CA VAL A 1130 30.04 -9.47 30.56
C VAL A 1130 30.60 -10.79 30.03
N LEU A 1131 29.75 -11.82 29.89
CA LEU A 1131 30.12 -13.10 29.27
C LEU A 1131 30.64 -12.93 27.84
N GLU A 1132 30.09 -12.02 27.05
CA GLU A 1132 30.52 -11.82 25.66
C GLU A 1132 31.92 -11.20 25.58
N VAL A 1133 32.29 -10.30 26.50
CA VAL A 1133 33.68 -9.83 26.65
C VAL A 1133 34.59 -11.00 27.02
N ALA A 1134 34.20 -11.79 28.02
CA ALA A 1134 34.95 -12.96 28.47
C ALA A 1134 35.10 -14.06 27.38
N ARG A 1135 34.15 -14.18 26.44
CA ARG A 1135 34.25 -15.05 25.25
C ARG A 1135 35.23 -14.51 24.22
N GLN A 1136 35.22 -13.20 23.95
CA GLN A 1136 36.12 -12.57 22.99
C GLN A 1136 37.59 -12.71 23.41
N ASP A 1137 37.87 -12.56 24.70
CA ASP A 1137 39.19 -12.78 25.30
C ASP A 1137 39.52 -14.25 25.61
N LYS A 1138 38.58 -15.17 25.31
CA LYS A 1138 38.71 -16.64 25.47
C LYS A 1138 38.92 -17.10 26.91
N LEU A 1139 38.44 -16.33 27.89
CA LEU A 1139 38.29 -16.80 29.26
C LEU A 1139 37.29 -17.95 29.32
N VAL A 1140 36.14 -17.81 28.67
CA VAL A 1140 35.07 -18.83 28.60
C VAL A 1140 34.68 -19.12 27.15
N GLY A 1141 34.19 -20.33 26.86
CA GLY A 1141 33.72 -20.70 25.53
C GLY A 1141 32.19 -20.64 25.44
N ALA A 1142 31.53 -21.50 26.20
CA ALA A 1142 30.09 -21.49 26.43
C ALA A 1142 29.76 -20.74 27.74
N SER A 1143 28.51 -20.28 27.88
CA SER A 1143 28.03 -19.68 29.15
C SER A 1143 28.16 -20.64 30.35
N LEU A 1144 27.96 -21.94 30.11
CA LEU A 1144 28.14 -22.98 31.14
C LEU A 1144 29.61 -23.15 31.59
N ASP A 1145 30.59 -22.61 30.88
CA ASP A 1145 31.99 -22.64 31.35
C ASP A 1145 32.27 -21.56 32.43
N ALA A 1146 31.25 -20.78 32.83
CA ALA A 1146 31.40 -19.56 33.63
C ALA A 1146 30.75 -19.62 35.03
N ALA A 1147 31.34 -18.86 35.95
CA ALA A 1147 30.76 -18.45 37.23
C ALA A 1147 30.52 -16.94 37.22
N ALA A 1148 29.35 -16.48 37.68
CA ALA A 1148 29.08 -15.06 37.91
C ALA A 1148 29.19 -14.71 39.40
N TYR A 1149 29.67 -13.50 39.67
CA TYR A 1149 29.68 -12.86 40.98
C TYR A 1149 28.80 -11.61 40.89
N ILE A 1150 27.73 -11.54 41.68
CA ILE A 1150 26.70 -10.51 41.58
C ILE A 1150 26.58 -9.78 42.91
N TYR A 1151 26.93 -8.49 42.92
CA TYR A 1151 26.70 -7.58 44.03
C TYR A 1151 25.60 -6.58 43.68
N THR A 1152 24.73 -6.30 44.65
CA THR A 1152 23.82 -5.16 44.59
C THR A 1152 23.70 -4.52 45.97
N SER A 1153 23.56 -3.19 45.99
CA SER A 1153 23.21 -2.43 47.19
C SER A 1153 21.71 -2.18 47.31
N ASP A 1154 20.91 -2.61 46.34
CA ASP A 1154 19.45 -2.51 46.38
C ASP A 1154 18.85 -3.72 47.11
N GLU A 1155 18.18 -3.48 48.24
CA GLU A 1155 17.61 -4.54 49.05
C GLU A 1155 16.51 -5.35 48.35
N ASN A 1156 15.76 -4.76 47.42
CA ASN A 1156 14.69 -5.45 46.72
C ASN A 1156 15.28 -6.38 45.65
N VAL A 1157 16.28 -5.91 44.92
CA VAL A 1157 17.06 -6.75 44.01
C VAL A 1157 17.75 -7.88 44.77
N ARG A 1158 18.36 -7.58 45.92
CA ARG A 1158 19.01 -8.59 46.77
C ARG A 1158 18.02 -9.67 47.24
N LYS A 1159 16.83 -9.29 47.74
CA LYS A 1159 15.78 -10.22 48.15
C LYS A 1159 15.35 -11.17 47.03
N VAL A 1160 15.22 -10.67 45.79
CA VAL A 1160 14.88 -11.51 44.63
C VAL A 1160 16.02 -12.47 44.28
N LEU A 1161 17.26 -12.00 44.30
CA LEU A 1161 18.40 -12.86 44.01
C LEU A 1161 18.55 -13.96 45.08
N ASP A 1162 18.48 -13.61 46.37
CA ASP A 1162 18.59 -14.56 47.50
C ASP A 1162 17.44 -15.59 47.49
N LEU A 1163 16.23 -15.22 47.07
CA LEU A 1163 15.08 -16.13 46.94
C LEU A 1163 15.31 -17.21 45.86
N LEU A 1164 16.09 -16.88 44.83
CA LEU A 1164 16.37 -17.74 43.68
C LEU A 1164 17.80 -18.34 43.72
N ASP A 1165 18.50 -18.18 44.85
CA ASP A 1165 19.84 -18.75 45.06
C ASP A 1165 19.77 -20.28 45.15
N GLY A 1166 20.37 -20.94 44.16
CA GLY A 1166 20.35 -22.39 44.02
C GLY A 1166 21.30 -23.09 44.98
N ASP A 1167 21.30 -24.42 44.93
CA ASP A 1167 22.39 -25.20 45.52
C ASP A 1167 23.74 -24.84 44.81
N GLU A 1168 24.87 -25.02 45.50
CA GLU A 1168 26.18 -24.96 44.82
C GLU A 1168 26.38 -26.19 43.91
N SER A 1169 25.74 -27.31 44.26
CA SER A 1169 25.88 -28.63 43.65
C SER A 1169 24.71 -29.04 42.74
N LEU A 1170 24.96 -29.86 41.71
CA LEU A 1170 23.96 -30.45 40.82
C LEU A 1170 23.31 -31.73 41.41
N VAL A 1171 23.04 -31.74 42.72
CA VAL A 1171 22.34 -32.82 43.42
C VAL A 1171 20.86 -32.83 43.03
N THR A 1172 20.23 -34.01 43.09
CA THR A 1172 18.78 -34.17 42.82
C THR A 1172 18.13 -34.95 43.96
N PRO A 1173 17.01 -34.47 44.54
CA PRO A 1173 16.42 -33.14 44.35
C PRO A 1173 17.33 -32.00 44.87
N SER A 1174 17.12 -30.76 44.40
CA SER A 1174 17.80 -29.58 44.96
C SER A 1174 17.43 -29.42 46.44
N VAL A 1175 18.42 -29.06 47.27
CA VAL A 1175 18.23 -28.93 48.73
C VAL A 1175 17.68 -27.56 49.11
N LYS A 1176 17.95 -26.51 48.31
CA LYS A 1176 17.54 -25.13 48.59
C LYS A 1176 16.25 -24.71 47.88
N THR A 1177 15.96 -25.23 46.68
CA THR A 1177 14.86 -24.74 45.83
C THR A 1177 14.06 -25.89 45.19
N ASN A 1178 13.08 -25.58 44.33
CA ASN A 1178 12.39 -26.58 43.51
C ASN A 1178 13.23 -27.14 42.34
N GLY A 1179 14.50 -26.72 42.18
CA GLY A 1179 15.40 -27.16 41.11
C GLY A 1179 15.01 -26.66 39.71
N VAL A 1180 14.13 -25.65 39.61
CA VAL A 1180 13.68 -25.05 38.35
C VAL A 1180 13.91 -23.55 38.34
N ASP A 1181 13.51 -22.85 39.40
CA ASP A 1181 13.51 -21.38 39.44
C ASP A 1181 14.91 -20.79 39.78
N GLU A 1182 15.95 -21.62 39.90
CA GLU A 1182 17.30 -21.23 40.31
C GLU A 1182 18.00 -20.28 39.33
N LEU A 1183 18.72 -19.29 39.87
CA LEU A 1183 19.48 -18.33 39.07
C LEU A 1183 20.46 -18.99 38.09
N ARG A 1184 21.16 -20.07 38.49
CA ARG A 1184 22.11 -20.78 37.59
C ARG A 1184 21.44 -21.24 36.29
N THR A 1185 20.22 -21.78 36.41
CA THR A 1185 19.42 -22.27 35.30
C THR A 1185 18.77 -21.12 34.54
N ALA A 1186 18.22 -20.11 35.22
CA ALA A 1186 17.63 -18.93 34.57
C ALA A 1186 18.67 -18.12 33.76
N LEU A 1187 19.89 -17.97 34.28
CA LEU A 1187 21.02 -17.26 33.64
C LEU A 1187 21.77 -18.11 32.60
N MET A 1188 21.59 -19.44 32.63
CA MET A 1188 22.31 -20.44 31.81
C MET A 1188 23.85 -20.41 32.01
N ILE A 1189 24.28 -20.38 33.26
CA ILE A 1189 25.70 -20.47 33.68
C ILE A 1189 25.84 -21.52 34.79
N SER A 1190 27.06 -22.02 35.05
CA SER A 1190 27.23 -23.14 35.99
C SER A 1190 27.15 -22.73 37.45
N GLN A 1191 27.66 -21.54 37.80
CA GLN A 1191 27.74 -21.06 39.18
C GLN A 1191 27.30 -19.60 39.27
N VAL A 1192 26.56 -19.28 40.33
CA VAL A 1192 26.11 -17.93 40.69
C VAL A 1192 26.56 -17.69 42.12
N ASN A 1193 27.23 -16.57 42.37
CA ASN A 1193 27.70 -16.18 43.69
C ASN A 1193 27.12 -14.80 43.99
N ILE A 1194 26.08 -14.75 44.82
CA ILE A 1194 25.56 -13.48 45.34
C ILE A 1194 26.48 -13.06 46.47
N VAL A 1195 27.04 -11.85 46.37
CA VAL A 1195 28.09 -11.36 47.29
C VAL A 1195 27.64 -10.13 48.06
N ASP A 1196 28.22 -9.94 49.25
CA ASP A 1196 27.81 -8.93 50.21
C ASP A 1196 28.51 -7.57 50.03
N SER A 1197 29.55 -7.51 49.21
CA SER A 1197 30.26 -6.26 48.93
C SER A 1197 30.81 -6.18 47.51
N ALA A 1198 30.98 -4.96 46.99
CA ALA A 1198 31.56 -4.71 45.67
C ALA A 1198 33.03 -5.18 45.60
N GLU A 1199 33.77 -5.08 46.71
CA GLU A 1199 35.14 -5.53 46.83
C GLU A 1199 35.27 -7.03 46.57
N GLN A 1200 34.30 -7.85 47.00
CA GLN A 1200 34.28 -9.28 46.75
C GLN A 1200 34.26 -9.59 45.24
N VAL A 1201 33.41 -8.90 44.46
CA VAL A 1201 33.41 -9.01 42.98
C VAL A 1201 34.79 -8.68 42.41
N THR A 1202 35.42 -7.58 42.85
CA THR A 1202 36.74 -7.16 42.38
C THR A 1202 37.91 -8.04 42.85
N SER A 1203 37.69 -8.88 43.86
CA SER A 1203 38.69 -9.83 44.35
C SER A 1203 38.60 -11.21 43.69
N SER A 1204 37.40 -11.59 43.22
CA SER A 1204 37.13 -12.89 42.61
C SER A 1204 37.20 -12.90 41.07
N CYS A 1205 37.09 -11.73 40.43
CA CYS A 1205 37.10 -11.58 38.98
C CYS A 1205 38.16 -10.58 38.51
N ASP A 1206 38.78 -10.83 37.35
CA ASP A 1206 39.66 -9.84 36.71
C ASP A 1206 38.84 -8.58 36.32
N ALA A 1207 39.43 -7.40 36.51
CA ALA A 1207 38.77 -6.12 36.22
C ALA A 1207 38.32 -5.92 34.76
N ALA A 1208 38.82 -6.74 33.82
CA ALA A 1208 38.36 -6.76 32.43
C ALA A 1208 36.98 -7.42 32.25
N TYR A 1209 36.56 -8.26 33.19
CA TYR A 1209 35.29 -9.02 33.17
C TYR A 1209 34.40 -8.60 34.34
N ILE A 1210 34.46 -7.32 34.72
CA ILE A 1210 33.58 -6.70 35.70
C ILE A 1210 32.90 -5.50 35.03
N ALA A 1211 31.57 -5.45 35.10
CA ALA A 1211 30.79 -4.31 34.67
C ALA A 1211 29.68 -4.02 35.67
N LYS A 1212 29.24 -2.76 35.74
CA LYS A 1212 27.94 -2.44 36.34
C LYS A 1212 26.88 -2.61 35.26
N GLY A 1213 25.92 -3.49 35.49
CA GLY A 1213 24.77 -3.70 34.61
C GLY A 1213 23.96 -2.42 34.44
N GLU A 1214 23.54 -2.15 33.20
CA GLU A 1214 22.74 -0.96 32.88
C GLU A 1214 21.26 -1.17 33.18
N LEU A 1215 20.79 -2.43 33.11
CA LEU A 1215 19.39 -2.79 33.32
C LEU A 1215 19.09 -3.11 34.78
N SER A 1216 19.81 -4.07 35.36
CA SER A 1216 19.62 -4.52 36.75
C SER A 1216 20.28 -3.62 37.80
N GLY A 1217 21.19 -2.73 37.38
CA GLY A 1217 22.01 -1.91 38.27
C GLY A 1217 23.05 -2.67 39.10
N CYS A 1218 23.10 -4.01 39.00
CA CYS A 1218 24.04 -4.86 39.74
C CYS A 1218 25.49 -4.65 39.28
N LEU A 1219 26.45 -4.83 40.19
CA LEU A 1219 27.85 -5.02 39.82
C LEU A 1219 28.08 -6.51 39.56
N ILE A 1220 28.45 -6.84 38.33
CA ILE A 1220 28.58 -8.22 37.84
C ILE A 1220 30.04 -8.47 37.46
N GLY A 1221 30.63 -9.51 38.04
CA GLY A 1221 31.90 -10.08 37.63
C GLY A 1221 31.70 -11.47 37.03
N VAL A 1222 32.54 -11.85 36.06
CA VAL A 1222 32.54 -13.20 35.47
C VAL A 1222 33.94 -13.80 35.53
N THR A 1223 34.00 -15.08 35.90
CA THR A 1223 35.21 -15.91 35.86
C THR A 1223 34.86 -17.32 35.32
N LYS A 1224 35.85 -18.22 35.26
CA LYS A 1224 35.58 -19.64 34.94
C LYS A 1224 34.85 -20.33 36.07
N ALA A 1225 33.92 -21.22 35.73
CA ALA A 1225 33.32 -22.13 36.71
C ALA A 1225 34.37 -23.07 37.32
N GLU A 1226 34.25 -23.33 38.62
CA GLU A 1226 35.05 -24.31 39.33
C GLU A 1226 34.51 -25.73 39.17
N GLY A 1227 35.36 -26.73 39.45
CA GLY A 1227 35.02 -28.14 39.34
C GLY A 1227 35.24 -28.71 37.94
N THR A 1228 34.54 -29.80 37.64
CA THR A 1228 34.71 -30.59 36.41
C THR A 1228 33.44 -30.49 35.55
N LYS A 1229 33.61 -30.52 34.22
CA LYS A 1229 32.49 -30.48 33.28
C LYS A 1229 31.76 -31.82 33.24
N CYS A 1230 30.45 -31.83 33.46
CA CYS A 1230 29.63 -33.00 33.21
C CYS A 1230 29.53 -33.30 31.70
N GLY A 1231 29.91 -34.49 31.24
CA GLY A 1231 29.91 -34.88 29.83
C GLY A 1231 28.52 -34.89 29.17
N ARG A 1232 27.46 -35.07 29.98
CA ARG A 1232 26.06 -35.13 29.52
C ARG A 1232 25.34 -33.77 29.52
N CYS A 1233 25.36 -33.03 30.64
CA CYS A 1233 24.64 -31.74 30.75
C CYS A 1233 25.51 -30.49 30.55
N TRP A 1234 26.83 -30.64 30.49
CA TRP A 1234 27.83 -29.58 30.26
C TRP A 1234 27.94 -28.48 31.32
N PHE A 1235 27.16 -28.53 32.39
CA PHE A 1235 27.44 -27.75 33.59
C PHE A 1235 28.75 -28.21 34.24
N TYR A 1236 29.41 -27.28 34.91
CA TYR A 1236 30.59 -27.50 35.74
C TYR A 1236 30.19 -27.57 37.21
N ASP A 1237 30.69 -28.58 37.90
CA ASP A 1237 30.35 -28.83 39.30
C ASP A 1237 31.53 -29.49 40.03
N ARG A 1238 31.66 -29.25 41.34
CA ARG A 1238 32.74 -29.84 42.16
C ARG A 1238 32.49 -31.32 42.46
N GLU A 1239 31.24 -31.79 42.36
CA GLU A 1239 30.81 -33.18 42.64
C GLU A 1239 30.77 -34.09 41.38
N VAL A 1240 31.14 -33.58 40.20
CA VAL A 1240 31.27 -34.42 38.99
C VAL A 1240 32.36 -35.47 39.21
N GLY A 1241 31.99 -36.75 39.06
CA GLY A 1241 32.85 -37.90 39.30
C GLY A 1241 32.71 -38.54 40.69
N ASN A 1242 31.91 -37.97 41.61
CA ASN A 1242 31.69 -38.56 42.94
C ASN A 1242 30.65 -39.71 42.96
N HIS A 1243 30.17 -40.14 41.78
CA HIS A 1243 29.21 -41.23 41.59
C HIS A 1243 29.62 -42.09 40.38
N ASP A 1244 29.56 -43.40 40.52
CA ASP A 1244 30.31 -44.33 39.65
C ASP A 1244 29.44 -45.48 39.10
N ARG A 1245 28.25 -45.15 38.54
CA ARG A 1245 27.45 -46.15 37.79
C ARG A 1245 27.74 -46.12 36.30
N TYR A 1246 27.82 -44.93 35.71
CA TYR A 1246 27.89 -44.77 34.25
C TYR A 1246 29.06 -43.91 33.72
N GLY A 1247 29.87 -43.27 34.56
CA GLY A 1247 31.11 -42.61 34.14
C GLY A 1247 31.63 -41.53 35.09
N GLU A 1248 32.97 -41.43 35.21
CA GLU A 1248 33.69 -40.48 36.07
C GLU A 1248 33.51 -39.00 35.68
N ASP A 1249 32.95 -38.69 34.50
CA ASP A 1249 32.66 -37.32 34.04
C ASP A 1249 31.16 -36.94 34.14
N LEU A 1250 30.40 -37.58 35.02
CA LEU A 1250 28.98 -37.28 35.26
C LEU A 1250 28.72 -36.60 36.62
N CYS A 1251 27.72 -35.72 36.66
CA CYS A 1251 27.10 -35.27 37.91
C CYS A 1251 25.94 -36.21 38.30
N GLN A 1252 25.58 -36.25 39.59
CA GLN A 1252 24.55 -37.12 40.15
C GLN A 1252 23.25 -37.13 39.31
N ARG A 1253 22.71 -35.94 39.03
CA ARG A 1253 21.52 -35.73 38.19
C ARG A 1253 21.59 -36.41 36.82
N CYS A 1254 22.77 -36.50 36.22
CA CYS A 1254 22.96 -37.17 34.93
C CYS A 1254 23.13 -38.69 35.06
N ASP A 1255 23.79 -39.16 36.11
CA ASP A 1255 23.90 -40.60 36.42
C ASP A 1255 22.50 -41.21 36.66
N GLU A 1256 21.67 -40.54 37.46
CA GLU A 1256 20.27 -40.93 37.71
C GLU A 1256 19.39 -40.88 36.45
N ALA A 1257 19.56 -39.87 35.60
CA ALA A 1257 18.83 -39.78 34.34
C ALA A 1257 19.23 -40.87 33.32
N ILE A 1258 20.49 -41.30 33.31
CA ILE A 1258 20.94 -42.45 32.51
C ILE A 1258 20.37 -43.76 33.09
N HIS A 1259 20.34 -43.90 34.41
CA HIS A 1259 19.73 -45.05 35.08
C HIS A 1259 18.25 -45.23 34.68
N SER A 1260 17.45 -44.17 34.79
CA SER A 1260 16.04 -44.18 34.38
C SER A 1260 15.88 -44.42 32.87
N TRP A 1261 16.81 -43.95 32.04
CA TRP A 1261 16.83 -44.25 30.61
C TRP A 1261 17.10 -45.73 30.32
N GLU A 1262 17.98 -46.42 31.06
CA GLU A 1262 18.18 -47.87 30.91
C GLU A 1262 16.90 -48.64 31.26
N GLU A 1263 16.26 -48.31 32.38
CA GLU A 1263 15.03 -48.95 32.85
C GLU A 1263 13.88 -48.82 31.83
N LEU A 1264 13.71 -47.63 31.25
CA LEU A 1264 12.63 -47.34 30.30
C LEU A 1264 12.91 -47.84 28.87
N SER A 1265 14.17 -47.83 28.43
CA SER A 1265 14.56 -48.27 27.09
C SER A 1265 14.82 -49.78 26.98
N GLY A 1266 15.04 -50.46 28.10
CA GLY A 1266 15.54 -51.84 28.16
C GLY A 1266 16.96 -52.02 27.58
N SER A 1267 17.63 -50.91 27.23
CA SER A 1267 18.95 -50.88 26.62
C SER A 1267 20.00 -50.54 27.67
N LYS A 1268 21.12 -51.26 27.68
CA LYS A 1268 22.24 -50.91 28.56
C LYS A 1268 23.09 -49.81 27.95
N PHE A 1269 23.38 -48.78 28.74
CA PHE A 1269 24.36 -47.77 28.42
C PHE A 1269 25.76 -48.36 28.60
N THR A 1270 26.64 -48.11 27.62
CA THR A 1270 28.05 -48.53 27.70
C THR A 1270 28.93 -47.37 27.25
N THR A 1271 29.88 -46.97 28.08
CA THR A 1271 30.87 -45.91 27.80
C THR A 1271 31.91 -46.28 26.74
N ALA A 1272 31.74 -47.43 26.06
CA ALA A 1272 32.71 -48.12 25.22
C ALA A 1272 33.60 -47.18 24.38
N VAL A 1273 34.75 -46.84 24.96
CA VAL A 1273 35.90 -46.35 24.22
C VAL A 1273 36.25 -47.43 23.20
N LEU A 1274 36.46 -47.03 21.95
CA LEU A 1274 37.05 -47.91 20.95
C LEU A 1274 38.48 -48.23 21.39
N GLU A 1275 38.66 -49.35 22.11
CA GLU A 1275 39.98 -49.96 22.30
C GLU A 1275 40.63 -50.20 20.92
N ASP A 1276 41.95 -50.04 20.87
CA ASP A 1276 42.73 -49.93 19.65
C ASP A 1276 42.44 -51.03 18.62
N ALA A 1277 41.75 -50.66 17.53
CA ALA A 1277 41.77 -51.46 16.31
C ALA A 1277 43.19 -51.41 15.73
N PRO A 1278 43.90 -52.56 15.55
CA PRO A 1278 45.28 -52.54 15.08
C PRO A 1278 45.38 -51.93 13.68
N ILE A 1279 46.34 -51.02 13.51
CA ILE A 1279 46.63 -50.36 12.23
C ILE A 1279 47.06 -51.41 11.19
N ALA A 1280 46.38 -51.43 10.04
CA ALA A 1280 46.74 -52.20 8.84
C ALA A 1280 46.50 -51.35 7.58
#